data_AF-A0A077Z4J4-F1
#
_entry.id   AF-A0A077Z4J4-F1
#
_cell.length_a   1.000
_cell.length_b   1.000
_cell.length_c   1.000
_cell.angle_alpha   90.00
_cell.angle_beta   90.00
_cell.angle_gamma   90.00
#
_symmetry.space_group_name_H-M   'P 1'
#
loop_
_entity.id
_entity.type
_entity.pdbx_description
1 polymer ?
#
loop_
_entity_poly.entity_id
_entity_poly.type
_entity_poly.pdbx_seq_one_letter_code
_entity_poly.pdbx_strand_id
1 'polypeptide(L)'
;MQEEVECKCSDEFSLDSIINDESSGEQDSRQLTSISGGSDLSDQSDDTLDEDDDDDDDDSISDYDFEIDAKQLEQLESKVESAPFDYEAHYSLVSAYRSCGELEKLRFARQRLRQRLPVKTEECIVWIRDELSVGLAKDEIRKLFEDFLEEMPASFLLWLEYIQWSCGNMTVDEVRSLFEKAITAVGLHVAQADVLWSCYREYERCWTLAEQNGEVGQHQEKLLRVYRRQLSVAAEGLENVYNEYIALLGGRDVDSASKFIYESSLRELNLLRPFEKALDDCRDDPAIAYNQYIDFEMGRKNPARLACLFERAIADMPFNKAIWLRYLNWLDSSIKVPELCQKVFRRAARFLPTDVEIWQKSLLGCEYNNATWESLVDMANRAFEIETLKCTEAVELWLLHVYQCRRKCVRNGEGTEEVCKSEFALSLCEKNSRRPRFEEGAKWLKQNFGDRYWDMDGWYRKCWARYLASECNNMDGARSLWKEVMKGGSGRLASFWMDYIWLERQFGDHASVAELFSMASNSVTDFPEVVFNEWLQFLREEGSIHELWTAMNRVEKHKDLLKSKNVKRKERFENKKKKQPAKAQKNFQNETRTADNRGNKSKVLPPKRAAVPSPSQIDAQADRHVDADGFLVPPLPKAAKLSNNKRSVTKPAEQQQQQQSDTQGADGAHVEGSTVFVSNLDFSLSKDQLAAVFAEVGEVKEVRMMMLRPNRSKGYAYVEFKSSDSVPKALSLDRRLVDGRPMYVSVCRPADSKQQMDTEKPSAFKYFCGLEKNKLFVKNLSSFVKEKDLEDLFKPFGKLLSVRLVLHKSGQSKGLAYIEYADESSAERALSKTDGIHFHNKRLSVQLSNPPPRQPSTAGGVATKPFPVTQPPKSAPKMRLLPRAVRTLGSDCFRSMVDESSYVNGYEEELVAPYVYVSELPAKQVRKRLIEAFNVWLQVPDEKLRTICEIVNTLHNASIMIDDIEDDSVLRRGKPVAHKMFGLASTINSANYMYFVALKSCHALGHPDAVKIFTGMRASSIQSLASETLSSFAEQMMQLHRGQGMDIFWRDSVTCPTEEKYFEMIIKKTGGLFLLSVGLTQLFSANKTNYDELVQKFAIYFQIRDDYANLTSQEVYADLKSFAEDLTEGKFSYPIIHAVLNSADRDEVLGKWTAILFHRCTLDAPCAAILRRRVTSIELKQHCIDLLRRSGSLEYTRRRLSLLADEYFFFDFVHSRELSFSTLFACRIISTISSFGGNEKLVRMLNTLRDVHSKPELSNEAHSPVSSSG
;
A
#
# COMPACT_ATOMS: atom_id res chain seq x y z
N MET A 1 -48.94 30.62 33.52
CA MET A 1 -47.93 30.85 32.48
C MET A 1 -46.97 29.69 32.39
N GLN A 2 -45.99 29.48 33.27
CA GLN A 2 -45.12 28.29 33.20
C GLN A 2 -45.93 27.00 33.20
N GLU A 3 -46.83 26.80 34.17
CA GLU A 3 -47.77 25.66 34.21
C GLU A 3 -48.67 25.55 32.95
N GLU A 4 -48.98 26.66 32.26
CA GLU A 4 -49.80 26.66 31.04
C GLU A 4 -48.99 26.34 29.77
N VAL A 5 -47.68 26.59 29.80
CA VAL A 5 -46.73 26.18 28.75
C VAL A 5 -46.33 24.73 28.98
N GLU A 6 -46.04 24.34 30.23
CA GLU A 6 -45.78 22.96 30.65
C GLU A 6 -46.93 22.03 30.26
N CYS A 7 -48.19 22.39 30.60
CA CYS A 7 -49.36 21.56 30.27
C CYS A 7 -49.67 21.47 28.77
N LYS A 8 -49.18 22.39 27.93
CA LYS A 8 -49.25 22.25 26.47
C LYS A 8 -48.09 21.45 25.93
N CYS A 9 -46.89 21.70 26.46
CA CYS A 9 -45.69 20.95 26.10
C CYS A 9 -45.69 19.50 26.61
N SER A 10 -46.56 19.12 27.56
CA SER A 10 -46.81 17.71 27.89
C SER A 10 -47.70 17.03 26.87
N ASP A 11 -48.76 17.72 26.44
CA ASP A 11 -49.85 17.11 25.68
C ASP A 11 -49.55 17.07 24.17
N GLU A 12 -48.84 18.06 23.64
CA GLU A 12 -48.45 18.11 22.22
C GLU A 12 -47.17 17.28 21.92
N PHE A 13 -46.25 17.12 22.89
CA PHE A 13 -44.96 16.40 22.70
C PHE A 13 -44.92 14.98 23.29
N SER A 14 -46.05 14.26 23.31
CA SER A 14 -45.96 12.83 23.56
C SER A 14 -45.20 12.15 22.42
N LEU A 15 -44.21 11.30 22.72
CA LEU A 15 -43.61 10.44 21.69
C LEU A 15 -44.68 9.56 21.02
N ASP A 16 -45.73 9.19 21.76
CA ASP A 16 -46.86 8.43 21.23
C ASP A 16 -47.81 9.24 20.35
N SER A 17 -47.87 10.59 20.44
CA SER A 17 -48.62 11.39 19.45
C SER A 17 -47.80 11.54 18.17
N ILE A 18 -46.51 11.88 18.30
CA ILE A 18 -45.61 12.12 17.17
C ILE A 18 -45.39 10.85 16.32
N ILE A 19 -45.31 9.66 16.95
CA ILE A 19 -45.12 8.39 16.23
C ILE A 19 -46.42 7.92 15.53
N ASN A 20 -47.61 8.24 16.06
CA ASN A 20 -48.86 7.73 15.51
C ASN A 20 -49.43 8.57 14.34
N ASP A 21 -49.20 9.88 14.28
CA ASP A 21 -49.77 10.74 13.22
C ASP A 21 -49.16 10.51 11.82
N GLU A 22 -47.96 9.92 11.70
CA GLU A 22 -47.42 9.50 10.39
C GLU A 22 -48.06 8.20 9.85
N SER A 23 -48.90 7.50 10.63
CA SER A 23 -49.43 6.18 10.27
C SER A 23 -50.66 6.21 9.33
N SER A 24 -51.35 7.34 9.18
CA SER A 24 -52.59 7.43 8.39
C SER A 24 -52.34 7.68 6.88
N GLY A 25 -51.42 6.91 6.27
CA GLY A 25 -50.75 7.27 5.01
C GLY A 25 -50.91 6.32 3.82
N GLU A 26 -50.72 5.00 3.97
CA GLU A 26 -50.89 4.03 2.88
C GLU A 26 -51.04 2.58 3.42
N GLN A 27 -51.82 1.75 2.72
CA GLN A 27 -52.02 0.34 3.09
C GLN A 27 -51.17 -0.57 2.20
N ASP A 28 -50.01 -1.03 2.68
CA ASP A 28 -49.55 -2.37 2.29
C ASP A 28 -48.58 -3.03 3.29
N SER A 29 -48.81 -4.31 3.51
CA SER A 29 -48.23 -5.19 4.54
C SER A 29 -46.69 -5.16 4.73
N ARG A 30 -46.25 -5.03 5.99
CA ARG A 30 -44.98 -5.62 6.51
C ARG A 30 -45.15 -6.13 7.94
N GLN A 31 -45.06 -7.45 8.12
CA GLN A 31 -44.96 -8.07 9.44
C GLN A 31 -43.51 -8.04 9.93
N LEU A 32 -43.28 -7.52 11.13
CA LEU A 32 -42.06 -7.81 11.88
C LEU A 32 -42.18 -9.23 12.46
N THR A 33 -41.26 -10.12 12.07
CA THR A 33 -41.12 -11.45 12.68
C THR A 33 -39.73 -11.56 13.29
N SER A 34 -39.68 -11.85 14.59
CA SER A 34 -38.48 -12.29 15.28
C SER A 34 -38.16 -13.73 14.86
N ILE A 35 -36.95 -13.98 14.35
CA ILE A 35 -36.46 -15.34 14.14
C ILE A 35 -35.12 -15.51 14.87
N SER A 36 -35.19 -16.26 15.96
CA SER A 36 -34.03 -16.75 16.71
C SER A 36 -33.61 -18.13 16.22
N GLY A 37 -32.37 -18.25 15.71
CA GLY A 37 -31.74 -19.54 15.41
C GLY A 37 -32.28 -20.25 14.16
N GLY A 38 -31.97 -21.55 14.05
CA GLY A 38 -32.42 -22.41 12.95
C GLY A 38 -31.51 -22.41 11.72
N SER A 39 -30.46 -23.22 11.75
CA SER A 39 -29.81 -23.68 10.52
C SER A 39 -30.52 -24.92 10.01
N ASP A 40 -31.15 -24.87 8.84
CA ASP A 40 -31.13 -26.03 7.94
C ASP A 40 -31.55 -25.75 6.49
N LEU A 41 -31.28 -26.73 5.62
CA LEU A 41 -31.93 -27.11 4.35
C LEU A 41 -30.90 -27.66 3.35
N SER A 42 -30.40 -28.86 3.64
CA SER A 42 -29.93 -29.79 2.61
C SER A 42 -31.05 -30.76 2.24
N ASP A 43 -31.37 -30.88 0.94
CA ASP A 43 -32.41 -31.79 0.45
C ASP A 43 -31.85 -32.78 -0.59
N GLN A 44 -31.75 -34.07 -0.21
CA GLN A 44 -32.10 -35.29 -0.98
C GLN A 44 -31.28 -36.55 -0.63
N SER A 45 -32.00 -37.67 -0.54
CA SER A 45 -31.60 -39.10 -0.52
C SER A 45 -31.02 -39.75 0.78
N ASP A 46 -31.94 -40.45 1.44
CA ASP A 46 -31.88 -41.82 1.98
C ASP A 46 -31.26 -42.18 3.37
N ASP A 47 -31.95 -43.18 3.94
CA ASP A 47 -31.62 -44.13 5.01
C ASP A 47 -31.60 -43.70 6.50
N THR A 48 -32.74 -44.00 7.15
CA THR A 48 -32.90 -44.87 8.34
C THR A 48 -33.01 -44.31 9.78
N LEU A 49 -34.24 -44.44 10.32
CA LEU A 49 -34.65 -44.77 11.72
C LEU A 49 -34.44 -43.68 12.81
N ASP A 50 -35.33 -43.47 13.80
CA ASP A 50 -36.71 -43.95 14.05
C ASP A 50 -37.39 -43.10 15.15
N GLU A 51 -38.74 -43.15 15.17
CA GLU A 51 -39.68 -43.01 16.30
C GLU A 51 -39.84 -41.68 17.11
N ASP A 52 -40.98 -41.02 16.83
CA ASP A 52 -42.09 -40.68 17.76
C ASP A 52 -42.17 -39.35 18.58
N ASP A 53 -43.08 -38.48 18.08
CA ASP A 53 -44.35 -38.00 18.71
C ASP A 53 -44.48 -36.71 19.59
N ASP A 54 -45.48 -35.92 19.14
CA ASP A 54 -46.53 -35.13 19.81
C ASP A 54 -46.27 -33.78 20.54
N ASP A 55 -46.61 -32.70 19.82
CA ASP A 55 -47.72 -31.73 20.08
C ASP A 55 -47.98 -31.15 21.49
N ASP A 56 -47.98 -29.81 21.61
CA ASP A 56 -49.22 -28.98 21.66
C ASP A 56 -48.91 -27.46 21.71
N ASP A 57 -49.82 -26.61 21.18
CA ASP A 57 -49.71 -25.14 21.16
C ASP A 57 -50.27 -24.46 22.44
N ASP A 58 -49.73 -23.28 22.84
CA ASP A 58 -50.52 -22.27 23.56
C ASP A 58 -49.99 -20.83 23.35
N ASP A 59 -50.92 -19.86 23.27
CA ASP A 59 -50.70 -18.50 22.78
C ASP A 59 -50.86 -17.48 23.95
N SER A 60 -49.79 -17.20 24.71
CA SER A 60 -49.80 -16.07 25.66
C SER A 60 -48.44 -15.44 25.96
N ILE A 61 -48.18 -14.27 25.37
CA ILE A 61 -47.30 -13.26 25.99
C ILE A 61 -48.14 -12.49 27.02
N SER A 62 -48.39 -13.16 28.15
CA SER A 62 -48.70 -12.51 29.42
C SER A 62 -47.40 -12.12 30.15
N ASP A 63 -47.49 -11.30 31.19
CA ASP A 63 -46.36 -10.90 32.02
C ASP A 63 -45.70 -12.12 32.72
N TYR A 64 -44.67 -12.68 32.09
CA TYR A 64 -43.81 -13.69 32.70
C TYR A 64 -42.64 -12.99 33.41
N ASP A 65 -42.83 -12.73 34.70
CA ASP A 65 -41.75 -12.46 35.64
C ASP A 65 -40.78 -13.66 35.65
N PHE A 66 -39.75 -13.60 34.81
CA PHE A 66 -38.59 -14.47 34.95
C PHE A 66 -37.87 -14.07 36.25
N GLU A 67 -38.19 -14.76 37.35
CA GLU A 67 -37.40 -14.73 38.58
C GLU A 67 -35.99 -15.25 38.28
N ILE A 68 -35.09 -14.34 37.93
CA ILE A 68 -33.68 -14.64 37.71
C ILE A 68 -33.08 -15.07 39.05
N ASP A 69 -32.65 -16.32 39.15
CA ASP A 69 -32.24 -16.87 40.43
C ASP A 69 -30.92 -16.22 40.92
N ALA A 70 -30.71 -16.24 42.24
CA ALA A 70 -29.53 -15.60 42.84
C ALA A 70 -28.19 -16.14 42.31
N LYS A 71 -28.18 -17.37 41.75
CA LYS A 71 -27.02 -18.03 41.17
C LYS A 71 -26.83 -17.64 39.70
N GLN A 72 -27.88 -17.28 38.96
CA GLN A 72 -27.80 -16.63 37.66
C GLN A 72 -27.23 -15.21 37.80
N LEU A 73 -27.66 -14.45 38.81
CA LEU A 73 -27.04 -13.17 39.17
C LEU A 73 -25.55 -13.33 39.52
N GLU A 74 -25.19 -14.27 40.40
CA GLU A 74 -23.78 -14.57 40.75
C GLU A 74 -22.94 -14.95 39.52
N GLN A 75 -23.51 -15.72 38.57
CA GLN A 75 -22.86 -16.04 37.30
C GLN A 75 -22.67 -14.81 36.39
N LEU A 76 -23.65 -13.90 36.32
CA LEU A 76 -23.55 -12.66 35.54
C LEU A 76 -22.53 -11.69 36.15
N GLU A 77 -22.52 -11.52 37.47
CA GLU A 77 -21.48 -10.72 38.16
C GLU A 77 -20.09 -11.32 37.93
N SER A 78 -19.93 -12.64 38.10
CA SER A 78 -18.67 -13.32 37.80
C SER A 78 -18.26 -13.19 36.33
N LYS A 79 -19.21 -13.17 35.37
CA LYS A 79 -18.93 -12.93 33.96
C LYS A 79 -18.40 -11.50 33.75
N VAL A 80 -19.06 -10.49 34.32
CA VAL A 80 -18.67 -9.07 34.26
C VAL A 80 -17.37 -8.77 35.04
N GLU A 81 -16.95 -9.65 35.95
CA GLU A 81 -15.61 -9.63 36.57
C GLU A 81 -14.55 -10.32 35.71
N SER A 82 -14.90 -11.40 35.02
CA SER A 82 -14.00 -12.14 34.13
C SER A 82 -13.76 -11.51 32.75
N ALA A 83 -14.62 -10.58 32.35
CA ALA A 83 -14.55 -9.85 31.08
C ALA A 83 -15.15 -8.43 31.22
N PRO A 84 -14.44 -7.46 31.84
CA PRO A 84 -14.98 -6.13 32.16
C PRO A 84 -15.37 -5.26 30.94
N PHE A 85 -15.05 -5.71 29.72
CA PHE A 85 -15.40 -5.06 28.45
C PHE A 85 -16.44 -5.85 27.62
N ASP A 86 -17.01 -6.94 28.14
CA ASP A 86 -18.12 -7.66 27.51
C ASP A 86 -19.45 -6.90 27.71
N TYR A 87 -19.85 -6.15 26.68
CA TYR A 87 -21.13 -5.46 26.61
C TYR A 87 -22.33 -6.32 26.98
N GLU A 88 -22.37 -7.57 26.51
CA GLU A 88 -23.53 -8.43 26.67
C GLU A 88 -23.64 -8.94 28.10
N ALA A 89 -22.49 -9.18 28.76
CA ALA A 89 -22.45 -9.47 30.19
C ALA A 89 -23.00 -8.29 31.02
N HIS A 90 -22.57 -7.06 30.73
CA HIS A 90 -23.05 -5.88 31.45
C HIS A 90 -24.55 -5.63 31.22
N TYR A 91 -25.04 -5.68 29.98
CA TYR A 91 -26.47 -5.48 29.70
C TYR A 91 -27.34 -6.60 30.28
N SER A 92 -26.89 -7.85 30.25
CA SER A 92 -27.56 -8.96 30.94
C SER A 92 -27.69 -8.70 32.44
N LEU A 93 -26.61 -8.23 33.09
CA LEU A 93 -26.59 -7.91 34.53
C LEU A 93 -27.47 -6.69 34.88
N VAL A 94 -27.47 -5.66 34.03
CA VAL A 94 -28.34 -4.47 34.19
C VAL A 94 -29.82 -4.84 34.01
N SER A 95 -30.15 -5.67 33.01
CA SER A 95 -31.51 -6.18 32.81
C SER A 95 -31.96 -7.02 34.00
N ALA A 96 -31.09 -7.93 34.49
CA ALA A 96 -31.37 -8.77 35.65
C ALA A 96 -31.61 -7.97 36.94
N TYR A 97 -30.79 -6.94 37.22
CA TYR A 97 -31.03 -6.09 38.39
C TYR A 97 -32.26 -5.18 38.24
N ARG A 98 -32.71 -4.90 37.01
CA ARG A 98 -33.94 -4.14 36.74
C ARG A 98 -35.19 -4.99 36.94
N SER A 99 -35.22 -6.23 36.46
CA SER A 99 -36.32 -7.16 36.70
C SER A 99 -36.43 -7.58 38.17
N CYS A 100 -35.31 -7.80 38.87
CA CYS A 100 -35.33 -8.09 40.31
C CYS A 100 -35.67 -6.88 41.22
N GLY A 101 -35.90 -5.68 40.67
CA GLY A 101 -36.24 -4.47 41.45
C GLY A 101 -35.13 -3.96 42.38
N GLU A 102 -33.89 -4.42 42.18
CA GLU A 102 -32.74 -4.20 43.07
C GLU A 102 -32.06 -2.86 42.79
N LEU A 103 -32.78 -1.75 43.04
CA LEU A 103 -32.44 -0.40 42.58
C LEU A 103 -31.00 0.07 42.91
N GLU A 104 -30.48 -0.24 44.10
CA GLU A 104 -29.09 0.14 44.45
C GLU A 104 -28.05 -0.64 43.63
N LYS A 105 -28.29 -1.95 43.42
CA LYS A 105 -27.42 -2.82 42.61
C LYS A 105 -27.53 -2.47 41.13
N LEU A 106 -28.73 -2.16 40.65
CA LEU A 106 -28.99 -1.64 39.30
C LEU A 106 -28.21 -0.35 39.04
N ARG A 107 -28.27 0.63 39.96
CA ARG A 107 -27.50 1.88 39.84
C ARG A 107 -25.99 1.61 39.87
N PHE A 108 -25.51 0.70 40.73
CA PHE A 108 -24.09 0.32 40.77
C PHE A 108 -23.63 -0.38 39.49
N ALA A 109 -24.41 -1.33 38.96
CA ALA A 109 -24.13 -2.03 37.72
C ALA A 109 -24.09 -1.08 36.51
N ARG A 110 -25.04 -0.14 36.42
CA ARG A 110 -25.05 0.91 35.38
C ARG A 110 -23.86 1.87 35.49
N GLN A 111 -23.46 2.25 36.70
CA GLN A 111 -22.24 3.04 36.92
C GLN A 111 -20.97 2.24 36.53
N ARG A 112 -20.90 0.95 36.87
CA ARG A 112 -19.80 0.04 36.51
C ARG A 112 -19.70 -0.18 34.99
N LEU A 113 -20.84 -0.33 34.31
CA LEU A 113 -20.94 -0.31 32.84
C LEU A 113 -20.36 0.99 32.28
N ARG A 114 -20.92 2.15 32.66
CA ARG A 114 -20.51 3.45 32.08
C ARG A 114 -19.01 3.76 32.28
N GLN A 115 -18.45 3.38 33.43
CA GLN A 115 -17.01 3.58 33.71
C GLN A 115 -16.09 2.84 32.70
N ARG A 116 -16.56 1.73 32.13
CA ARG A 116 -15.80 0.85 31.23
C ARG A 116 -16.17 1.03 29.77
N LEU A 117 -17.46 1.15 29.48
CA LEU A 117 -18.08 1.13 28.17
C LEU A 117 -19.08 2.29 28.04
N PRO A 118 -19.24 2.92 26.87
CA PRO A 118 -20.33 3.87 26.64
C PRO A 118 -21.68 3.15 26.55
N VAL A 119 -22.75 3.85 26.97
CA VAL A 119 -24.10 3.31 27.07
C VAL A 119 -24.88 3.58 25.76
N LYS A 120 -25.73 2.64 25.33
CA LYS A 120 -26.62 2.78 24.16
C LYS A 120 -27.69 3.86 24.39
N THR A 121 -28.13 4.57 23.35
CA THR A 121 -29.13 5.66 23.43
C THR A 121 -30.38 5.25 24.21
N GLU A 122 -30.89 4.06 23.93
CA GLU A 122 -32.14 3.51 24.46
C GLU A 122 -31.99 3.25 25.96
N GLU A 123 -30.87 2.65 26.34
CA GLU A 123 -30.49 2.35 27.73
C GLU A 123 -30.18 3.60 28.54
N CYS A 124 -29.65 4.67 27.92
CA CYS A 124 -29.53 5.98 28.55
C CYS A 124 -30.92 6.55 28.91
N ILE A 125 -31.88 6.47 28.00
CA ILE A 125 -33.26 6.97 28.21
C ILE A 125 -33.96 6.15 29.29
N VAL A 126 -33.86 4.81 29.23
CA VAL A 126 -34.38 3.90 30.26
C VAL A 126 -33.75 4.19 31.63
N TRP A 127 -32.44 4.40 31.71
CA TRP A 127 -31.77 4.77 32.95
C TRP A 127 -32.26 6.13 33.48
N ILE A 128 -32.38 7.17 32.65
CA ILE A 128 -32.91 8.48 33.07
C ILE A 128 -34.34 8.37 33.60
N ARG A 129 -35.21 7.62 32.92
CA ARG A 129 -36.61 7.40 33.34
C ARG A 129 -36.69 6.64 34.67
N ASP A 130 -35.83 5.64 34.88
CA ASP A 130 -35.72 4.94 36.17
C ASP A 130 -35.27 5.90 37.30
N GLU A 131 -34.23 6.71 37.07
CA GLU A 131 -33.71 7.67 38.08
C GLU A 131 -34.72 8.79 38.40
N LEU A 132 -35.52 9.21 37.41
CA LEU A 132 -36.66 10.11 37.61
C LEU A 132 -37.72 9.47 38.51
N SER A 133 -38.04 8.18 38.31
CA SER A 133 -39.02 7.46 39.15
C SER A 133 -38.58 7.33 40.61
N VAL A 134 -37.27 7.26 40.86
CA VAL A 134 -36.65 7.22 42.19
C VAL A 134 -36.56 8.62 42.83
N GLY A 135 -36.84 9.69 42.07
CA GLY A 135 -36.82 11.07 42.58
C GLY A 135 -35.42 11.65 42.74
N LEU A 136 -34.48 11.29 41.87
CA LEU A 136 -33.12 11.85 41.86
C LEU A 136 -33.14 13.38 41.70
N ALA A 137 -32.15 14.08 42.26
CA ALA A 137 -32.12 15.55 42.26
C ALA A 137 -32.04 16.12 40.82
N LYS A 138 -32.70 17.26 40.57
CA LYS A 138 -32.78 17.87 39.23
C LYS A 138 -31.39 18.11 38.60
N ASP A 139 -30.42 18.56 39.39
CA ASP A 139 -29.04 18.77 38.92
C ASP A 139 -28.31 17.46 38.56
N GLU A 140 -28.66 16.34 39.18
CA GLU A 140 -28.09 15.03 38.90
C GLU A 140 -28.71 14.41 37.64
N ILE A 141 -30.03 14.56 37.44
CA ILE A 141 -30.71 14.22 36.17
C ILE A 141 -30.15 15.06 35.01
N ARG A 142 -30.04 16.38 35.19
CA ARG A 142 -29.41 17.29 34.22
C ARG A 142 -28.00 16.83 33.88
N LYS A 143 -27.21 16.46 34.89
CA LYS A 143 -25.86 15.95 34.68
C LYS A 143 -25.87 14.63 33.90
N LEU A 144 -26.77 13.68 34.19
CA LEU A 144 -26.88 12.42 33.43
C LEU A 144 -27.13 12.69 31.93
N PHE A 145 -28.06 13.58 31.58
CA PHE A 145 -28.28 13.99 30.18
C PHE A 145 -27.02 14.57 29.54
N GLU A 146 -26.32 15.51 30.19
CA GLU A 146 -25.09 16.11 29.66
C GLU A 146 -23.94 15.10 29.57
N ASP A 147 -23.86 14.14 30.51
CA ASP A 147 -22.89 13.05 30.56
C ASP A 147 -23.07 12.02 29.42
N PHE A 148 -24.31 11.72 29.02
CA PHE A 148 -24.60 10.85 27.87
C PHE A 148 -24.44 11.57 26.53
N LEU A 149 -24.83 12.84 26.44
CA LEU A 149 -24.68 13.64 25.22
C LEU A 149 -23.22 14.03 24.93
N GLU A 150 -22.31 13.99 25.91
CA GLU A 150 -20.86 14.02 25.63
C GLU A 150 -20.36 12.70 24.98
N GLU A 151 -21.01 11.57 25.25
CA GLU A 151 -20.66 10.27 24.67
C GLU A 151 -21.29 10.09 23.27
N MET A 152 -22.54 10.53 23.08
CA MET A 152 -23.31 10.43 21.83
C MET A 152 -24.01 11.75 21.46
N PRO A 153 -23.27 12.77 21.01
CA PRO A 153 -23.83 14.10 20.69
C PRO A 153 -24.81 14.11 19.51
N ALA A 154 -24.79 13.08 18.65
CA ALA A 154 -25.76 12.92 17.56
C ALA A 154 -27.01 12.10 17.96
N SER A 155 -27.14 11.67 19.22
CA SER A 155 -28.34 10.95 19.69
C SER A 155 -29.55 11.89 19.72
N PHE A 156 -30.37 11.80 18.68
CA PHE A 156 -31.53 12.66 18.49
C PHE A 156 -32.56 12.52 19.61
N LEU A 157 -32.86 11.27 20.02
CA LEU A 157 -33.80 10.96 21.09
C LEU A 157 -33.36 11.55 22.46
N LEU A 158 -32.06 11.48 22.79
CA LEU A 158 -31.56 12.08 24.03
C LEU A 158 -31.66 13.61 24.04
N TRP A 159 -31.55 14.28 22.89
CA TRP A 159 -31.81 15.72 22.81
C TRP A 159 -33.29 16.06 23.04
N LEU A 160 -34.22 15.29 22.47
CA LEU A 160 -35.66 15.51 22.68
C LEU A 160 -36.07 15.28 24.14
N GLU A 161 -35.68 14.15 24.75
CA GLU A 161 -35.98 13.84 26.16
C GLU A 161 -35.41 14.92 27.10
N TYR A 162 -34.16 15.39 26.86
CA TYR A 162 -33.56 16.45 27.67
C TYR A 162 -34.30 17.78 27.51
N ILE A 163 -34.70 18.14 26.28
CA ILE A 163 -35.47 19.36 26.01
C ILE A 163 -36.84 19.31 26.69
N GLN A 164 -37.60 18.23 26.49
CA GLN A 164 -38.91 18.04 27.11
C GLN A 164 -38.84 18.10 28.64
N TRP A 165 -37.86 17.41 29.23
CA TRP A 165 -37.59 17.50 30.67
C TRP A 165 -37.22 18.93 31.09
N SER A 166 -36.36 19.63 30.33
CA SER A 166 -35.90 20.98 30.69
C SER A 166 -37.02 22.02 30.76
N CYS A 167 -38.06 21.90 29.92
CA CYS A 167 -39.16 22.87 29.84
C CYS A 167 -39.89 23.10 31.18
N GLY A 168 -40.02 22.07 32.02
CA GLY A 168 -40.58 22.16 33.38
C GLY A 168 -39.56 22.12 34.52
N ASN A 169 -38.26 22.18 34.21
CA ASN A 169 -37.19 21.98 35.20
C ASN A 169 -36.07 23.04 35.19
N MET A 170 -35.97 23.88 34.15
CA MET A 170 -34.90 24.87 33.95
C MET A 170 -35.47 26.26 33.62
N THR A 171 -34.66 27.31 33.72
CA THR A 171 -35.12 28.67 33.41
C THR A 171 -35.25 28.91 31.89
N VAL A 172 -36.10 29.85 31.49
CA VAL A 172 -36.45 30.09 30.08
C VAL A 172 -35.22 30.29 29.17
N ASP A 173 -34.20 31.00 29.66
CA ASP A 173 -32.98 31.27 28.90
C ASP A 173 -31.96 30.11 28.95
N GLU A 174 -32.04 29.22 29.94
CA GLU A 174 -31.32 27.94 29.92
C GLU A 174 -31.94 26.97 28.92
N VAL A 175 -33.28 26.89 28.85
CA VAL A 175 -33.99 26.07 27.84
C VAL A 175 -33.67 26.57 26.43
N ARG A 176 -33.68 27.90 26.19
CA ARG A 176 -33.15 28.49 24.95
C ARG A 176 -31.70 28.08 24.70
N SER A 177 -30.82 28.18 25.69
CA SER A 177 -29.43 27.74 25.55
C SER A 177 -29.30 26.24 25.27
N LEU A 178 -30.25 25.41 25.69
CA LEU A 178 -30.28 23.98 25.41
C LEU A 178 -30.70 23.71 23.95
N PHE A 179 -31.75 24.38 23.46
CA PHE A 179 -32.12 24.36 22.04
C PHE A 179 -30.94 24.75 21.14
N GLU A 180 -30.19 25.80 21.48
CA GLU A 180 -29.01 26.21 20.70
C GLU A 180 -27.87 25.17 20.72
N LYS A 181 -27.66 24.46 21.85
CA LYS A 181 -26.73 23.31 21.92
C LYS A 181 -27.21 22.17 21.00
N ALA A 182 -28.48 21.77 21.10
CA ALA A 182 -29.07 20.69 20.31
C ALA A 182 -29.00 20.98 18.80
N ILE A 183 -29.37 22.20 18.39
CA ILE A 183 -29.30 22.65 17.00
C ILE A 183 -27.86 22.69 16.48
N THR A 184 -26.88 22.99 17.34
CA THR A 184 -25.45 22.92 16.97
C THR A 184 -24.97 21.48 16.76
N ALA A 185 -25.55 20.50 17.45
CA ALA A 185 -25.17 19.09 17.37
C ALA A 185 -25.91 18.32 16.25
N VAL A 186 -27.25 18.39 16.21
CA VAL A 186 -28.12 17.61 15.31
C VAL A 186 -29.01 18.46 14.39
N GLY A 187 -29.03 19.79 14.52
CA GLY A 187 -29.88 20.69 13.71
C GLY A 187 -29.58 20.75 12.21
N LEU A 188 -28.61 19.96 11.71
CA LEU A 188 -28.30 19.73 10.29
C LEU A 188 -28.63 18.31 9.82
N HIS A 189 -29.24 17.46 10.66
CA HIS A 189 -29.65 16.10 10.30
C HIS A 189 -30.79 16.13 9.29
N VAL A 190 -30.59 15.60 8.08
CA VAL A 190 -31.52 15.82 6.96
C VAL A 190 -32.90 15.20 7.23
N ALA A 191 -32.98 13.95 7.69
CA ALA A 191 -34.28 13.32 8.00
C ALA A 191 -34.94 13.86 9.29
N GLN A 192 -34.24 13.83 10.43
CA GLN A 192 -34.84 14.03 11.75
C GLN A 192 -34.88 15.48 12.28
N ALA A 193 -34.09 16.42 11.74
CA ALA A 193 -33.92 17.73 12.40
C ALA A 193 -35.20 18.57 12.48
N ASP A 194 -36.18 18.41 11.59
CA ASP A 194 -37.40 19.22 11.59
C ASP A 194 -38.19 19.08 12.89
N VAL A 195 -38.29 17.88 13.47
CA VAL A 195 -38.97 17.67 14.76
C VAL A 195 -38.33 18.51 15.87
N LEU A 196 -37.00 18.51 16.00
CA LEU A 196 -36.28 19.36 16.97
C LEU A 196 -36.47 20.86 16.68
N TRP A 197 -36.49 21.24 15.40
CA TRP A 197 -36.78 22.62 15.03
C TRP A 197 -38.24 23.00 15.39
N SER A 198 -39.22 22.13 15.18
CA SER A 198 -40.64 22.31 15.58
C SER A 198 -40.75 22.55 17.07
N CYS A 199 -40.09 21.72 17.90
CA CYS A 199 -40.00 21.91 19.35
C CYS A 199 -39.57 23.35 19.71
N TYR A 200 -38.60 23.92 18.97
CA TYR A 200 -38.15 25.31 19.19
C TYR A 200 -39.12 26.36 18.62
N ARG A 201 -39.76 26.10 17.45
CA ARG A 201 -40.80 26.97 16.87
C ARG A 201 -42.00 27.08 17.81
N GLU A 202 -42.45 25.96 18.36
CA GLU A 202 -43.59 25.83 19.26
C GLU A 202 -43.27 26.42 20.65
N TYR A 203 -42.09 26.15 21.21
CA TYR A 203 -41.66 26.74 22.48
C TYR A 203 -41.66 28.28 22.44
N GLU A 204 -41.05 28.90 21.42
CA GLU A 204 -41.09 30.38 21.29
C GLU A 204 -42.49 30.89 20.92
N ARG A 205 -43.30 30.11 20.19
CA ARG A 205 -44.71 30.42 19.90
C ARG A 205 -45.55 30.46 21.18
N CYS A 206 -45.36 29.53 22.13
CA CYS A 206 -46.00 29.58 23.44
C CYS A 206 -45.69 30.88 24.18
N TRP A 207 -44.43 31.35 24.14
CA TRP A 207 -44.07 32.66 24.72
C TRP A 207 -44.70 33.85 23.96
N THR A 208 -44.85 33.79 22.62
CA THR A 208 -45.59 34.85 21.88
C THR A 208 -47.08 34.95 22.24
N LEU A 209 -47.67 33.86 22.76
CA LEU A 209 -49.09 33.81 23.16
C LEU A 209 -49.32 34.16 24.63
N ALA A 210 -48.31 34.00 25.50
CA ALA A 210 -48.42 34.23 26.94
C ALA A 210 -48.34 35.73 27.34
N GLU A 211 -47.69 36.58 26.54
CA GLU A 211 -47.42 37.97 26.94
C GLU A 211 -48.61 38.92 26.82
N GLN A 212 -49.08 39.43 27.96
CA GLN A 212 -50.12 40.47 28.03
C GLN A 212 -49.56 41.91 28.06
N ASN A 213 -48.24 42.08 28.22
CA ASN A 213 -47.62 43.35 28.63
C ASN A 213 -46.93 44.16 27.51
N GLY A 214 -47.19 43.83 26.23
CA GLY A 214 -46.78 44.65 25.09
C GLY A 214 -45.37 44.42 24.52
N GLU A 215 -44.57 43.50 25.09
CA GLU A 215 -43.28 43.09 24.50
C GLU A 215 -43.41 42.09 23.33
N VAL A 216 -44.64 41.75 22.93
CA VAL A 216 -45.02 40.83 21.83
C VAL A 216 -44.14 40.95 20.58
N GLY A 217 -43.76 42.16 20.17
CA GLY A 217 -42.89 42.39 19.01
C GLY A 217 -41.48 41.81 19.15
N GLN A 218 -40.92 41.75 20.36
CA GLN A 218 -39.64 41.11 20.63
C GLN A 218 -39.74 39.59 20.50
N HIS A 219 -40.77 38.97 21.09
CA HIS A 219 -40.99 37.53 20.99
C HIS A 219 -41.38 37.10 19.58
N GLN A 220 -42.16 37.90 18.85
CA GLN A 220 -42.45 37.63 17.44
C GLN A 220 -41.19 37.66 16.56
N GLU A 221 -40.25 38.58 16.80
CA GLU A 221 -38.98 38.63 16.06
C GLU A 221 -37.98 37.53 16.50
N LYS A 222 -38.05 37.03 17.75
CA LYS A 222 -37.38 35.78 18.16
C LYS A 222 -37.90 34.59 17.33
N LEU A 223 -39.22 34.41 17.27
CA LEU A 223 -39.85 33.34 16.51
C LEU A 223 -39.52 33.43 15.01
N LEU A 224 -39.65 34.62 14.40
CA LEU A 224 -39.27 34.84 13.00
C LEU A 224 -37.77 34.55 12.74
N ARG A 225 -36.89 34.77 13.71
CA ARG A 225 -35.47 34.40 13.62
C ARG A 225 -35.26 32.88 13.63
N VAL A 226 -36.06 32.11 14.38
CA VAL A 226 -36.01 30.64 14.33
C VAL A 226 -36.41 30.14 12.94
N TYR A 227 -37.54 30.59 12.40
CA TYR A 227 -37.95 30.26 11.02
C TYR A 227 -36.87 30.60 9.98
N ARG A 228 -36.35 31.84 9.97
CA ARG A 228 -35.31 32.25 9.00
C ARG A 228 -34.02 31.43 9.11
N ARG A 229 -33.70 30.88 10.29
CA ARG A 229 -32.58 29.93 10.46
C ARG A 229 -32.92 28.56 9.91
N GLN A 230 -34.08 28.01 10.24
CA GLN A 230 -34.49 26.69 9.74
C GLN A 230 -34.60 26.66 8.20
N LEU A 231 -35.08 27.74 7.58
CA LEU A 231 -35.10 27.88 6.11
C LEU A 231 -33.70 27.79 5.46
N SER A 232 -32.61 27.96 6.22
CA SER A 232 -31.23 27.76 5.75
C SER A 232 -30.69 26.32 5.92
N VAL A 233 -31.50 25.41 6.47
CA VAL A 233 -31.18 23.99 6.64
C VAL A 233 -31.83 23.18 5.52
N ALA A 234 -31.02 22.33 4.87
CA ALA A 234 -31.51 21.30 3.97
C ALA A 234 -31.87 20.04 4.78
N ALA A 235 -33.11 20.01 5.27
CA ALA A 235 -33.75 18.89 5.96
C ALA A 235 -35.16 18.68 5.38
N GLU A 236 -35.77 17.52 5.64
CA GLU A 236 -37.17 17.27 5.29
C GLU A 236 -38.12 18.22 6.05
N GLY A 237 -39.38 18.28 5.64
CA GLY A 237 -40.37 19.24 6.18
C GLY A 237 -40.16 20.70 5.77
N LEU A 238 -39.00 21.08 5.21
CA LEU A 238 -38.64 22.45 4.79
C LEU A 238 -39.72 23.20 3.98
N GLU A 239 -40.48 22.51 3.13
CA GLU A 239 -41.56 23.10 2.33
C GLU A 239 -42.77 23.50 3.21
N ASN A 240 -43.08 22.71 4.24
CA ASN A 240 -44.10 23.04 5.25
C ASN A 240 -43.67 24.23 6.12
N VAL A 241 -42.41 24.24 6.56
CA VAL A 241 -41.80 25.35 7.34
C VAL A 241 -41.86 26.68 6.58
N TYR A 242 -41.69 26.65 5.25
CA TYR A 242 -41.82 27.84 4.41
C TYR A 242 -43.29 28.31 4.27
N ASN A 243 -44.24 27.37 4.16
CA ASN A 243 -45.66 27.69 4.16
C ASN A 243 -46.12 28.27 5.51
N GLU A 244 -45.66 27.72 6.64
CA GLU A 244 -45.85 28.29 7.98
C GLU A 244 -45.29 29.71 8.09
N TYR A 245 -44.06 29.95 7.59
CA TYR A 245 -43.42 31.26 7.64
C TYR A 245 -44.22 32.31 6.83
N ILE A 246 -44.75 31.94 5.66
CA ILE A 246 -45.65 32.80 4.87
C ILE A 246 -46.93 33.12 5.66
N ALA A 247 -47.55 32.13 6.31
CA ALA A 247 -48.74 32.35 7.12
C ALA A 247 -48.45 33.29 8.31
N LEU A 248 -47.34 33.10 9.00
CA LEU A 248 -46.89 33.92 10.13
C LEU A 248 -46.55 35.37 9.73
N LEU A 249 -46.15 35.61 8.49
CA LEU A 249 -45.94 36.96 7.97
C LEU A 249 -47.24 37.76 7.80
N GLY A 250 -48.41 37.11 7.75
CA GLY A 250 -49.72 37.76 7.81
C GLY A 250 -50.03 38.68 6.62
N GLY A 251 -49.57 38.32 5.42
CA GLY A 251 -49.75 39.13 4.20
C GLY A 251 -48.67 40.19 3.96
N ARG A 252 -47.59 40.22 4.76
CA ARG A 252 -46.34 40.92 4.40
C ARG A 252 -45.58 40.10 3.36
N ASP A 253 -44.96 40.77 2.39
CA ASP A 253 -44.10 40.11 1.39
C ASP A 253 -42.94 39.35 2.06
N VAL A 254 -42.64 38.15 1.55
CA VAL A 254 -41.42 37.41 1.92
C VAL A 254 -40.22 38.17 1.39
N ASP A 255 -39.27 38.50 2.27
CA ASP A 255 -38.06 39.20 1.87
C ASP A 255 -37.21 38.34 0.91
N SER A 256 -36.54 39.00 -0.04
CA SER A 256 -35.81 38.33 -1.11
C SER A 256 -34.65 37.45 -0.61
N ALA A 257 -34.13 37.69 0.60
CA ALA A 257 -33.07 36.87 1.18
C ALA A 257 -33.65 35.56 1.74
N SER A 258 -34.72 35.63 2.56
CA SER A 258 -35.41 34.43 3.07
C SER A 258 -35.91 33.53 1.93
N LYS A 259 -36.48 34.11 0.87
CA LYS A 259 -36.91 33.34 -0.31
C LYS A 259 -35.74 32.69 -1.05
N PHE A 260 -34.65 33.43 -1.28
CA PHE A 260 -33.45 32.87 -1.94
C PHE A 260 -32.79 31.77 -1.10
N ILE A 261 -32.77 31.93 0.22
CA ILE A 261 -32.27 30.94 1.18
C ILE A 261 -33.10 29.66 1.09
N TYR A 262 -34.44 29.75 1.19
CA TYR A 262 -35.35 28.62 1.00
C TYR A 262 -35.14 27.90 -0.34
N GLU A 263 -35.13 28.64 -1.46
CA GLU A 263 -34.89 28.04 -2.78
C GLU A 263 -33.52 27.37 -2.91
N SER A 264 -32.52 27.82 -2.14
CA SER A 264 -31.20 27.20 -2.10
C SER A 264 -31.17 25.94 -1.23
N SER A 265 -31.81 25.98 -0.07
CA SER A 265 -31.94 24.82 0.84
C SER A 265 -32.77 23.70 0.21
N LEU A 266 -33.84 24.03 -0.54
CA LEU A 266 -34.66 23.06 -1.25
C LEU A 266 -33.90 22.41 -2.43
N ARG A 267 -33.09 23.17 -3.17
CA ARG A 267 -32.17 22.60 -4.17
C ARG A 267 -31.14 21.67 -3.52
N GLU A 268 -30.65 22.02 -2.34
CA GLU A 268 -29.69 21.20 -1.59
C GLU A 268 -30.35 19.91 -1.07
N LEU A 269 -31.53 19.99 -0.47
CA LEU A 269 -32.31 18.83 0.01
C LEU A 269 -32.53 17.80 -1.11
N ASN A 270 -32.91 18.24 -2.31
CA ASN A 270 -33.12 17.37 -3.45
C ASN A 270 -31.82 16.72 -4.00
N LEU A 271 -30.63 17.22 -3.63
CA LEU A 271 -29.35 16.54 -3.89
C LEU A 271 -28.99 15.51 -2.80
N LEU A 272 -29.61 15.59 -1.63
CA LEU A 272 -29.33 14.77 -0.45
C LEU A 272 -30.31 13.60 -0.30
N ARG A 273 -31.59 13.80 -0.68
CA ARG A 273 -32.66 12.79 -0.71
C ARG A 273 -32.24 11.41 -1.26
N PRO A 274 -31.45 11.29 -2.35
CA PRO A 274 -30.99 9.98 -2.83
C PRO A 274 -30.06 9.24 -1.86
N PHE A 275 -29.27 9.95 -1.05
CA PHE A 275 -28.39 9.36 -0.04
C PHE A 275 -29.16 8.99 1.22
N GLU A 276 -30.10 9.84 1.67
CA GLU A 276 -30.98 9.51 2.80
C GLU A 276 -31.84 8.28 2.48
N LYS A 277 -32.39 8.19 1.26
CA LYS A 277 -33.05 6.96 0.80
C LYS A 277 -32.10 5.75 0.76
N ALA A 278 -30.86 5.91 0.31
CA ALA A 278 -29.90 4.80 0.30
C ALA A 278 -29.51 4.33 1.71
N LEU A 279 -29.65 5.16 2.75
CA LEU A 279 -29.54 4.72 4.15
C LEU A 279 -30.78 3.92 4.56
N ASP A 280 -31.97 4.40 4.20
CA ASP A 280 -33.26 3.76 4.51
C ASP A 280 -33.45 2.39 3.81
N ASP A 281 -32.99 2.27 2.56
CA ASP A 281 -32.94 1.01 1.80
C ASP A 281 -31.91 0.01 2.37
N CYS A 282 -31.00 0.43 3.28
CA CYS A 282 -29.84 -0.35 3.77
C CYS A 282 -29.73 -0.41 5.31
N ARG A 283 -30.83 -0.29 6.06
CA ARG A 283 -30.85 -0.18 7.54
C ARG A 283 -30.00 -1.20 8.31
N ASP A 284 -29.86 -2.44 7.83
CA ASP A 284 -29.13 -3.52 8.54
C ASP A 284 -27.60 -3.45 8.40
N ASP A 285 -27.08 -2.90 7.29
CA ASP A 285 -25.65 -2.55 7.11
C ASP A 285 -25.53 -1.26 6.29
N PRO A 286 -25.80 -0.09 6.91
CA PRO A 286 -25.78 1.18 6.21
C PRO A 286 -24.33 1.66 5.95
N ALA A 287 -23.30 0.87 6.28
CA ALA A 287 -21.89 1.28 6.15
C ALA A 287 -21.52 1.65 4.71
N ILE A 288 -22.06 0.94 3.70
CA ILE A 288 -21.78 1.24 2.29
C ILE A 288 -22.42 2.56 1.89
N ALA A 289 -23.69 2.79 2.23
CA ALA A 289 -24.42 4.02 1.94
C ALA A 289 -23.81 5.23 2.65
N TYR A 290 -23.48 5.11 3.94
CA TYR A 290 -22.75 6.15 4.68
C TYR A 290 -21.39 6.45 4.06
N ASN A 291 -20.60 5.45 3.65
CA ASN A 291 -19.31 5.72 3.01
C ASN A 291 -19.47 6.52 1.71
N GLN A 292 -20.44 6.17 0.85
CA GLN A 292 -20.72 6.92 -0.39
C GLN A 292 -21.17 8.37 -0.11
N TYR A 293 -22.02 8.57 0.89
CA TYR A 293 -22.50 9.89 1.29
C TYR A 293 -21.38 10.75 1.91
N ILE A 294 -20.50 10.14 2.72
CA ILE A 294 -19.31 10.79 3.27
C ILE A 294 -18.33 11.17 2.15
N ASP A 295 -18.14 10.34 1.12
CA ASP A 295 -17.34 10.68 -0.06
C ASP A 295 -17.92 11.89 -0.83
N PHE A 296 -19.25 11.97 -0.96
CA PHE A 296 -19.93 13.13 -1.56
C PHE A 296 -19.68 14.42 -0.74
N GLU A 297 -19.95 14.42 0.57
CA GLU A 297 -19.75 15.61 1.42
C GLU A 297 -18.26 15.99 1.57
N MET A 298 -17.34 15.02 1.57
CA MET A 298 -15.89 15.29 1.49
C MET A 298 -15.50 16.01 0.19
N GLY A 299 -16.17 15.69 -0.93
CA GLY A 299 -16.04 16.45 -2.19
C GLY A 299 -16.52 17.90 -2.07
N ARG A 300 -17.63 18.13 -1.33
CA ARG A 300 -18.25 19.44 -1.11
C ARG A 300 -17.51 20.32 -0.10
N LYS A 301 -16.78 19.72 0.84
CA LYS A 301 -15.93 20.39 1.85
C LYS A 301 -16.70 21.30 2.82
N ASN A 302 -17.95 20.95 3.15
CA ASN A 302 -18.67 21.60 4.24
C ASN A 302 -18.36 20.88 5.57
N PRO A 303 -17.55 21.46 6.48
CA PRO A 303 -17.12 20.76 7.69
C PRO A 303 -18.26 20.53 8.69
N ALA A 304 -19.29 21.38 8.72
CA ALA A 304 -20.41 21.22 9.65
C ALA A 304 -21.33 20.07 9.22
N ARG A 305 -21.71 20.03 7.93
CA ARG A 305 -22.48 18.90 7.38
C ARG A 305 -21.72 17.59 7.46
N LEU A 306 -20.43 17.59 7.14
CA LEU A 306 -19.59 16.40 7.20
C LEU A 306 -19.34 15.90 8.63
N ALA A 307 -19.18 16.79 9.62
CA ALA A 307 -19.13 16.40 11.03
C ALA A 307 -20.46 15.78 11.50
N CYS A 308 -21.59 16.42 11.18
CA CYS A 308 -22.92 15.87 11.46
C CYS A 308 -23.09 14.47 10.83
N LEU A 309 -22.69 14.29 9.57
CA LEU A 309 -22.80 13.00 8.88
C LEU A 309 -21.90 11.91 9.48
N PHE A 310 -20.68 12.25 9.93
CA PHE A 310 -19.82 11.31 10.65
C PHE A 310 -20.41 10.92 12.01
N GLU A 311 -20.96 11.88 12.76
CA GLU A 311 -21.57 11.61 14.07
C GLU A 311 -22.87 10.80 13.94
N ARG A 312 -23.67 11.01 12.87
CA ARG A 312 -24.79 10.13 12.48
C ARG A 312 -24.33 8.70 12.17
N ALA A 313 -23.30 8.54 11.35
CA ALA A 313 -22.73 7.22 11.04
C ALA A 313 -22.19 6.49 12.28
N ILE A 314 -21.81 7.23 13.32
CA ILE A 314 -21.38 6.72 14.63
C ILE A 314 -22.58 6.44 15.56
N ALA A 315 -23.68 7.19 15.44
CA ALA A 315 -24.94 6.89 16.13
C ALA A 315 -25.51 5.53 15.69
N ASP A 316 -25.55 5.29 14.38
CA ASP A 316 -26.12 4.07 13.80
C ASP A 316 -25.17 2.86 13.90
N MET A 317 -23.85 3.09 13.79
CA MET A 317 -22.84 2.02 13.82
C MET A 317 -21.68 2.32 14.79
N PRO A 318 -21.95 2.46 16.10
CA PRO A 318 -20.94 2.84 17.10
C PRO A 318 -19.75 1.87 17.19
N PHE A 319 -19.90 0.62 16.72
CA PHE A 319 -18.86 -0.41 16.75
C PHE A 319 -18.14 -0.60 15.40
N ASN A 320 -18.38 0.25 14.39
CA ASN A 320 -17.73 0.13 13.09
C ASN A 320 -16.35 0.82 13.07
N LYS A 321 -15.29 0.03 13.25
CA LYS A 321 -13.88 0.46 13.19
C LYS A 321 -13.54 1.30 11.95
N ALA A 322 -14.04 0.93 10.77
CA ALA A 322 -13.68 1.61 9.53
C ALA A 322 -14.21 3.05 9.50
N ILE A 323 -15.44 3.26 9.98
CA ILE A 323 -16.07 4.59 10.08
C ILE A 323 -15.34 5.45 11.11
N TRP A 324 -15.03 4.91 12.30
CA TRP A 324 -14.19 5.61 13.29
C TRP A 324 -12.82 5.99 12.73
N LEU A 325 -12.08 5.06 12.10
CA LEU A 325 -10.78 5.36 11.51
C LEU A 325 -10.87 6.45 10.43
N ARG A 326 -11.94 6.44 9.62
CA ARG A 326 -12.23 7.45 8.59
C ARG A 326 -12.52 8.83 9.21
N TYR A 327 -13.35 8.90 10.26
CA TYR A 327 -13.65 10.15 10.97
C TYR A 327 -12.40 10.73 11.63
N LEU A 328 -11.63 9.91 12.35
CA LEU A 328 -10.39 10.35 13.00
C LEU A 328 -9.32 10.83 12.00
N ASN A 329 -9.23 10.20 10.81
CA ASN A 329 -8.37 10.69 9.72
C ASN A 329 -8.83 12.05 9.17
N TRP A 330 -10.15 12.24 9.04
CA TRP A 330 -10.70 13.50 8.55
C TRP A 330 -10.47 14.64 9.56
N LEU A 331 -10.68 14.39 10.85
CA LEU A 331 -10.41 15.37 11.91
C LEU A 331 -8.94 15.82 11.90
N ASP A 332 -7.98 14.91 11.98
CA ASP A 332 -6.55 15.24 12.03
C ASP A 332 -6.07 16.02 10.77
N SER A 333 -6.59 15.66 9.59
CA SER A 333 -6.22 16.31 8.33
C SER A 333 -6.93 17.65 8.08
N SER A 334 -8.13 17.86 8.61
CA SER A 334 -9.03 18.96 8.20
C SER A 334 -9.50 19.88 9.33
N ILE A 335 -9.73 19.35 10.53
CA ILE A 335 -10.34 20.08 11.66
C ILE A 335 -9.29 20.43 12.72
N LYS A 336 -8.92 21.71 12.77
CA LYS A 336 -7.88 22.23 13.66
C LYS A 336 -8.45 22.80 14.96
N VAL A 337 -9.32 22.03 15.60
CA VAL A 337 -9.99 22.38 16.87
C VAL A 337 -9.57 21.35 17.92
N PRO A 338 -8.52 21.60 18.72
CA PRO A 338 -7.88 20.57 19.54
C PRO A 338 -8.82 19.90 20.55
N GLU A 339 -9.72 20.67 21.17
CA GLU A 339 -10.67 20.17 22.16
C GLU A 339 -11.66 19.18 21.55
N LEU A 340 -12.27 19.52 20.40
CA LEU A 340 -13.17 18.64 19.65
C LEU A 340 -12.44 17.35 19.23
N CYS A 341 -11.25 17.48 18.64
CA CYS A 341 -10.45 16.33 18.25
C CYS A 341 -10.14 15.43 19.45
N GLN A 342 -9.70 15.99 20.58
CA GLN A 342 -9.46 15.22 21.81
C GLN A 342 -10.72 14.50 22.33
N LYS A 343 -11.91 15.14 22.29
CA LYS A 343 -13.16 14.48 22.70
C LYS A 343 -13.48 13.27 21.80
N VAL A 344 -13.40 13.43 20.48
CA VAL A 344 -13.68 12.33 19.53
C VAL A 344 -12.64 11.20 19.66
N PHE A 345 -11.35 11.50 19.79
CA PHE A 345 -10.32 10.47 20.03
C PHE A 345 -10.61 9.65 21.30
N ARG A 346 -11.05 10.29 22.40
CA ARG A 346 -11.45 9.58 23.63
C ARG A 346 -12.72 8.74 23.45
N ARG A 347 -13.72 9.24 22.72
CA ARG A 347 -14.95 8.47 22.40
C ARG A 347 -14.63 7.22 21.58
N ALA A 348 -13.82 7.34 20.53
CA ALA A 348 -13.42 6.20 19.69
C ALA A 348 -12.79 5.06 20.51
N ALA A 349 -11.88 5.39 21.42
CA ALA A 349 -11.23 4.41 22.31
C ALA A 349 -12.17 3.80 23.36
N ARG A 350 -13.27 4.49 23.72
CA ARG A 350 -14.33 3.96 24.60
C ARG A 350 -15.31 3.05 23.86
N PHE A 351 -15.67 3.36 22.62
CA PHE A 351 -16.54 2.52 21.79
C PHE A 351 -15.85 1.27 21.24
N LEU A 352 -14.54 1.32 21.01
CA LEU A 352 -13.74 0.20 20.51
C LEU A 352 -12.63 -0.16 21.52
N PRO A 353 -12.98 -0.58 22.74
CA PRO A 353 -12.03 -0.74 23.85
C PRO A 353 -11.01 -1.84 23.60
N THR A 354 -11.28 -2.82 22.74
CA THR A 354 -10.36 -3.91 22.39
C THR A 354 -9.49 -3.62 21.17
N ASP A 355 -9.71 -2.51 20.43
CA ASP A 355 -8.98 -2.24 19.19
C ASP A 355 -7.72 -1.40 19.42
N VAL A 356 -6.57 -2.07 19.32
CA VAL A 356 -5.25 -1.50 19.56
C VAL A 356 -4.91 -0.36 18.59
N GLU A 357 -5.37 -0.41 17.34
CA GLU A 357 -5.11 0.64 16.35
C GLU A 357 -5.86 1.93 16.70
N ILE A 358 -7.12 1.80 17.14
CA ILE A 358 -7.91 2.92 17.67
C ILE A 358 -7.20 3.52 18.90
N TRP A 359 -6.74 2.71 19.87
CA TRP A 359 -6.00 3.22 21.03
C TRP A 359 -4.69 3.92 20.66
N GLN A 360 -3.87 3.34 19.78
CA GLN A 360 -2.63 3.96 19.28
C GLN A 360 -2.92 5.31 18.62
N LYS A 361 -3.94 5.35 17.75
CA LYS A 361 -4.36 6.55 17.03
C LYS A 361 -4.92 7.62 17.96
N SER A 362 -5.70 7.23 18.98
CA SER A 362 -6.28 8.15 19.95
C SER A 362 -5.24 8.72 20.92
N LEU A 363 -4.27 7.91 21.37
CA LEU A 363 -3.14 8.39 22.19
C LEU A 363 -2.27 9.39 21.42
N LEU A 364 -1.96 9.12 20.15
CA LEU A 364 -1.23 10.04 19.28
C LEU A 364 -2.04 11.30 18.93
N GLY A 365 -3.32 11.14 18.62
CA GLY A 365 -4.24 12.22 18.31
C GLY A 365 -4.43 13.19 19.48
N CYS A 366 -4.59 12.67 20.69
CA CYS A 366 -4.63 13.49 21.90
C CYS A 366 -3.29 14.18 22.18
N GLU A 367 -2.14 13.52 22.01
CA GLU A 367 -0.81 14.15 22.18
C GLU A 367 -0.54 15.26 21.16
N TYR A 368 -0.90 15.04 19.89
CA TYR A 368 -0.79 16.03 18.82
C TYR A 368 -1.68 17.26 19.10
N ASN A 369 -2.90 17.03 19.58
CA ASN A 369 -3.84 18.07 20.01
C ASN A 369 -3.59 18.58 21.45
N ASN A 370 -2.40 18.36 22.00
CA ASN A 370 -1.93 18.89 23.29
C ASN A 370 -2.83 18.56 24.50
N ALA A 371 -3.30 17.32 24.59
CA ALA A 371 -3.93 16.80 25.81
C ALA A 371 -2.97 16.90 27.01
N THR A 372 -3.55 17.03 28.21
CA THR A 372 -2.77 16.98 29.46
C THR A 372 -2.08 15.63 29.60
N TRP A 373 -0.92 15.63 30.25
CA TRP A 373 -0.13 14.41 30.41
C TRP A 373 -0.83 13.37 31.28
N GLU A 374 -1.58 13.86 32.25
CA GLU A 374 -2.39 13.13 33.19
C GLU A 374 -3.51 12.39 32.43
N SER A 375 -4.13 13.04 31.44
CA SER A 375 -5.08 12.40 30.52
C SER A 375 -4.43 11.39 29.58
N LEU A 376 -3.18 11.60 29.14
CA LEU A 376 -2.46 10.65 28.28
C LEU A 376 -2.01 9.40 29.05
N VAL A 377 -1.64 9.54 30.32
CA VAL A 377 -1.33 8.42 31.22
C VAL A 377 -2.58 7.63 31.57
N ASP A 378 -3.71 8.28 31.88
CA ASP A 378 -5.00 7.61 32.08
C ASP A 378 -5.42 6.80 30.84
N MET A 379 -5.39 7.41 29.65
CA MET A 379 -5.68 6.69 28.40
C MET A 379 -4.72 5.52 28.15
N ALA A 380 -3.42 5.68 28.42
CA ALA A 380 -2.45 4.61 28.21
C ALA A 380 -2.66 3.45 29.19
N ASN A 381 -2.96 3.73 30.45
CA ASN A 381 -3.28 2.72 31.46
C ASN A 381 -4.50 1.90 31.04
N ARG A 382 -5.58 2.54 30.58
CA ARG A 382 -6.78 1.85 30.05
C ARG A 382 -6.45 1.00 28.81
N ALA A 383 -5.57 1.46 27.93
CA ALA A 383 -5.10 0.68 26.78
C ALA A 383 -4.27 -0.55 27.17
N PHE A 384 -3.65 -0.57 28.36
CA PHE A 384 -2.96 -1.74 28.90
C PHE A 384 -3.91 -2.75 29.56
N GLU A 385 -5.13 -2.36 29.93
CA GLU A 385 -6.13 -3.24 30.55
C GLU A 385 -6.88 -4.14 29.54
N ILE A 386 -6.51 -4.11 28.26
CA ILE A 386 -7.12 -4.94 27.20
C ILE A 386 -6.74 -6.42 27.38
N GLU A 387 -7.73 -7.26 27.69
CA GLU A 387 -7.52 -8.69 28.01
C GLU A 387 -7.09 -9.53 26.81
N THR A 388 -7.54 -9.18 25.60
CA THR A 388 -7.24 -9.87 24.34
C THR A 388 -5.91 -9.43 23.69
N LEU A 389 -5.13 -8.58 24.37
CA LEU A 389 -3.94 -7.92 23.84
C LEU A 389 -2.81 -8.92 23.58
N LYS A 390 -2.35 -9.03 22.33
CA LYS A 390 -1.22 -9.91 21.99
C LYS A 390 0.08 -9.29 22.49
N CYS A 391 1.09 -10.13 22.74
CA CYS A 391 2.39 -9.66 23.22
C CYS A 391 3.05 -8.61 22.30
N THR A 392 2.86 -8.71 20.98
CA THR A 392 3.33 -7.72 20.00
C THR A 392 2.61 -6.38 20.16
N GLU A 393 1.29 -6.42 20.28
CA GLU A 393 0.42 -5.24 20.45
C GLU A 393 0.69 -4.53 21.79
N ALA A 394 0.96 -5.29 22.85
CA ALA A 394 1.39 -4.75 24.14
C ALA A 394 2.78 -4.09 24.06
N VAL A 395 3.72 -4.69 23.35
CA VAL A 395 5.04 -4.09 23.08
C VAL A 395 4.89 -2.79 22.28
N GLU A 396 3.99 -2.74 21.29
CA GLU A 396 3.69 -1.52 20.54
C GLU A 396 3.12 -0.40 21.44
N LEU A 397 2.09 -0.69 22.26
CA LEU A 397 1.49 0.30 23.17
C LEU A 397 2.49 0.80 24.22
N TRP A 398 3.31 -0.09 24.80
CA TRP A 398 4.33 0.34 25.77
C TRP A 398 5.44 1.16 25.12
N LEU A 399 5.91 0.78 23.92
CA LEU A 399 6.89 1.59 23.18
C LEU A 399 6.29 2.94 22.78
N LEU A 400 5.02 2.98 22.37
CA LEU A 400 4.30 4.22 22.09
C LEU A 400 4.36 5.16 23.31
N HIS A 401 3.92 4.68 24.47
CA HIS A 401 3.86 5.45 25.71
C HIS A 401 5.26 5.92 26.18
N VAL A 402 6.29 5.06 26.07
CA VAL A 402 7.69 5.43 26.34
C VAL A 402 8.16 6.56 25.39
N TYR A 403 7.80 6.52 24.11
CA TYR A 403 8.13 7.61 23.18
C TYR A 403 7.30 8.88 23.43
N GLN A 404 6.08 8.82 23.98
CA GLN A 404 5.35 10.00 24.45
C GLN A 404 6.12 10.68 25.59
N CYS A 405 6.65 9.90 26.55
CA CYS A 405 7.49 10.43 27.64
C CYS A 405 8.70 11.19 27.08
N ARG A 406 9.46 10.57 26.16
CA ARG A 406 10.62 11.20 25.48
C ARG A 406 10.23 12.49 24.77
N ARG A 407 9.09 12.52 24.07
CA ARG A 407 8.59 13.72 23.39
C ARG A 407 8.17 14.82 24.37
N LYS A 408 7.59 14.48 25.53
CA LYS A 408 7.25 15.47 26.56
C LYS A 408 8.49 16.13 27.17
N CYS A 409 9.53 15.38 27.54
CA CYS A 409 10.77 16.00 28.06
C CYS A 409 11.42 16.94 27.03
N VAL A 410 11.56 16.51 25.77
CA VAL A 410 12.14 17.35 24.70
C VAL A 410 11.28 18.60 24.40
N ARG A 411 9.95 18.53 24.56
CA ARG A 411 9.06 19.71 24.43
C ARG A 411 9.24 20.74 25.55
N ASN A 412 9.70 20.34 26.74
CA ASN A 412 9.86 21.24 27.90
C ASN A 412 11.09 22.16 27.80
N GLY A 413 11.82 22.15 26.69
CA GLY A 413 12.99 23.02 26.46
C GLY A 413 14.31 22.48 27.01
N GLU A 414 14.26 21.32 27.68
CA GLU A 414 15.42 20.57 28.13
C GLU A 414 16.23 20.10 26.92
N GLY A 415 17.50 20.53 26.80
CA GLY A 415 18.42 19.98 25.79
C GLY A 415 18.67 18.49 26.04
N THR A 416 19.18 17.71 25.07
CA THR A 416 19.36 16.25 25.26
C THR A 416 20.23 15.87 26.47
N GLU A 417 21.24 16.69 26.79
CA GLU A 417 22.00 16.57 28.04
C GLU A 417 21.19 16.88 29.30
N GLU A 418 20.21 17.78 29.23
CA GLU A 418 19.36 18.20 30.34
C GLU A 418 18.14 17.31 30.51
N VAL A 419 17.63 16.66 29.44
CA VAL A 419 16.64 15.57 29.50
C VAL A 419 17.16 14.38 30.34
N CYS A 420 18.48 14.26 30.50
CA CYS A 420 19.10 13.27 31.41
C CYS A 420 19.40 13.82 32.83
N LYS A 421 19.09 15.09 33.11
CA LYS A 421 19.44 15.81 34.37
C LYS A 421 18.24 16.54 35.02
N SER A 422 17.15 16.79 34.30
CA SER A 422 16.03 17.62 34.73
C SER A 422 15.17 16.96 35.80
N GLU A 423 14.61 17.75 36.71
CA GLU A 423 13.61 17.25 37.67
C GLU A 423 12.39 16.65 36.96
N PHE A 424 12.05 17.17 35.77
CA PHE A 424 10.91 16.66 35.00
C PHE A 424 11.15 15.26 34.43
N ALA A 425 12.30 15.01 33.80
CA ALA A 425 12.63 13.66 33.32
C ALA A 425 12.92 12.69 34.49
N LEU A 426 13.47 13.19 35.60
CA LEU A 426 13.60 12.43 36.85
C LEU A 426 12.24 12.11 37.48
N SER A 427 11.19 12.94 37.29
CA SER A 427 9.82 12.65 37.74
C SER A 427 9.10 11.59 36.92
N LEU A 428 9.56 11.35 35.67
CA LEU A 428 9.12 10.27 34.79
C LEU A 428 9.86 8.94 35.03
N CYS A 429 10.78 8.91 36.00
CA CYS A 429 11.45 7.71 36.49
C CYS A 429 11.01 7.45 37.94
N GLU A 430 11.05 6.19 38.41
CA GLU A 430 10.83 5.90 39.83
C GLU A 430 11.86 6.66 40.69
N LYS A 431 11.39 7.34 41.75
CA LYS A 431 12.22 8.20 42.61
C LYS A 431 13.52 7.50 43.02
N ASN A 432 14.64 8.20 42.83
CA ASN A 432 16.04 7.76 43.07
C ASN A 432 16.59 6.66 42.12
N SER A 433 15.83 6.19 41.13
CA SER A 433 16.32 5.24 40.12
C SER A 433 16.54 5.90 38.76
N ARG A 434 17.75 5.77 38.19
CA ARG A 434 18.07 6.12 36.78
C ARG A 434 17.50 5.10 35.78
N ARG A 435 16.26 4.64 36.01
CA ARG A 435 15.59 3.58 35.26
C ARG A 435 14.53 4.24 34.37
N PRO A 436 14.75 4.35 33.05
CA PRO A 436 13.72 4.89 32.17
C PRO A 436 12.50 3.96 32.16
N ARG A 437 11.35 4.50 31.75
CA ARG A 437 10.05 3.80 31.68
C ARG A 437 10.03 2.49 30.87
N PHE A 438 11.09 2.22 30.10
CA PHE A 438 11.37 0.89 29.57
C PHE A 438 11.42 -0.21 30.65
N GLU A 439 11.91 0.05 31.87
CA GLU A 439 11.93 -0.99 32.91
C GLU A 439 10.54 -1.26 33.50
N GLU A 440 9.68 -0.23 33.61
CA GLU A 440 8.27 -0.36 34.03
C GLU A 440 7.51 -1.27 33.06
N GLY A 441 7.56 -0.95 31.77
CA GLY A 441 6.94 -1.77 30.72
C GLY A 441 7.58 -3.16 30.60
N ALA A 442 8.91 -3.30 30.74
CA ALA A 442 9.54 -4.62 30.75
C ALA A 442 9.08 -5.49 31.94
N LYS A 443 8.87 -4.92 33.13
CA LYS A 443 8.27 -5.66 34.28
C LYS A 443 6.85 -6.10 33.96
N TRP A 444 6.01 -5.20 33.46
CA TRP A 444 4.61 -5.46 33.12
C TRP A 444 4.46 -6.54 32.02
N LEU A 445 5.22 -6.40 30.93
CA LEU A 445 5.25 -7.37 29.84
C LEU A 445 5.74 -8.75 30.30
N LYS A 446 6.78 -8.81 31.17
CA LYS A 446 7.26 -10.07 31.79
C LYS A 446 6.21 -10.72 32.69
N GLN A 447 5.38 -9.93 33.38
CA GLN A 447 4.31 -10.43 34.25
C GLN A 447 3.17 -11.05 33.41
N ASN A 448 2.73 -10.36 32.36
CA ASN A 448 1.54 -10.78 31.60
C ASN A 448 1.82 -11.81 30.50
N PHE A 449 3.00 -11.79 29.87
CA PHE A 449 3.38 -12.73 28.80
C PHE A 449 4.49 -13.72 29.18
N GLY A 450 5.04 -13.59 30.39
CA GLY A 450 6.10 -14.46 30.91
C GLY A 450 7.50 -14.14 30.37
N ASP A 451 8.51 -14.40 31.20
CA ASP A 451 9.90 -13.99 30.97
C ASP A 451 10.54 -14.53 29.66
N ARG A 452 9.97 -15.58 29.07
CA ARG A 452 10.42 -16.14 27.77
C ARG A 452 9.78 -15.54 26.52
N TYR A 453 8.62 -14.89 26.63
CA TYR A 453 7.84 -14.48 25.45
C TYR A 453 7.51 -12.99 25.39
N TRP A 454 7.66 -12.24 26.48
CA TRP A 454 7.31 -10.81 26.60
C TRP A 454 7.92 -9.84 25.57
N ASP A 455 8.95 -10.27 24.83
CA ASP A 455 9.68 -9.50 23.82
C ASP A 455 10.34 -10.48 22.84
N MET A 456 9.51 -11.23 22.10
CA MET A 456 9.93 -12.39 21.27
C MET A 456 11.07 -12.06 20.30
N ASP A 457 10.95 -10.95 19.56
CA ASP A 457 11.94 -10.52 18.56
C ASP A 457 13.04 -9.63 19.14
N GLY A 458 13.08 -9.47 20.47
CA GLY A 458 13.96 -8.54 21.16
C GLY A 458 13.71 -7.06 20.80
N TRP A 459 12.58 -6.71 20.18
CA TRP A 459 12.30 -5.37 19.68
C TRP A 459 12.21 -4.33 20.80
N TYR A 460 11.59 -4.68 21.92
CA TYR A 460 11.50 -3.81 23.09
C TYR A 460 12.90 -3.50 23.65
N ARG A 461 13.71 -4.55 23.87
CA ARG A 461 15.12 -4.40 24.28
C ARG A 461 15.98 -3.68 23.24
N LYS A 462 15.76 -3.87 21.94
CA LYS A 462 16.46 -3.15 20.85
C LYS A 462 16.16 -1.64 20.91
N CYS A 463 14.90 -1.26 21.09
CA CYS A 463 14.51 0.15 21.28
C CYS A 463 15.11 0.75 22.56
N TRP A 464 15.08 0.00 23.68
CA TRP A 464 15.71 0.42 24.93
C TRP A 464 17.23 0.57 24.79
N ALA A 465 17.91 -0.38 24.15
CA ALA A 465 19.35 -0.31 23.87
C ALA A 465 19.70 0.88 22.97
N ARG A 466 18.89 1.17 21.94
CA ARG A 466 19.07 2.36 21.09
C ARG A 466 18.93 3.65 21.89
N TYR A 467 17.91 3.76 22.75
CA TYR A 467 17.70 4.92 23.62
C TYR A 467 18.85 5.12 24.63
N LEU A 468 19.32 4.04 25.27
CA LEU A 468 20.48 4.12 26.19
C LEU A 468 21.75 4.58 25.47
N ALA A 469 21.98 4.11 24.24
CA ALA A 469 23.13 4.50 23.44
C ALA A 469 23.03 5.96 22.95
N SER A 470 21.90 6.36 22.36
CA SER A 470 21.76 7.63 21.64
C SER A 470 21.37 8.83 22.50
N GLU A 471 20.59 8.63 23.56
CA GLU A 471 20.11 9.71 24.44
C GLU A 471 20.88 9.73 25.76
N CYS A 472 21.10 8.57 26.38
CA CYS A 472 21.73 8.48 27.71
C CYS A 472 23.27 8.32 27.66
N ASN A 473 23.88 8.23 26.47
CA ASN A 473 25.32 7.96 26.26
C ASN A 473 25.84 6.75 27.09
N ASN A 474 25.00 5.73 27.25
CA ASN A 474 25.20 4.57 28.11
C ASN A 474 25.35 3.29 27.28
N MET A 475 26.46 3.19 26.55
CA MET A 475 26.73 2.01 25.74
C MET A 475 26.88 0.72 26.56
N ASP A 476 27.35 0.77 27.81
CA ASP A 476 27.45 -0.46 28.62
C ASP A 476 26.08 -1.03 29.01
N GLY A 477 25.09 -0.16 29.27
CA GLY A 477 23.69 -0.56 29.38
C GLY A 477 23.12 -1.13 28.08
N ALA A 478 23.39 -0.48 26.95
CA ALA A 478 22.98 -0.97 25.63
C ALA A 478 23.60 -2.33 25.27
N ARG A 479 24.90 -2.51 25.53
CA ARG A 479 25.66 -3.77 25.40
C ARG A 479 25.09 -4.85 26.33
N SER A 480 24.61 -4.50 27.53
CA SER A 480 23.96 -5.44 28.45
C SER A 480 22.62 -5.95 27.89
N LEU A 481 21.78 -5.06 27.37
CA LEU A 481 20.51 -5.43 26.72
C LEU A 481 20.74 -6.28 25.46
N TRP A 482 21.74 -5.93 24.64
CA TRP A 482 22.12 -6.77 23.50
C TRP A 482 22.64 -8.15 23.92
N LYS A 483 23.38 -8.26 25.03
CA LYS A 483 23.77 -9.56 25.61
C LYS A 483 22.59 -10.39 26.10
N GLU A 484 21.42 -9.80 26.40
CA GLU A 484 20.18 -10.55 26.59
C GLU A 484 19.55 -10.98 25.26
N VAL A 485 19.35 -10.03 24.33
CA VAL A 485 18.74 -10.29 23.02
C VAL A 485 19.46 -11.41 22.27
N MET A 486 20.80 -11.42 22.30
CA MET A 486 21.61 -12.41 21.59
C MET A 486 21.61 -13.81 22.26
N LYS A 487 21.22 -13.92 23.55
CA LYS A 487 21.03 -15.22 24.23
C LYS A 487 19.76 -15.94 23.79
N GLY A 488 18.76 -15.23 23.27
CA GLY A 488 17.46 -15.78 22.86
C GLY A 488 17.48 -16.69 21.61
N GLY A 489 18.62 -17.28 21.25
CA GLY A 489 18.83 -18.00 19.99
C GLY A 489 19.16 -17.10 18.79
N SER A 490 18.82 -15.81 18.87
CA SER A 490 19.03 -14.79 17.83
C SER A 490 20.48 -14.61 17.39
N GLY A 491 21.45 -15.06 18.19
CA GLY A 491 22.87 -15.12 17.80
C GLY A 491 23.18 -16.00 16.58
N ARG A 492 22.23 -16.78 16.07
CA ARG A 492 22.35 -17.51 14.79
C ARG A 492 22.03 -16.67 13.55
N LEU A 493 21.41 -15.49 13.73
CA LEU A 493 20.80 -14.70 12.66
C LEU A 493 21.61 -13.45 12.29
N ALA A 494 21.88 -13.27 11.00
CA ALA A 494 22.58 -12.11 10.46
C ALA A 494 21.79 -10.80 10.59
N SER A 495 20.48 -10.85 10.81
CA SER A 495 19.64 -9.68 11.11
C SER A 495 20.11 -9.01 12.40
N PHE A 496 19.99 -9.71 13.53
CA PHE A 496 20.32 -9.24 14.87
C PHE A 496 21.79 -8.83 15.04
N TRP A 497 22.74 -9.61 14.52
CA TRP A 497 24.17 -9.24 14.60
C TRP A 497 24.45 -7.90 13.93
N MET A 498 23.94 -7.68 12.73
CA MET A 498 24.16 -6.41 12.03
C MET A 498 23.44 -5.24 12.71
N ASP A 499 22.26 -5.46 13.29
CA ASP A 499 21.55 -4.40 14.03
C ASP A 499 22.34 -3.98 15.28
N TYR A 500 22.98 -4.92 15.98
CA TYR A 500 23.89 -4.62 17.10
C TYR A 500 25.18 -3.94 16.62
N ILE A 501 25.83 -4.49 15.58
CA ILE A 501 27.04 -3.91 14.96
C ILE A 501 26.79 -2.47 14.50
N TRP A 502 25.61 -2.16 13.95
CA TRP A 502 25.26 -0.80 13.53
C TRP A 502 24.96 0.14 14.70
N LEU A 503 24.49 -0.35 15.86
CA LEU A 503 24.41 0.46 17.08
C LEU A 503 25.82 0.75 17.62
N GLU A 504 26.68 -0.27 17.71
CA GLU A 504 28.06 -0.15 18.17
C GLU A 504 28.90 0.74 17.23
N ARG A 505 28.63 0.74 15.91
CA ARG A 505 29.28 1.63 14.93
C ARG A 505 28.72 3.07 14.92
N GLN A 506 27.56 3.32 15.53
CA GLN A 506 27.03 4.67 15.72
C GLN A 506 27.47 5.33 17.03
N PHE A 507 27.55 4.55 18.12
CA PHE A 507 27.68 5.09 19.49
C PHE A 507 28.77 4.41 20.34
N GLY A 508 29.34 3.29 19.88
CA GLY A 508 30.40 2.55 20.55
C GLY A 508 31.80 2.87 20.03
N ASP A 509 32.70 1.90 20.11
CA ASP A 509 34.11 2.04 19.73
C ASP A 509 34.56 1.00 18.68
N HIS A 510 35.60 1.36 17.92
CA HIS A 510 36.14 0.53 16.83
C HIS A 510 36.56 -0.88 17.29
N ALA A 511 37.09 -1.02 18.51
CA ALA A 511 37.50 -2.32 19.05
C ALA A 511 36.28 -3.23 19.28
N SER A 512 35.22 -2.69 19.88
CA SER A 512 33.95 -3.37 20.09
C SER A 512 33.28 -3.75 18.76
N VAL A 513 33.28 -2.85 17.76
CA VAL A 513 32.77 -3.16 16.41
C VAL A 513 33.57 -4.31 15.75
N ALA A 514 34.90 -4.28 15.85
CA ALA A 514 35.76 -5.35 15.33
C ALA A 514 35.54 -6.69 16.06
N GLU A 515 35.32 -6.67 17.38
CA GLU A 515 35.00 -7.86 18.17
C GLU A 515 33.63 -8.42 17.80
N LEU A 516 32.60 -7.58 17.65
CA LEU A 516 31.26 -8.00 17.23
C LEU A 516 31.26 -8.63 15.84
N PHE A 517 31.95 -8.04 14.85
CA PHE A 517 32.12 -8.68 13.54
C PHE A 517 32.85 -10.02 13.67
N SER A 518 33.90 -10.10 14.49
CA SER A 518 34.62 -11.37 14.72
C SER A 518 33.73 -12.43 15.37
N MET A 519 32.89 -12.08 16.36
CA MET A 519 31.92 -12.99 16.98
C MET A 519 30.83 -13.42 16.00
N ALA A 520 30.22 -12.48 15.28
CA ALA A 520 29.22 -12.73 14.26
C ALA A 520 29.73 -13.71 13.19
N SER A 521 30.99 -13.55 12.76
CA SER A 521 31.64 -14.41 11.77
C SER A 521 31.78 -15.89 12.14
N ASN A 522 31.56 -16.26 13.41
CA ASN A 522 31.52 -17.66 13.88
C ASN A 522 30.11 -18.12 14.30
N SER A 523 29.18 -17.19 14.52
CA SER A 523 27.88 -17.46 15.14
C SER A 523 26.74 -17.51 14.12
N VAL A 524 26.85 -16.73 13.04
CA VAL A 524 25.83 -16.60 12.00
C VAL A 524 25.75 -17.85 11.12
N THR A 525 24.53 -18.38 10.95
CA THR A 525 24.27 -19.60 10.16
C THR A 525 23.35 -19.38 8.95
N ASP A 526 22.62 -18.27 8.89
CA ASP A 526 21.66 -17.94 7.83
C ASP A 526 22.33 -17.21 6.65
N PHE A 527 22.86 -16.01 6.88
CA PHE A 527 23.44 -15.12 5.85
C PHE A 527 24.85 -14.65 6.21
N PRO A 528 25.83 -15.56 6.42
CA PRO A 528 27.18 -15.17 6.83
C PRO A 528 27.87 -14.29 5.78
N GLU A 529 27.52 -14.41 4.49
CA GLU A 529 28.01 -13.52 3.42
C GLU A 529 27.71 -12.03 3.68
N VAL A 530 26.57 -11.69 4.32
CA VAL A 530 26.22 -10.30 4.65
C VAL A 530 27.18 -9.74 5.70
N VAL A 531 27.40 -10.48 6.78
CA VAL A 531 28.35 -10.09 7.86
C VAL A 531 29.77 -10.03 7.32
N PHE A 532 30.18 -10.96 6.46
CA PHE A 532 31.52 -10.95 5.86
C PHE A 532 31.75 -9.73 4.95
N ASN A 533 30.78 -9.36 4.12
CA ASN A 533 30.91 -8.22 3.23
C ASN A 533 30.99 -6.90 4.03
N GLU A 534 30.13 -6.72 5.03
CA GLU A 534 30.15 -5.55 5.91
C GLU A 534 31.41 -5.48 6.78
N TRP A 535 31.92 -6.63 7.28
CA TRP A 535 33.18 -6.68 8.04
C TRP A 535 34.38 -6.31 7.17
N LEU A 536 34.43 -6.83 5.94
CA LEU A 536 35.45 -6.45 4.97
C LEU A 536 35.35 -4.98 4.55
N GLN A 537 34.15 -4.39 4.53
CA GLN A 537 33.99 -2.96 4.24
C GLN A 537 34.44 -2.09 5.42
N PHE A 538 34.05 -2.43 6.65
CA PHE A 538 34.55 -1.79 7.87
C PHE A 538 36.09 -1.84 7.96
N LEU A 539 36.71 -3.00 7.70
CA LEU A 539 38.18 -3.13 7.68
C LEU A 539 38.87 -2.48 6.46
N ARG A 540 38.13 -2.04 5.43
CA ARG A 540 38.65 -1.18 4.34
C ARG A 540 38.54 0.31 4.67
N GLU A 541 37.62 0.69 5.56
CA GLU A 541 37.31 2.08 5.91
C GLU A 541 38.07 2.53 7.17
N GLU A 542 38.26 1.64 8.14
CA GLU A 542 38.76 1.97 9.49
C GLU A 542 39.91 1.06 9.98
N GLY A 543 39.96 -0.20 9.50
CA GLY A 543 40.92 -1.21 9.97
C GLY A 543 42.32 -1.18 9.31
N SER A 544 43.28 -1.90 9.91
CA SER A 544 44.62 -2.05 9.32
C SER A 544 44.64 -3.06 8.17
N ILE A 545 45.63 -2.92 7.27
CA ILE A 545 45.85 -3.86 6.17
C ILE A 545 46.10 -5.31 6.65
N HIS A 546 46.64 -5.49 7.86
CA HIS A 546 46.85 -6.82 8.45
C HIS A 546 45.55 -7.47 8.94
N GLU A 547 44.66 -6.69 9.55
CA GLU A 547 43.32 -7.14 9.94
C GLU A 547 42.48 -7.44 8.69
N LEU A 548 42.48 -6.55 7.69
CA LEU A 548 41.78 -6.75 6.42
C LEU A 548 42.27 -8.02 5.71
N TRP A 549 43.59 -8.23 5.61
CA TRP A 549 44.17 -9.45 5.05
C TRP A 549 43.76 -10.70 5.85
N THR A 550 43.77 -10.63 7.18
CA THR A 550 43.37 -11.75 8.06
C THR A 550 41.88 -12.08 7.91
N ALA A 551 41.01 -11.06 7.82
CA ALA A 551 39.59 -11.22 7.56
C ALA A 551 39.34 -11.80 6.17
N MET A 552 39.99 -11.28 5.11
CA MET A 552 39.87 -11.84 3.75
C MET A 552 40.24 -13.34 3.70
N ASN A 553 41.30 -13.73 4.39
CA ASN A 553 41.69 -15.14 4.52
C ASN A 553 40.66 -15.98 5.31
N ARG A 554 39.97 -15.41 6.31
CA ARG A 554 38.88 -16.08 7.04
C ARG A 554 37.63 -16.24 6.16
N VAL A 555 37.29 -15.20 5.38
CA VAL A 555 36.17 -15.19 4.43
C VAL A 555 36.38 -16.24 3.33
N GLU A 556 37.57 -16.32 2.72
CA GLU A 556 37.78 -17.31 1.65
C GLU A 556 37.83 -18.74 2.20
N LYS A 557 38.43 -18.97 3.38
CA LYS A 557 38.32 -20.26 4.08
C LYS A 557 36.87 -20.65 4.39
N HIS A 558 36.02 -19.69 4.77
CA HIS A 558 34.60 -19.96 4.98
C HIS A 558 33.88 -20.26 3.66
N LYS A 559 34.18 -19.54 2.58
CA LYS A 559 33.66 -19.84 1.23
C LYS A 559 34.09 -21.24 0.77
N ASP A 560 35.33 -21.67 1.00
CA ASP A 560 35.80 -23.03 0.70
C ASP A 560 35.13 -24.10 1.59
N LEU A 561 34.85 -23.78 2.85
CA LEU A 561 34.04 -24.62 3.73
C LEU A 561 32.59 -24.75 3.22
N LEU A 562 31.98 -23.68 2.71
CA LEU A 562 30.64 -23.75 2.08
C LEU A 562 30.68 -24.52 0.76
N LYS A 563 31.62 -24.22 -0.15
CA LYS A 563 31.85 -24.98 -1.40
C LYS A 563 31.96 -26.48 -1.10
N SER A 564 32.81 -26.86 -0.14
CA SER A 564 33.03 -28.27 0.21
C SER A 564 31.86 -28.91 0.99
N LYS A 565 31.12 -28.16 1.82
CA LYS A 565 29.86 -28.63 2.43
C LYS A 565 28.81 -28.90 1.35
N ASN A 566 28.64 -28.01 0.38
CA ASN A 566 27.59 -28.11 -0.64
C ASN A 566 27.93 -29.20 -1.68
N VAL A 567 29.21 -29.41 -2.01
CA VAL A 567 29.69 -30.62 -2.72
C VAL A 567 29.34 -31.88 -1.93
N LYS A 568 29.69 -31.98 -0.64
CA LYS A 568 29.36 -33.15 0.20
C LYS A 568 27.84 -33.35 0.39
N ARG A 569 27.04 -32.27 0.39
CA ARG A 569 25.57 -32.30 0.45
C ARG A 569 25.01 -32.91 -0.84
N LYS A 570 25.53 -32.52 -2.01
CA LYS A 570 25.22 -33.08 -3.34
C LYS A 570 25.67 -34.54 -3.47
N GLU A 571 26.91 -34.88 -3.11
CA GLU A 571 27.43 -36.25 -3.09
C GLU A 571 26.57 -37.17 -2.22
N ARG A 572 26.15 -36.73 -1.03
CA ARG A 572 25.27 -37.50 -0.14
C ARG A 572 23.86 -37.66 -0.73
N PHE A 573 23.35 -36.63 -1.41
CA PHE A 573 22.04 -36.67 -2.06
C PHE A 573 22.03 -37.60 -3.28
N GLU A 574 23.05 -37.55 -4.13
CA GLU A 574 23.26 -38.49 -5.23
C GLU A 574 23.45 -39.92 -4.72
N ASN A 575 24.27 -40.14 -3.68
CA ASN A 575 24.47 -41.47 -3.13
C ASN A 575 23.22 -42.04 -2.45
N LYS A 576 22.29 -41.20 -1.96
CA LYS A 576 20.95 -41.64 -1.55
C LYS A 576 20.12 -42.04 -2.78
N LYS A 577 19.99 -41.17 -3.79
CA LYS A 577 19.23 -41.47 -5.04
C LYS A 577 19.74 -42.73 -5.74
N LYS A 578 21.05 -42.93 -5.85
CA LYS A 578 21.68 -44.11 -6.47
C LYS A 578 21.50 -45.42 -5.68
N LYS A 579 21.24 -45.36 -4.36
CA LYS A 579 21.10 -46.55 -3.49
C LYS A 579 19.65 -46.96 -3.21
N GLN A 580 18.67 -46.10 -3.44
CA GLN A 580 17.25 -46.43 -3.25
C GLN A 580 16.72 -47.51 -4.22
N PRO A 581 16.86 -47.42 -5.57
CA PRO A 581 16.34 -48.44 -6.47
C PRO A 581 17.08 -49.79 -6.34
N ALA A 582 18.40 -49.75 -6.09
CA ALA A 582 19.23 -50.95 -5.96
C ALA A 582 18.92 -51.82 -4.73
N LYS A 583 18.24 -51.27 -3.71
CA LYS A 583 17.68 -52.07 -2.60
C LYS A 583 16.28 -52.60 -2.92
N ALA A 584 15.42 -51.78 -3.51
CA ALA A 584 14.06 -52.19 -3.90
C ALA A 584 14.07 -53.42 -4.84
N GLN A 585 14.88 -53.37 -5.91
CA GLN A 585 14.94 -54.47 -6.89
C GLN A 585 15.52 -55.78 -6.33
N LYS A 586 16.42 -55.72 -5.34
CA LYS A 586 16.97 -56.93 -4.70
C LYS A 586 16.03 -57.59 -3.69
N ASN A 587 15.11 -56.84 -3.10
CA ASN A 587 14.04 -57.40 -2.27
C ASN A 587 12.94 -58.03 -3.14
N PHE A 588 12.46 -57.30 -4.15
CA PHE A 588 11.36 -57.72 -5.03
C PHE A 588 11.63 -59.04 -5.78
N GLN A 589 12.91 -59.35 -6.10
CA GLN A 589 13.32 -60.62 -6.73
C GLN A 589 13.49 -61.80 -5.75
N ASN A 590 13.52 -61.57 -4.44
CA ASN A 590 13.53 -62.62 -3.42
C ASN A 590 12.13 -62.89 -2.85
N GLU A 591 11.32 -61.84 -2.68
CA GLU A 591 9.97 -61.92 -2.07
C GLU A 591 8.95 -62.66 -2.96
N THR A 592 9.26 -62.87 -4.25
CA THR A 592 8.43 -63.61 -5.21
C THR A 592 8.75 -65.12 -5.30
N ARG A 593 9.53 -65.69 -4.35
CA ARG A 593 10.00 -67.09 -4.45
C ARG A 593 9.78 -68.01 -3.24
N THR A 594 9.13 -67.55 -2.17
CA THR A 594 8.80 -68.37 -0.98
C THR A 594 7.39 -68.10 -0.48
N ALA A 595 6.38 -68.47 -1.28
CA ALA A 595 4.98 -68.48 -0.87
C ALA A 595 4.61 -69.83 -0.22
N ASP A 596 5.12 -70.11 0.98
CA ASP A 596 4.59 -71.17 1.84
C ASP A 596 4.88 -70.94 3.34
N ASN A 597 4.04 -71.50 4.21
CA ASN A 597 4.11 -71.51 5.68
C ASN A 597 4.07 -70.18 6.49
N ARG A 598 2.83 -69.71 6.75
CA ARG A 598 2.19 -69.59 8.09
C ARG A 598 3.01 -69.01 9.27
N GLY A 599 2.53 -67.93 9.94
CA GLY A 599 3.31 -67.32 11.07
C GLY A 599 2.67 -66.59 12.28
N ASN A 600 1.44 -66.06 12.24
CA ASN A 600 0.64 -65.64 13.44
C ASN A 600 1.01 -64.35 14.24
N LYS A 601 -0.03 -63.73 14.84
CA LYS A 601 -0.14 -62.72 15.93
C LYS A 601 0.08 -61.20 15.67
N SER A 602 -1.04 -60.49 15.78
CA SER A 602 -1.29 -59.05 15.57
C SER A 602 -1.28 -58.18 16.85
N LYS A 603 -1.53 -56.86 16.67
CA LYS A 603 -2.12 -55.82 17.58
C LYS A 603 -1.18 -54.66 18.04
N VAL A 604 -1.64 -53.43 18.38
CA VAL A 604 -2.64 -52.48 17.77
C VAL A 604 -2.80 -51.20 18.66
N LEU A 605 -2.76 -49.99 18.06
CA LEU A 605 -3.22 -48.66 18.58
C LEU A 605 -2.55 -48.12 19.91
N PRO A 606 -2.97 -46.97 20.50
CA PRO A 606 -2.80 -45.57 20.01
C PRO A 606 -2.17 -44.59 21.07
N PRO A 607 -1.97 -43.27 20.80
CA PRO A 607 -1.19 -42.36 21.69
C PRO A 607 -2.01 -41.48 22.67
N LYS A 608 -1.36 -40.93 23.72
CA LYS A 608 -1.85 -39.85 24.62
C LYS A 608 -0.73 -38.93 25.15
N ARG A 609 -1.09 -37.84 25.85
CA ARG A 609 -0.26 -36.66 26.20
C ARG A 609 0.51 -36.73 27.55
N ALA A 610 1.59 -35.94 27.61
CA ALA A 610 2.08 -35.12 28.75
C ALA A 610 2.87 -35.74 29.93
N ALA A 611 3.39 -34.82 30.77
CA ALA A 611 4.16 -34.93 32.02
C ALA A 611 5.70 -35.13 31.95
N VAL A 612 6.41 -34.50 32.89
CA VAL A 612 7.87 -34.49 33.11
C VAL A 612 8.15 -34.60 34.61
N PRO A 613 9.11 -35.43 35.04
CA PRO A 613 9.91 -35.15 36.24
C PRO A 613 11.43 -35.19 35.98
N SER A 614 12.20 -34.78 36.99
CA SER A 614 13.66 -34.56 36.98
C SER A 614 14.50 -35.75 37.49
N PRO A 615 15.84 -35.77 37.30
CA PRO A 615 16.66 -36.99 37.37
C PRO A 615 17.58 -37.11 38.60
N SER A 616 18.12 -38.31 38.87
CA SER A 616 19.40 -38.49 39.59
C SER A 616 20.03 -39.89 39.37
N GLN A 617 21.37 -39.94 39.49
CA GLN A 617 22.24 -41.11 39.75
C GLN A 617 22.22 -42.34 38.80
N ILE A 618 23.30 -42.52 38.02
CA ILE A 618 24.27 -43.63 38.10
C ILE A 618 25.50 -43.28 37.22
N ASP A 619 26.64 -43.96 37.44
CA ASP A 619 28.00 -43.44 37.24
C ASP A 619 28.74 -43.93 35.96
N ALA A 620 29.95 -43.38 35.77
CA ALA A 620 31.11 -43.94 35.03
C ALA A 620 31.26 -43.77 33.48
N GLN A 621 32.20 -42.86 33.14
CA GLN A 621 33.29 -42.99 32.15
C GLN A 621 33.13 -42.57 30.65
N ALA A 622 34.23 -41.95 30.16
CA ALA A 622 34.65 -41.66 28.78
C ALA A 622 34.00 -40.46 28.03
N ASP A 623 34.71 -39.32 28.04
CA ASP A 623 34.33 -38.04 27.40
C ASP A 623 34.02 -38.12 25.90
N ARG A 624 32.92 -37.46 25.50
CA ARG A 624 32.67 -36.99 24.12
C ARG A 624 31.92 -35.66 24.16
N HIS A 625 32.59 -34.56 23.80
CA HIS A 625 31.96 -33.24 23.77
C HIS A 625 30.99 -33.12 22.58
N VAL A 626 29.75 -32.81 22.88
CA VAL A 626 28.66 -32.56 21.92
C VAL A 626 28.22 -31.09 22.06
N ASP A 627 27.87 -30.44 20.96
CA ASP A 627 27.22 -29.12 20.98
C ASP A 627 25.71 -29.21 21.24
N ALA A 628 25.05 -28.05 21.39
CA ALA A 628 23.62 -27.96 21.67
C ALA A 628 22.70 -28.47 20.53
N ASP A 629 23.25 -28.71 19.34
CA ASP A 629 22.53 -29.24 18.17
C ASP A 629 22.85 -30.72 17.89
N GLY A 630 23.60 -31.37 18.79
CA GLY A 630 23.88 -32.82 18.73
C GLY A 630 25.12 -33.21 17.92
N PHE A 631 26.01 -32.27 17.56
CA PHE A 631 27.21 -32.55 16.78
C PHE A 631 28.47 -32.77 17.64
N LEU A 632 29.28 -33.76 17.25
CA LEU A 632 30.57 -34.08 17.86
C LEU A 632 31.68 -33.21 17.30
N VAL A 633 32.40 -32.47 18.16
CA VAL A 633 33.46 -31.53 17.76
C VAL A 633 34.85 -32.08 18.12
N PRO A 634 35.79 -32.22 17.17
CA PRO A 634 37.17 -32.64 17.46
C PRO A 634 37.97 -31.58 18.25
N PRO A 635 38.85 -31.96 19.19
CA PRO A 635 39.61 -31.02 20.00
C PRO A 635 40.77 -30.36 19.24
N LEU A 636 41.03 -29.08 19.53
CA LEU A 636 42.21 -28.34 19.08
C LEU A 636 43.36 -28.44 20.11
N PRO A 637 44.63 -28.53 19.68
CA PRO A 637 45.78 -28.68 20.58
C PRO A 637 46.09 -27.42 21.39
N LYS A 638 46.54 -27.58 22.65
CA LYS A 638 46.86 -26.47 23.57
C LYS A 638 48.34 -26.08 23.57
N ALA A 639 48.57 -24.80 23.88
CA ALA A 639 49.82 -24.06 23.75
C ALA A 639 51.05 -24.61 24.52
N ALA A 640 52.24 -24.24 24.01
CA ALA A 640 53.49 -24.19 24.77
C ALA A 640 53.84 -22.71 25.09
N LYS A 641 54.45 -22.47 26.26
CA LYS A 641 54.81 -21.13 26.75
C LYS A 641 56.27 -20.79 26.38
N LEU A 642 56.54 -19.51 26.12
CA LEU A 642 57.87 -18.91 26.32
C LEU A 642 57.71 -17.45 26.78
N SER A 643 58.62 -16.98 27.64
CA SER A 643 58.44 -15.75 28.41
C SER A 643 59.69 -14.87 28.41
N ASN A 644 59.49 -13.56 28.47
CA ASN A 644 60.42 -12.52 28.94
C ASN A 644 61.94 -12.72 28.67
N ASN A 645 62.50 -11.86 27.81
CA ASN A 645 63.58 -11.01 28.34
C ASN A 645 63.67 -9.65 27.65
N LYS A 646 64.21 -8.66 28.38
CA LYS A 646 64.38 -7.28 27.92
C LYS A 646 65.71 -7.13 27.16
N ARG A 647 65.76 -6.23 26.17
CA ARG A 647 66.94 -5.38 25.95
C ARG A 647 66.56 -4.07 25.26
N SER A 648 67.24 -3.00 25.65
CA SER A 648 66.98 -1.61 25.27
C SER A 648 68.05 -1.07 24.33
N VAL A 649 67.67 -0.20 23.40
CA VAL A 649 68.58 0.75 22.74
C VAL A 649 67.92 2.13 22.76
N THR A 650 68.67 3.15 23.13
CA THR A 650 68.21 4.54 23.30
C THR A 650 68.73 5.47 22.20
N LYS A 651 68.08 6.62 22.05
CA LYS A 651 68.39 7.69 21.09
C LYS A 651 69.72 8.40 21.38
N PRO A 652 70.22 9.21 20.41
CA PRO A 652 70.52 10.63 20.69
C PRO A 652 69.57 11.61 19.99
N ALA A 653 69.71 12.91 20.28
CA ALA A 653 68.90 14.00 19.73
C ALA A 653 69.79 15.24 19.44
N GLU A 654 69.17 16.44 19.34
CA GLU A 654 69.77 17.74 18.96
C GLU A 654 70.10 17.85 17.44
N GLN A 655 70.05 18.98 16.72
CA GLN A 655 69.80 20.44 16.96
C GLN A 655 68.96 20.99 15.77
N GLN A 656 68.29 22.16 15.72
CA GLN A 656 67.91 23.29 16.61
C GLN A 656 66.60 23.87 15.97
N GLN A 657 65.53 24.25 16.68
CA GLN A 657 65.20 25.52 17.37
C GLN A 657 64.96 26.79 16.51
N GLN A 658 64.03 27.63 17.02
CA GLN A 658 63.43 28.84 16.44
C GLN A 658 62.42 28.57 15.29
N GLN A 659 61.17 29.06 15.28
CA GLN A 659 60.48 30.04 16.15
C GLN A 659 59.13 29.51 16.69
N GLN A 660 58.56 30.18 17.70
CA GLN A 660 57.21 29.94 18.23
C GLN A 660 56.45 31.28 18.32
N SER A 661 55.16 31.29 17.94
CA SER A 661 54.06 31.98 18.68
C SER A 661 52.68 31.65 18.07
N ASP A 662 51.61 31.96 18.81
CA ASP A 662 50.24 32.29 18.38
C ASP A 662 49.46 31.27 17.50
N THR A 663 48.62 30.38 18.06
CA THR A 663 47.24 30.54 18.62
C THR A 663 46.07 30.45 17.64
N GLN A 664 45.05 29.70 18.06
CA GLN A 664 43.66 29.70 17.57
C GLN A 664 43.43 29.10 16.17
N GLY A 665 42.14 28.94 15.81
CA GLY A 665 41.69 27.98 14.77
C GLY A 665 41.59 28.55 13.35
N ALA A 666 41.76 27.65 12.38
CA ALA A 666 41.58 27.85 10.94
C ALA A 666 41.13 26.47 10.36
N ASP A 667 40.11 26.30 9.52
CA ASP A 667 39.67 27.10 8.37
C ASP A 667 40.83 27.42 7.41
N GLY A 668 41.26 26.39 6.67
CA GLY A 668 42.38 26.42 5.74
C GLY A 668 42.13 27.35 4.55
N ALA A 669 42.45 28.62 4.75
CA ALA A 669 42.20 29.74 3.85
C ALA A 669 42.47 29.42 2.36
N HIS A 670 41.57 29.92 1.51
CA HIS A 670 41.77 29.85 0.06
C HIS A 670 42.87 30.83 -0.35
N VAL A 671 43.80 30.39 -1.21
CA VAL A 671 44.72 31.32 -1.87
C VAL A 671 43.90 32.14 -2.86
N GLU A 672 43.70 33.42 -2.53
CA GLU A 672 42.89 34.34 -3.31
C GLU A 672 43.47 34.54 -4.72
N GLY A 673 42.58 34.81 -5.69
CA GLY A 673 42.95 34.99 -7.10
C GLY A 673 43.28 33.71 -7.89
N SER A 674 43.61 32.58 -7.23
CA SER A 674 44.07 31.34 -7.91
C SER A 674 43.15 30.12 -7.74
N THR A 675 41.99 30.26 -7.07
CA THR A 675 41.10 29.14 -6.73
C THR A 675 39.72 29.24 -7.38
N VAL A 676 39.22 28.15 -7.98
CA VAL A 676 37.84 28.02 -8.48
C VAL A 676 37.02 27.01 -7.67
N PHE A 677 35.72 27.29 -7.52
CA PHE A 677 34.72 26.36 -6.98
C PHE A 677 34.01 25.62 -8.12
N VAL A 678 33.94 24.30 -8.01
CA VAL A 678 33.44 23.38 -9.03
C VAL A 678 32.32 22.53 -8.44
N SER A 679 31.18 22.42 -9.12
CA SER A 679 29.99 21.72 -8.60
C SER A 679 29.18 20.99 -9.68
N ASN A 680 28.18 20.22 -9.24
CA ASN A 680 27.42 19.26 -10.05
C ASN A 680 28.28 18.13 -10.67
N LEU A 681 29.44 17.87 -10.07
CA LEU A 681 30.29 16.73 -10.37
C LEU A 681 29.55 15.41 -10.05
N ASP A 682 30.00 14.31 -10.65
CA ASP A 682 29.49 13.01 -10.25
C ASP A 682 30.03 12.55 -8.88
N PHE A 683 29.29 11.65 -8.25
CA PHE A 683 29.59 11.09 -6.94
C PHE A 683 30.69 10.03 -6.99
N SER A 684 30.94 9.42 -8.16
CA SER A 684 32.06 8.51 -8.43
C SER A 684 33.28 9.17 -9.08
N LEU A 685 33.19 10.44 -9.51
CA LEU A 685 34.31 11.14 -10.15
C LEU A 685 35.48 11.28 -9.17
N SER A 686 36.66 10.82 -9.55
CA SER A 686 37.87 10.87 -8.71
C SER A 686 38.56 12.24 -8.72
N LYS A 687 39.42 12.47 -7.72
CA LYS A 687 40.31 13.64 -7.64
C LYS A 687 41.21 13.77 -8.87
N ASP A 688 41.72 12.65 -9.37
CA ASP A 688 42.69 12.61 -10.47
C ASP A 688 42.02 12.85 -11.84
N GLN A 689 40.82 12.30 -12.06
CA GLN A 689 40.01 12.63 -13.24
C GLN A 689 39.66 14.12 -13.27
N LEU A 690 39.30 14.72 -12.13
CA LEU A 690 39.02 16.15 -12.05
C LEU A 690 40.27 17.00 -12.31
N ALA A 691 41.43 16.59 -11.78
CA ALA A 691 42.71 17.25 -12.07
C ALA A 691 43.06 17.21 -13.57
N ALA A 692 42.84 16.07 -14.24
CA ALA A 692 43.07 15.92 -15.68
C ALA A 692 42.19 16.87 -16.52
N VAL A 693 40.93 17.09 -16.14
CA VAL A 693 40.02 18.03 -16.84
C VAL A 693 40.50 19.50 -16.73
N PHE A 694 41.12 19.88 -15.61
CA PHE A 694 41.63 21.25 -15.41
C PHE A 694 43.08 21.46 -15.86
N ALA A 695 43.84 20.39 -16.11
CA ALA A 695 45.20 20.47 -16.67
C ALA A 695 45.24 21.17 -18.05
N GLU A 696 44.13 21.12 -18.80
CA GLU A 696 43.98 21.80 -20.11
C GLU A 696 44.02 23.35 -20.02
N VAL A 697 43.74 23.93 -18.84
CA VAL A 697 43.64 25.39 -18.64
C VAL A 697 44.71 25.98 -17.72
N GLY A 698 45.47 25.12 -17.02
CA GLY A 698 46.50 25.54 -16.09
C GLY A 698 47.19 24.41 -15.35
N GLU A 699 48.37 24.67 -14.82
CA GLU A 699 49.02 23.74 -13.90
C GLU A 699 48.30 23.75 -12.55
N VAL A 700 47.62 22.65 -12.24
CA VAL A 700 46.84 22.49 -11.00
C VAL A 700 47.78 22.25 -9.83
N LYS A 701 47.69 23.11 -8.81
CA LYS A 701 48.44 23.00 -7.54
C LYS A 701 47.74 22.04 -6.58
N GLU A 702 46.41 22.12 -6.47
CA GLU A 702 45.63 21.24 -5.60
C GLU A 702 44.19 21.04 -6.09
N VAL A 703 43.61 19.89 -5.74
CA VAL A 703 42.18 19.61 -5.86
C VAL A 703 41.65 19.18 -4.49
N ARG A 704 40.81 20.02 -3.88
CA ARG A 704 40.12 19.76 -2.61
C ARG A 704 38.70 19.28 -2.92
N MET A 705 38.55 17.99 -3.26
CA MET A 705 37.23 17.37 -3.48
C MET A 705 36.58 17.02 -2.12
N MET A 706 35.35 17.47 -1.89
CA MET A 706 34.70 17.25 -0.61
C MET A 706 33.96 15.91 -0.59
N MET A 707 34.38 14.99 0.29
CA MET A 707 33.81 13.64 0.38
C MET A 707 32.66 13.56 1.39
N LEU A 708 31.73 12.63 1.15
CA LEU A 708 30.64 12.24 2.07
C LEU A 708 31.03 11.00 2.89
N ARG A 709 31.74 10.06 2.24
CA ARG A 709 32.37 8.84 2.77
C ARG A 709 33.63 8.57 1.91
N PRO A 710 34.59 7.72 2.32
CA PRO A 710 35.87 7.55 1.59
C PRO A 710 35.74 7.35 0.07
N ASN A 711 34.73 6.56 -0.36
CA ASN A 711 34.50 6.24 -1.77
C ASN A 711 33.32 7.00 -2.42
N ARG A 712 32.88 8.15 -1.86
CA ARG A 712 31.75 8.91 -2.43
C ARG A 712 31.88 10.43 -2.21
N SER A 713 31.92 11.20 -3.29
CA SER A 713 31.97 12.67 -3.23
C SER A 713 30.64 13.30 -2.77
N LYS A 714 30.67 14.58 -2.36
CA LYS A 714 29.48 15.44 -2.18
C LYS A 714 29.03 16.12 -3.49
N GLY A 715 29.66 15.80 -4.64
CA GLY A 715 29.36 16.40 -5.94
C GLY A 715 29.93 17.82 -6.15
N TYR A 716 30.93 18.22 -5.35
CA TYR A 716 31.65 19.49 -5.49
C TYR A 716 33.12 19.40 -5.02
N ALA A 717 33.94 20.33 -5.51
CA ALA A 717 35.36 20.43 -5.22
C ALA A 717 35.85 21.89 -5.36
N TYR A 718 37.03 22.17 -4.82
CA TYR A 718 37.80 23.36 -5.13
C TYR A 718 39.05 22.96 -5.92
N VAL A 719 39.42 23.76 -6.91
CA VAL A 719 40.63 23.56 -7.72
C VAL A 719 41.50 24.80 -7.63
N GLU A 720 42.73 24.63 -7.15
CA GLU A 720 43.72 25.68 -6.94
C GLU A 720 44.80 25.56 -8.02
N PHE A 721 45.08 26.65 -8.72
CA PHE A 721 46.11 26.72 -9.77
C PHE A 721 47.42 27.30 -9.25
N LYS A 722 48.52 27.04 -9.96
CA LYS A 722 49.82 27.72 -9.74
C LYS A 722 49.84 29.18 -10.22
N SER A 723 48.93 29.59 -11.10
CA SER A 723 48.79 30.98 -11.58
C SER A 723 47.32 31.41 -11.62
N SER A 724 47.06 32.67 -11.26
CA SER A 724 45.77 33.34 -11.42
C SER A 724 45.32 33.42 -12.89
N ASP A 725 46.24 33.42 -13.86
CA ASP A 725 45.95 33.47 -15.30
C ASP A 725 45.17 32.25 -15.80
N SER A 726 45.13 31.19 -15.00
CA SER A 726 44.34 29.98 -15.25
C SER A 726 42.89 30.10 -14.77
N VAL A 727 42.55 31.03 -13.87
CA VAL A 727 41.17 31.21 -13.40
C VAL A 727 40.22 31.70 -14.51
N PRO A 728 40.54 32.73 -15.33
CA PRO A 728 39.71 33.12 -16.47
C PRO A 728 39.53 31.98 -17.50
N LYS A 729 40.55 31.13 -17.65
CA LYS A 729 40.53 29.96 -18.55
C LYS A 729 39.67 28.84 -17.96
N ALA A 730 39.75 28.58 -16.66
CA ALA A 730 38.91 27.60 -15.97
C ALA A 730 37.42 27.97 -16.00
N LEU A 731 37.08 29.27 -15.99
CA LEU A 731 35.70 29.73 -16.14
C LEU A 731 35.08 29.41 -17.52
N SER A 732 35.88 29.20 -18.57
CA SER A 732 35.34 28.76 -19.88
C SER A 732 34.92 27.29 -19.91
N LEU A 733 35.26 26.51 -18.86
CA LEU A 733 34.82 25.13 -18.68
C LEU A 733 33.43 24.99 -18.02
N ASP A 734 32.72 26.09 -17.74
CA ASP A 734 31.34 26.03 -17.23
C ASP A 734 30.42 25.29 -18.20
N ARG A 735 29.70 24.29 -17.66
CA ARG A 735 28.82 23.32 -18.34
C ARG A 735 29.50 22.26 -19.20
N ARG A 736 30.82 22.16 -19.22
CA ARG A 736 31.51 21.02 -19.84
C ARG A 736 30.96 19.71 -19.26
N LEU A 737 30.68 18.75 -20.13
CA LEU A 737 30.21 17.43 -19.73
C LEU A 737 31.37 16.61 -19.16
N VAL A 738 31.22 16.15 -17.92
CA VAL A 738 32.12 15.21 -17.22
C VAL A 738 31.24 14.11 -16.65
N ASP A 739 31.55 12.85 -16.94
CA ASP A 739 30.73 11.66 -16.62
C ASP A 739 29.23 11.86 -16.95
N GLY A 740 28.97 12.45 -18.12
CA GLY A 740 27.62 12.73 -18.64
C GLY A 740 26.88 13.90 -17.96
N ARG A 741 27.46 14.55 -16.95
CA ARG A 741 26.84 15.66 -16.21
C ARG A 741 27.53 16.99 -16.52
N PRO A 742 26.79 18.11 -16.64
CA PRO A 742 27.39 19.42 -16.84
C PRO A 742 28.03 19.92 -15.54
N MET A 743 29.36 19.99 -15.53
CA MET A 743 30.16 20.59 -14.46
C MET A 743 29.88 22.10 -14.40
N TYR A 744 29.66 22.67 -13.22
CA TYR A 744 29.51 24.12 -13.05
C TYR A 744 30.76 24.72 -12.40
N VAL A 745 31.34 25.76 -13.00
CA VAL A 745 32.59 26.39 -12.56
C VAL A 745 32.35 27.85 -12.18
N SER A 746 32.95 28.31 -11.08
CA SER A 746 32.80 29.67 -10.57
C SER A 746 34.01 30.13 -9.76
N VAL A 747 34.19 31.44 -9.61
CA VAL A 747 35.26 32.02 -8.78
C VAL A 747 34.98 31.70 -7.31
N CYS A 748 35.99 31.21 -6.59
CA CYS A 748 35.88 30.97 -5.15
C CYS A 748 35.75 32.31 -4.38
N ARG A 749 34.89 32.37 -3.36
CA ARG A 749 34.70 33.57 -2.51
C ARG A 749 34.86 33.22 -1.02
N PRO A 750 35.34 34.15 -0.16
CA PRO A 750 35.63 33.87 1.25
C PRO A 750 34.40 33.46 2.07
N ALA A 751 34.61 32.57 3.04
CA ALA A 751 33.54 32.06 3.91
C ALA A 751 32.96 33.14 4.85
N ASP A 752 33.79 34.11 5.23
CA ASP A 752 33.52 35.12 6.26
C ASP A 752 32.65 36.29 5.76
N SER A 753 32.48 36.41 4.43
CA SER A 753 31.61 37.38 3.77
C SER A 753 30.09 37.09 3.94
N LYS A 754 29.70 36.45 5.05
CA LYS A 754 28.32 36.03 5.37
C LYS A 754 27.62 36.91 6.40
N GLN A 755 28.32 37.83 7.08
CA GLN A 755 27.76 38.64 8.18
C GLN A 755 27.74 40.15 7.92
N GLN A 756 28.20 40.61 6.76
CA GLN A 756 28.03 41.98 6.28
C GLN A 756 27.61 41.96 4.81
N MET A 757 26.90 43.01 4.36
CA MET A 757 26.27 43.13 3.03
C MET A 757 25.12 42.15 2.73
N ASP A 758 23.96 42.38 3.35
CA ASP A 758 22.68 41.86 2.83
C ASP A 758 22.17 42.59 1.56
N THR A 759 22.87 43.65 1.18
CA THR A 759 22.73 44.37 -0.10
C THR A 759 23.88 43.99 -1.04
N GLU A 760 23.57 43.72 -2.32
CA GLU A 760 24.54 43.42 -3.40
C GLU A 760 25.28 42.06 -3.35
N LYS A 761 24.58 40.96 -3.63
CA LYS A 761 25.21 39.64 -3.92
C LYS A 761 25.56 39.48 -5.42
N PRO A 762 26.84 39.57 -5.87
CA PRO A 762 27.20 39.56 -7.29
C PRO A 762 27.29 38.15 -7.90
N SER A 763 26.44 37.22 -7.45
CA SER A 763 26.55 35.78 -7.76
C SER A 763 25.40 35.19 -8.59
N ALA A 764 24.44 36.01 -9.02
CA ALA A 764 23.47 35.59 -10.01
C ALA A 764 24.10 35.59 -11.41
N PHE A 765 24.01 34.47 -12.13
CA PHE A 765 24.35 34.40 -13.56
C PHE A 765 23.56 35.48 -14.32
N LYS A 766 24.26 36.50 -14.83
CA LYS A 766 23.66 37.72 -15.40
C LYS A 766 23.52 37.55 -16.93
N TYR A 767 22.41 36.95 -17.34
CA TYR A 767 22.04 36.82 -18.76
C TYR A 767 21.37 38.11 -19.26
N PHE A 768 21.53 38.39 -20.56
CA PHE A 768 20.91 39.53 -21.20
C PHE A 768 19.38 39.37 -21.18
N CYS A 769 18.65 40.38 -20.69
CA CYS A 769 17.18 40.35 -20.54
C CYS A 769 16.49 41.21 -21.62
N GLY A 770 17.12 41.34 -22.78
CA GLY A 770 16.61 42.08 -23.94
C GLY A 770 16.56 41.18 -25.18
N LEU A 771 15.93 41.68 -26.25
CA LEU A 771 15.77 40.97 -27.52
C LEU A 771 17.10 40.84 -28.27
N GLU A 772 17.66 39.63 -28.34
CA GLU A 772 18.89 39.33 -29.08
C GLU A 772 18.56 38.94 -30.53
N LYS A 773 18.46 39.93 -31.43
CA LYS A 773 18.15 39.76 -32.87
C LYS A 773 18.96 38.66 -33.58
N ASN A 774 20.23 38.51 -33.26
CA ASN A 774 21.14 37.56 -33.90
C ASN A 774 21.03 36.11 -33.36
N LYS A 775 20.17 35.90 -32.35
CA LYS A 775 20.18 34.68 -31.52
C LYS A 775 18.78 34.06 -31.45
N LEU A 776 18.69 32.81 -31.85
CA LEU A 776 17.46 32.01 -31.84
C LEU A 776 17.34 31.22 -30.55
N PHE A 777 16.12 31.13 -30.04
CA PHE A 777 15.69 30.25 -28.96
C PHE A 777 14.82 29.13 -29.55
N VAL A 778 15.32 27.90 -29.51
CA VAL A 778 14.68 26.72 -30.07
C VAL A 778 13.98 25.93 -28.97
N LYS A 779 12.70 25.65 -29.18
CA LYS A 779 11.80 24.92 -28.28
C LYS A 779 11.34 23.60 -28.92
N ASN A 780 10.89 22.70 -28.05
CA ASN A 780 10.31 21.39 -28.41
C ASN A 780 11.28 20.43 -29.11
N LEU A 781 12.57 20.47 -28.72
CA LEU A 781 13.55 19.49 -29.18
C LEU A 781 13.28 18.10 -28.57
N SER A 782 13.70 17.05 -29.27
CA SER A 782 13.64 15.68 -28.76
C SER A 782 14.74 15.45 -27.71
N SER A 783 14.49 14.59 -26.74
CA SER A 783 15.47 14.26 -25.69
C SER A 783 16.73 13.58 -26.23
N PHE A 784 16.64 13.02 -27.45
CA PHE A 784 17.73 12.36 -28.18
C PHE A 784 18.57 13.32 -29.03
N VAL A 785 18.14 14.57 -29.24
CA VAL A 785 18.89 15.56 -30.04
C VAL A 785 20.16 15.98 -29.29
N LYS A 786 21.29 15.90 -30.00
CA LYS A 786 22.61 16.35 -29.59
C LYS A 786 22.95 17.69 -30.25
N GLU A 787 24.04 18.30 -29.79
CA GLU A 787 24.50 19.60 -30.27
C GLU A 787 24.91 19.58 -31.75
N LYS A 788 25.50 18.49 -32.24
CA LYS A 788 25.80 18.27 -33.67
C LYS A 788 24.55 18.28 -34.56
N ASP A 789 23.48 17.63 -34.13
CA ASP A 789 22.24 17.55 -34.93
C ASP A 789 21.64 18.97 -35.11
N LEU A 790 21.85 19.86 -34.13
CA LEU A 790 21.50 21.28 -34.23
C LEU A 790 22.47 22.07 -35.11
N GLU A 791 23.78 21.81 -35.05
CA GLU A 791 24.74 22.41 -35.99
C GLU A 791 24.35 22.09 -37.44
N ASP A 792 24.19 20.80 -37.78
CA ASP A 792 23.89 20.39 -39.16
C ASP A 792 22.52 20.90 -39.65
N LEU A 793 21.54 21.07 -38.76
CA LEU A 793 20.24 21.66 -39.11
C LEU A 793 20.30 23.18 -39.37
N PHE A 794 21.13 23.93 -38.63
CA PHE A 794 21.11 25.41 -38.66
C PHE A 794 22.27 26.04 -39.46
N LYS A 795 23.35 25.31 -39.70
CA LYS A 795 24.49 25.68 -40.56
C LYS A 795 24.13 26.08 -42.01
N PRO A 796 23.06 25.59 -42.66
CA PRO A 796 22.68 26.02 -44.01
C PRO A 796 22.23 27.49 -44.16
N PHE A 797 21.94 28.20 -43.05
CA PHE A 797 21.35 29.55 -43.11
C PHE A 797 22.36 30.69 -42.93
N GLY A 798 23.56 30.39 -42.44
CA GLY A 798 24.62 31.36 -42.17
C GLY A 798 25.71 30.84 -41.24
N LYS A 799 26.69 31.70 -40.93
CA LYS A 799 27.81 31.38 -40.05
C LYS A 799 27.35 31.34 -38.58
N LEU A 800 27.42 30.16 -37.97
CA LEU A 800 27.17 29.96 -36.54
C LEU A 800 28.33 30.50 -35.70
N LEU A 801 28.00 31.13 -34.57
CA LEU A 801 28.92 31.55 -33.51
C LEU A 801 28.84 30.62 -32.29
N SER A 802 27.63 30.23 -31.90
CA SER A 802 27.41 29.24 -30.84
C SER A 802 26.14 28.41 -31.08
N VAL A 803 26.19 27.15 -30.65
CA VAL A 803 25.04 26.25 -30.53
C VAL A 803 25.10 25.69 -29.10
N ARG A 804 23.98 25.74 -28.38
CA ARG A 804 23.94 25.42 -26.94
C ARG A 804 22.65 24.73 -26.54
N LEU A 805 22.74 23.43 -26.26
CA LEU A 805 21.66 22.60 -25.74
C LEU A 805 21.46 22.85 -24.23
N VAL A 806 20.22 22.97 -23.78
CA VAL A 806 19.91 23.21 -22.36
C VAL A 806 19.66 21.89 -21.65
N LEU A 807 20.49 21.55 -20.65
CA LEU A 807 20.43 20.29 -19.92
C LEU A 807 19.85 20.43 -18.50
N HIS A 808 19.35 19.32 -17.95
CA HIS A 808 19.12 19.12 -16.52
C HIS A 808 20.45 18.93 -15.76
N LYS A 809 20.41 19.00 -14.41
CA LYS A 809 21.58 18.66 -13.56
C LYS A 809 22.08 17.22 -13.80
N SER A 810 21.17 16.33 -14.20
CA SER A 810 21.39 14.93 -14.58
C SER A 810 21.86 14.72 -16.03
N GLY A 811 22.25 15.77 -16.76
CA GLY A 811 22.73 15.67 -18.15
C GLY A 811 21.65 15.51 -19.22
N GLN A 812 20.43 15.06 -18.89
CA GLN A 812 19.34 14.94 -19.86
C GLN A 812 18.91 16.28 -20.47
N SER A 813 18.61 16.31 -21.76
CA SER A 813 18.13 17.50 -22.48
C SER A 813 16.77 17.98 -21.99
N LYS A 814 16.61 19.30 -21.80
CA LYS A 814 15.32 19.97 -21.48
C LYS A 814 14.41 20.15 -22.71
N GLY A 815 14.84 19.74 -23.90
CA GLY A 815 14.11 20.03 -25.14
C GLY A 815 14.17 21.51 -25.57
N LEU A 816 15.20 22.24 -25.11
CA LEU A 816 15.45 23.65 -25.40
C LEU A 816 16.90 23.85 -25.86
N ALA A 817 17.15 24.78 -26.79
CA ALA A 817 18.49 25.20 -27.18
C ALA A 817 18.56 26.69 -27.55
N TYR A 818 19.77 27.23 -27.57
CA TYR A 818 20.08 28.56 -28.10
C TYR A 818 21.06 28.43 -29.27
N ILE A 819 20.87 29.23 -30.32
CA ILE A 819 21.67 29.20 -31.55
C ILE A 819 21.98 30.65 -31.95
N GLU A 820 23.24 30.93 -32.24
CA GLU A 820 23.74 32.30 -32.42
C GLU A 820 24.42 32.43 -33.79
N TYR A 821 23.99 33.41 -34.58
CA TYR A 821 24.57 33.71 -35.89
C TYR A 821 25.48 34.94 -35.84
N ALA A 822 26.43 35.00 -36.77
CA ALA A 822 27.27 36.18 -36.98
C ALA A 822 26.45 37.43 -37.39
N ASP A 823 25.32 37.25 -38.08
CA ASP A 823 24.55 38.32 -38.70
C ASP A 823 23.03 38.12 -38.56
N GLU A 824 22.30 39.21 -38.31
CA GLU A 824 20.84 39.22 -38.11
C GLU A 824 20.09 38.57 -39.29
N SER A 825 20.49 38.87 -40.53
CA SER A 825 19.85 38.28 -41.72
C SER A 825 19.97 36.75 -41.79
N SER A 826 20.98 36.14 -41.16
CA SER A 826 21.09 34.68 -41.05
C SER A 826 20.11 34.11 -40.01
N ALA A 827 19.91 34.83 -38.89
CA ALA A 827 18.91 34.46 -37.90
C ALA A 827 17.49 34.56 -38.46
N GLU A 828 17.16 35.60 -39.24
CA GLU A 828 15.85 35.73 -39.92
C GLU A 828 15.62 34.65 -40.98
N ARG A 829 16.64 34.34 -41.80
CA ARG A 829 16.58 33.22 -42.77
C ARG A 829 16.32 31.88 -42.08
N ALA A 830 17.02 31.62 -40.98
CA ALA A 830 16.86 30.41 -40.19
C ALA A 830 15.48 30.35 -39.54
N LEU A 831 15.04 31.40 -38.85
CA LEU A 831 13.71 31.52 -38.24
C LEU A 831 12.60 31.18 -39.25
N SER A 832 12.64 31.84 -40.41
CA SER A 832 11.63 31.71 -41.47
C SER A 832 11.57 30.32 -42.13
N LYS A 833 12.63 29.50 -42.02
CA LYS A 833 12.67 28.14 -42.58
C LYS A 833 12.69 27.02 -41.55
N THR A 834 12.84 27.32 -40.25
CA THR A 834 12.95 26.30 -39.18
C THR A 834 11.86 26.39 -38.12
N ASP A 835 11.11 27.50 -38.01
CA ASP A 835 9.91 27.48 -37.16
C ASP A 835 8.87 26.51 -37.75
N GLY A 836 8.30 25.66 -36.90
CA GLY A 836 7.24 24.74 -37.29
C GLY A 836 7.63 23.52 -38.14
N ILE A 837 8.92 23.27 -38.45
CA ILE A 837 9.37 22.05 -39.15
C ILE A 837 9.34 20.81 -38.24
N HIS A 838 9.40 19.62 -38.82
CA HIS A 838 9.56 18.37 -38.07
C HIS A 838 11.04 17.97 -37.97
N PHE A 839 11.51 17.71 -36.75
CA PHE A 839 12.88 17.29 -36.46
C PHE A 839 12.86 16.27 -35.30
N HIS A 840 13.45 15.09 -35.49
CA HIS A 840 13.40 13.95 -34.54
C HIS A 840 11.98 13.71 -33.95
N ASN A 841 10.99 13.60 -34.83
CA ASN A 841 9.55 13.38 -34.55
C ASN A 841 8.84 14.45 -33.70
N LYS A 842 9.46 15.62 -33.47
CA LYS A 842 8.81 16.78 -32.86
C LYS A 842 8.71 17.95 -33.83
N ARG A 843 7.68 18.78 -33.64
CA ARG A 843 7.54 20.05 -34.39
C ARG A 843 8.30 21.14 -33.64
N LEU A 844 9.36 21.68 -34.24
CA LEU A 844 10.16 22.73 -33.62
C LEU A 844 9.33 24.00 -33.46
N SER A 845 9.66 24.78 -32.43
CA SER A 845 9.28 26.19 -32.36
C SER A 845 10.53 27.02 -32.20
N VAL A 846 10.75 27.97 -33.11
CA VAL A 846 11.95 28.80 -33.21
C VAL A 846 11.53 30.25 -33.08
N GLN A 847 12.20 30.99 -32.20
CA GLN A 847 11.86 32.38 -31.88
C GLN A 847 13.14 33.19 -31.69
N LEU A 848 13.08 34.51 -31.82
CA LEU A 848 14.18 35.37 -31.36
C LEU A 848 14.35 35.22 -29.83
N SER A 849 15.60 35.23 -29.36
CA SER A 849 15.93 35.12 -27.94
C SER A 849 15.45 36.38 -27.20
N ASN A 850 14.51 36.20 -26.27
CA ASN A 850 13.98 37.26 -25.41
C ASN A 850 13.79 36.72 -23.98
N PRO A 851 14.86 36.64 -23.17
CA PRO A 851 14.79 36.02 -21.83
C PRO A 851 14.05 36.93 -20.84
N PRO A 852 12.99 36.44 -20.16
CA PRO A 852 12.19 37.27 -19.26
C PRO A 852 12.97 37.68 -18.00
N PRO A 853 12.73 38.88 -17.45
CA PRO A 853 13.39 39.37 -16.24
C PRO A 853 13.04 38.50 -15.02
N ARG A 854 14.02 38.36 -14.12
CA ARG A 854 13.96 37.48 -12.96
C ARG A 854 13.18 38.17 -11.83
N GLN A 855 12.04 37.60 -11.40
CA GLN A 855 11.28 38.14 -10.26
C GLN A 855 12.11 38.10 -8.96
N PRO A 856 11.97 39.12 -8.08
CA PRO A 856 12.69 39.19 -6.81
C PRO A 856 12.11 38.16 -5.82
N SER A 857 13.00 37.47 -5.09
CA SER A 857 12.64 36.53 -4.04
C SER A 857 12.67 37.21 -2.67
N THR A 858 11.51 37.61 -2.15
CA THR A 858 11.36 38.02 -0.74
C THR A 858 11.48 36.82 0.20
N ALA A 859 12.02 37.06 1.40
CA ALA A 859 12.25 36.04 2.42
C ALA A 859 11.39 36.30 3.67
N GLY A 860 11.07 35.23 4.41
CA GLY A 860 10.39 35.29 5.71
C GLY A 860 8.89 35.57 5.65
N GLY A 861 8.08 34.70 6.25
CA GLY A 861 6.65 34.93 6.43
C GLY A 861 5.80 33.66 6.37
N VAL A 862 5.42 33.14 7.54
CA VAL A 862 4.33 32.16 7.65
C VAL A 862 3.02 32.93 7.52
N ALA A 863 2.44 32.95 6.32
CA ALA A 863 1.20 33.66 6.04
C ALA A 863 0.32 32.84 5.09
N THR A 864 -0.80 32.34 5.60
CA THR A 864 -1.87 31.72 4.79
C THR A 864 -2.50 32.76 3.88
N LYS A 865 -2.48 32.53 2.56
CA LYS A 865 -3.28 33.32 1.61
C LYS A 865 -4.56 32.57 1.23
N PRO A 866 -5.73 33.21 1.25
CA PRO A 866 -7.00 32.56 0.94
C PRO A 866 -7.14 32.30 -0.57
N PHE A 867 -7.96 31.30 -0.92
CA PHE A 867 -8.41 31.06 -2.29
C PHE A 867 -9.64 31.92 -2.59
N PRO A 868 -9.61 32.82 -3.59
CA PRO A 868 -10.82 33.44 -4.12
C PRO A 868 -11.57 32.44 -5.03
N VAL A 869 -12.90 32.42 -4.90
CA VAL A 869 -13.80 31.66 -5.78
C VAL A 869 -14.02 32.45 -7.09
N THR A 870 -14.42 31.76 -8.16
CA THR A 870 -14.77 32.28 -9.51
C THR A 870 -13.62 32.56 -10.50
N GLN A 871 -13.10 31.49 -11.13
CA GLN A 871 -12.94 31.36 -12.60
C GLN A 871 -12.36 29.97 -12.97
N PRO A 872 -12.70 29.39 -14.14
CA PRO A 872 -12.15 28.10 -14.55
C PRO A 872 -10.65 28.20 -14.89
N PRO A 873 -9.77 27.37 -14.31
CA PRO A 873 -8.33 27.54 -14.43
C PRO A 873 -7.80 27.17 -15.83
N LYS A 874 -7.51 28.18 -16.65
CA LYS A 874 -6.84 28.05 -17.96
C LYS A 874 -5.34 27.71 -17.82
N SER A 875 -5.01 26.59 -17.17
CA SER A 875 -3.64 26.17 -16.84
C SER A 875 -3.39 24.67 -17.03
N ALA A 876 -3.64 24.16 -18.25
CA ALA A 876 -3.42 22.76 -18.61
C ALA A 876 -1.94 22.30 -18.39
N PRO A 877 -1.67 21.31 -17.51
CA PRO A 877 -0.31 20.85 -17.26
C PRO A 877 0.17 19.85 -18.31
N LYS A 878 1.29 20.18 -18.96
CA LYS A 878 2.25 19.27 -19.64
C LYS A 878 1.80 18.41 -20.85
N MET A 879 0.52 18.16 -21.12
CA MET A 879 0.11 17.24 -22.21
C MET A 879 0.44 17.68 -23.66
N ARG A 880 0.84 18.94 -23.90
CA ARG A 880 1.14 19.47 -25.26
C ARG A 880 2.46 18.97 -25.90
N LEU A 881 2.94 17.78 -25.54
CA LEU A 881 4.21 17.19 -25.99
C LEU A 881 4.08 15.91 -26.85
N LEU A 882 2.86 15.50 -27.19
CA LEU A 882 2.61 14.35 -28.05
C LEU A 882 3.24 14.50 -29.46
N PRO A 883 3.97 13.49 -29.97
CA PRO A 883 4.47 13.50 -31.35
C PRO A 883 3.33 13.57 -32.37
N ARG A 884 3.52 14.34 -33.45
CA ARG A 884 2.46 14.58 -34.45
C ARG A 884 2.04 13.30 -35.20
N ALA A 885 2.89 12.27 -35.23
CA ALA A 885 2.55 10.95 -35.76
C ALA A 885 1.29 10.34 -35.09
N VAL A 886 1.15 10.48 -33.78
CA VAL A 886 0.01 9.97 -32.99
C VAL A 886 -1.28 10.75 -33.29
N ARG A 887 -1.17 11.96 -33.85
CA ARG A 887 -2.31 12.83 -34.21
C ARG A 887 -2.75 12.73 -35.68
N THR A 888 -2.21 11.77 -36.43
CA THR A 888 -2.50 11.63 -37.86
C THR A 888 -2.76 10.17 -38.30
N LEU A 889 -3.11 9.31 -37.34
CA LEU A 889 -3.44 7.89 -37.55
C LEU A 889 -4.84 7.51 -37.00
N GLY A 890 -5.77 8.47 -37.01
CA GLY A 890 -7.18 8.12 -37.19
C GLY A 890 -7.43 7.71 -38.65
N SER A 891 -8.42 6.89 -38.98
CA SER A 891 -9.36 6.17 -38.11
C SER A 891 -9.99 5.03 -38.91
N ASP A 892 -10.28 3.89 -38.27
CA ASP A 892 -11.35 2.98 -38.70
C ASP A 892 -11.86 2.17 -37.49
N CYS A 893 -11.01 1.30 -36.90
CA CYS A 893 -11.39 0.37 -35.84
C CYS A 893 -11.87 0.97 -34.50
N PHE A 894 -11.71 2.28 -34.26
CA PHE A 894 -12.27 2.93 -33.07
C PHE A 894 -13.69 3.49 -33.33
N ARG A 895 -13.96 3.94 -34.56
CA ARG A 895 -15.28 4.45 -34.98
C ARG A 895 -16.36 3.35 -35.06
N SER A 896 -15.96 2.08 -35.12
CA SER A 896 -16.91 0.95 -35.09
C SER A 896 -17.40 0.57 -33.69
N MET A 897 -16.70 0.99 -32.61
CA MET A 897 -17.08 0.66 -31.23
C MET A 897 -17.70 1.84 -30.46
N VAL A 898 -17.37 3.08 -30.85
CA VAL A 898 -17.93 4.30 -30.26
C VAL A 898 -18.91 4.94 -31.23
N ASP A 899 -20.15 5.09 -30.76
CA ASP A 899 -21.27 5.62 -31.52
C ASP A 899 -21.05 7.11 -31.82
N GLU A 900 -21.07 7.50 -33.11
CA GLU A 900 -20.81 8.89 -33.50
C GLU A 900 -21.82 9.90 -32.89
N SER A 901 -23.00 9.46 -32.47
CA SER A 901 -23.97 10.31 -31.74
C SER A 901 -23.53 10.68 -30.32
N SER A 902 -22.53 9.99 -29.76
CA SER A 902 -22.05 10.19 -28.38
C SER A 902 -20.88 11.17 -28.23
N TYR A 903 -20.43 11.80 -29.33
CA TYR A 903 -19.32 12.78 -29.39
C TYR A 903 -19.65 14.17 -28.75
N VAL A 904 -20.11 14.17 -27.49
CA VAL A 904 -20.58 15.38 -26.79
C VAL A 904 -19.44 16.24 -26.23
N ASN A 905 -18.25 15.67 -25.98
CA ASN A 905 -17.08 16.38 -25.43
C ASN A 905 -15.78 16.00 -26.14
N GLY A 906 -15.08 16.99 -26.70
CA GLY A 906 -13.81 16.82 -27.42
C GLY A 906 -12.58 16.56 -26.52
N TYR A 907 -12.67 15.54 -25.67
CA TYR A 907 -11.61 15.07 -24.76
C TYR A 907 -11.43 13.53 -24.80
N GLU A 908 -12.20 12.80 -25.60
CA GLU A 908 -12.11 11.35 -25.67
C GLU A 908 -10.79 10.87 -26.33
N GLU A 909 -10.23 11.64 -27.28
CA GLU A 909 -8.89 11.37 -27.82
C GLU A 909 -7.82 11.34 -26.71
N GLU A 910 -7.83 12.31 -25.79
CA GLU A 910 -6.95 12.31 -24.61
C GLU A 910 -7.23 11.17 -23.62
N LEU A 911 -8.48 10.68 -23.53
CA LEU A 911 -8.86 9.54 -22.67
C LEU A 911 -8.31 8.21 -23.19
N VAL A 912 -8.37 7.96 -24.50
CA VAL A 912 -7.93 6.69 -25.09
C VAL A 912 -6.49 6.69 -25.58
N ALA A 913 -5.80 7.83 -25.61
CA ALA A 913 -4.41 7.92 -26.07
C ALA A 913 -3.43 6.91 -25.40
N PRO A 914 -3.51 6.59 -24.09
CA PRO A 914 -2.69 5.54 -23.48
C PRO A 914 -2.96 4.14 -24.04
N TYR A 915 -4.23 3.80 -24.30
CA TYR A 915 -4.63 2.54 -24.92
C TYR A 915 -4.21 2.47 -26.39
N VAL A 916 -4.50 3.51 -27.17
CA VAL A 916 -4.12 3.61 -28.59
C VAL A 916 -2.62 3.35 -28.74
N TYR A 917 -1.80 4.03 -27.93
CA TYR A 917 -0.36 3.83 -27.89
C TYR A 917 0.07 2.37 -27.68
N VAL A 918 -0.54 1.63 -26.75
CA VAL A 918 -0.23 0.21 -26.50
C VAL A 918 -0.73 -0.70 -27.63
N SER A 919 -1.85 -0.34 -28.26
CA SER A 919 -2.41 -1.08 -29.40
C SER A 919 -1.55 -0.95 -30.67
N GLU A 920 -0.90 0.19 -30.88
CA GLU A 920 0.02 0.45 -32.00
C GLU A 920 1.36 -0.31 -31.88
N LEU A 921 1.76 -0.76 -30.68
CA LEU A 921 3.03 -1.45 -30.49
C LEU A 921 3.01 -2.85 -31.15
N PRO A 922 4.01 -3.23 -31.97
CA PRO A 922 3.99 -4.47 -32.75
C PRO A 922 3.87 -5.73 -31.86
N ALA A 923 2.80 -6.49 -32.04
CA ALA A 923 2.43 -7.63 -31.20
C ALA A 923 2.53 -8.97 -31.93
N LYS A 924 2.76 -10.06 -31.18
CA LYS A 924 2.78 -11.45 -31.69
C LYS A 924 1.39 -11.98 -32.13
N GLN A 925 0.32 -11.23 -31.88
CA GLN A 925 -1.08 -11.54 -32.27
C GLN A 925 -1.58 -12.96 -31.91
N VAL A 926 -1.12 -13.50 -30.78
CA VAL A 926 -1.36 -14.89 -30.35
C VAL A 926 -2.85 -15.21 -30.22
N ARG A 927 -3.64 -14.34 -29.57
CA ARG A 927 -5.08 -14.58 -29.32
C ARG A 927 -5.89 -14.56 -30.60
N LYS A 928 -5.65 -13.59 -31.50
CA LYS A 928 -6.27 -13.57 -32.83
C LYS A 928 -6.02 -14.89 -33.58
N ARG A 929 -4.77 -15.37 -33.63
CA ARG A 929 -4.43 -16.65 -34.27
C ARG A 929 -5.04 -17.88 -33.57
N LEU A 930 -5.24 -17.82 -32.25
CA LEU A 930 -5.92 -18.88 -31.51
C LEU A 930 -7.41 -18.94 -31.90
N ILE A 931 -8.09 -17.79 -31.94
CA ILE A 931 -9.48 -17.66 -32.40
C ILE A 931 -9.62 -18.11 -33.86
N GLU A 932 -8.72 -17.66 -34.76
CA GLU A 932 -8.66 -18.09 -36.16
C GLU A 932 -8.43 -19.61 -36.32
N ALA A 933 -7.64 -20.22 -35.44
CA ALA A 933 -7.42 -21.67 -35.44
C ALA A 933 -8.67 -22.43 -34.97
N PHE A 934 -9.28 -22.06 -33.84
CA PHE A 934 -10.52 -22.68 -33.36
C PHE A 934 -11.67 -22.47 -34.35
N ASN A 935 -11.73 -21.36 -35.09
CA ASN A 935 -12.80 -21.14 -36.06
C ASN A 935 -12.83 -22.13 -37.23
N VAL A 936 -11.74 -22.88 -37.47
CA VAL A 936 -11.73 -24.02 -38.41
C VAL A 936 -12.76 -25.08 -38.03
N TRP A 937 -13.03 -25.25 -36.73
CA TRP A 937 -14.04 -26.17 -36.19
C TRP A 937 -15.31 -25.48 -35.70
N LEU A 938 -15.21 -24.22 -35.26
CA LEU A 938 -16.34 -23.49 -34.69
C LEU A 938 -17.21 -22.81 -35.77
N GLN A 939 -16.66 -22.52 -36.96
CA GLN A 939 -17.40 -22.04 -38.14
C GLN A 939 -18.31 -20.82 -37.88
N VAL A 940 -17.88 -19.92 -36.99
CA VAL A 940 -18.54 -18.67 -36.65
C VAL A 940 -18.50 -17.70 -37.83
N PRO A 941 -19.61 -16.99 -38.13
CA PRO A 941 -19.63 -15.93 -39.13
C PRO A 941 -18.55 -14.88 -38.93
N ASP A 942 -17.87 -14.54 -40.03
CA ASP A 942 -16.75 -13.59 -40.13
C ASP A 942 -16.98 -12.26 -39.38
N GLU A 943 -18.20 -11.73 -39.42
CA GLU A 943 -18.62 -10.51 -38.71
C GLU A 943 -18.44 -10.66 -37.19
N LYS A 944 -19.08 -11.69 -36.60
CA LYS A 944 -19.00 -11.96 -35.16
C LYS A 944 -17.57 -12.34 -34.74
N LEU A 945 -16.86 -13.08 -35.60
CA LEU A 945 -15.45 -13.44 -35.35
C LEU A 945 -14.54 -12.22 -35.23
N ARG A 946 -14.75 -11.18 -36.06
CA ARG A 946 -14.01 -9.91 -35.98
C ARG A 946 -14.29 -9.20 -34.66
N THR A 947 -15.56 -9.02 -34.29
CA THR A 947 -15.94 -8.37 -33.03
C THR A 947 -15.40 -9.13 -31.80
N ILE A 948 -15.40 -10.47 -31.81
CA ILE A 948 -14.80 -11.28 -30.74
C ILE A 948 -13.28 -11.08 -30.67
N CYS A 949 -12.58 -11.05 -31.82
CA CYS A 949 -11.15 -10.74 -31.85
C CYS A 949 -10.83 -9.34 -31.32
N GLU A 950 -11.69 -8.36 -31.60
CA GLU A 950 -11.54 -6.98 -31.13
C GLU A 950 -11.79 -6.86 -29.62
N ILE A 951 -12.86 -7.47 -29.09
CA ILE A 951 -13.13 -7.56 -27.64
C ILE A 951 -11.91 -8.16 -26.91
N VAL A 952 -11.44 -9.33 -27.36
CA VAL A 952 -10.30 -10.04 -26.72
C VAL A 952 -9.00 -9.23 -26.79
N ASN A 953 -8.76 -8.51 -27.88
CA ASN A 953 -7.59 -7.63 -28.00
C ASN A 953 -7.70 -6.37 -27.14
N THR A 954 -8.90 -5.81 -26.99
CA THR A 954 -9.17 -4.67 -26.11
C THR A 954 -8.90 -5.03 -24.65
N LEU A 955 -9.47 -6.14 -24.17
CA LEU A 955 -9.18 -6.68 -22.83
C LEU A 955 -7.70 -6.96 -22.62
N HIS A 956 -7.02 -7.50 -23.63
CA HIS A 956 -5.58 -7.77 -23.52
C HIS A 956 -4.75 -6.50 -23.37
N ASN A 957 -5.01 -5.47 -24.17
CA ASN A 957 -4.21 -4.24 -24.10
C ASN A 957 -4.55 -3.43 -22.83
N ALA A 958 -5.80 -3.43 -22.37
CA ALA A 958 -6.20 -2.84 -21.09
C ALA A 958 -5.55 -3.55 -19.89
N SER A 959 -5.61 -4.88 -19.83
CA SER A 959 -4.92 -5.66 -18.78
C SER A 959 -3.39 -5.48 -18.83
N ILE A 960 -2.78 -5.39 -20.01
CA ILE A 960 -1.36 -5.02 -20.18
C ILE A 960 -1.02 -3.68 -19.50
N MET A 961 -1.89 -2.68 -19.59
CA MET A 961 -1.63 -1.35 -19.03
C MET A 961 -1.66 -1.34 -17.50
N ILE A 962 -2.44 -2.24 -16.89
CA ILE A 962 -2.48 -2.47 -15.44
C ILE A 962 -1.30 -3.35 -14.99
N ASP A 963 -1.00 -4.43 -15.72
CA ASP A 963 0.18 -5.31 -15.55
C ASP A 963 1.49 -4.49 -15.55
N ASP A 964 1.68 -3.59 -16.53
CA ASP A 964 2.82 -2.65 -16.58
C ASP A 964 2.91 -1.70 -15.37
N ILE A 965 1.80 -1.44 -14.65
CA ILE A 965 1.76 -0.57 -13.46
C ILE A 965 2.05 -1.38 -12.18
N GLU A 966 1.40 -2.53 -12.03
CA GLU A 966 1.55 -3.43 -10.87
C GLU A 966 2.96 -4.04 -10.79
N ASP A 967 3.56 -4.29 -11.95
CA ASP A 967 4.95 -4.72 -12.09
C ASP A 967 5.93 -3.56 -12.45
N ASP A 968 5.54 -2.29 -12.25
CA ASP A 968 6.35 -1.04 -12.40
C ASP A 968 7.31 -1.04 -13.61
N SER A 969 6.88 -1.66 -14.71
CA SER A 969 7.74 -2.04 -15.84
C SER A 969 8.33 -0.80 -16.52
N VAL A 970 9.47 -0.95 -17.19
CA VAL A 970 10.17 0.17 -17.84
C VAL A 970 9.94 0.19 -19.34
N LEU A 971 9.93 -0.98 -19.98
CA LEU A 971 9.80 -1.15 -21.43
C LEU A 971 8.80 -2.26 -21.76
N ARG A 972 7.92 -2.01 -22.74
CA ARG A 972 7.13 -3.06 -23.39
C ARG A 972 7.30 -2.97 -24.90
N ARG A 973 7.61 -4.12 -25.53
CA ARG A 973 7.87 -4.24 -26.98
C ARG A 973 8.96 -3.24 -27.46
N GLY A 974 9.97 -2.99 -26.61
CA GLY A 974 11.10 -2.06 -26.89
C GLY A 974 10.74 -0.58 -26.88
N LYS A 975 9.60 -0.19 -26.30
CA LYS A 975 9.17 1.22 -26.08
C LYS A 975 8.85 1.46 -24.60
N PRO A 976 8.92 2.71 -24.09
CA PRO A 976 8.50 3.01 -22.72
C PRO A 976 7.04 2.65 -22.48
N VAL A 977 6.71 2.12 -21.30
CA VAL A 977 5.32 1.72 -20.99
C VAL A 977 4.40 2.93 -20.81
N ALA A 978 3.08 2.73 -21.00
CA ALA A 978 2.09 3.80 -21.07
C ALA A 978 2.11 4.73 -19.83
N HIS A 979 2.24 4.19 -18.63
CA HIS A 979 2.22 5.00 -17.40
C HIS A 979 3.45 5.90 -17.22
N LYS A 980 4.58 5.61 -17.89
CA LYS A 980 5.75 6.52 -17.96
C LYS A 980 5.57 7.61 -19.04
N MET A 981 4.73 7.36 -20.05
CA MET A 981 4.47 8.27 -21.19
C MET A 981 3.33 9.26 -20.94
N PHE A 982 2.18 8.77 -20.46
CA PHE A 982 0.95 9.54 -20.23
C PHE A 982 0.71 9.86 -18.74
N GLY A 983 1.41 9.15 -17.84
CA GLY A 983 1.21 9.24 -16.40
C GLY A 983 0.27 8.18 -15.86
N LEU A 984 0.44 7.87 -14.57
CA LEU A 984 -0.25 6.80 -13.85
C LEU A 984 -1.78 6.92 -13.94
N ALA A 985 -2.36 8.02 -13.46
CA ALA A 985 -3.81 8.21 -13.42
C ALA A 985 -4.49 8.17 -14.81
N SER A 986 -3.86 8.77 -15.83
CA SER A 986 -4.34 8.71 -17.21
C SER A 986 -4.35 7.27 -17.75
N THR A 987 -3.31 6.49 -17.44
CA THR A 987 -3.18 5.11 -17.90
C THR A 987 -4.19 4.18 -17.21
N ILE A 988 -4.39 4.32 -15.89
CA ILE A 988 -5.41 3.56 -15.13
C ILE A 988 -6.82 3.89 -15.66
N ASN A 989 -7.14 5.19 -15.81
CA ASN A 989 -8.46 5.60 -16.29
C ASN A 989 -8.74 5.10 -17.72
N SER A 990 -7.73 5.15 -18.60
CA SER A 990 -7.80 4.64 -19.97
C SER A 990 -8.01 3.12 -20.00
N ALA A 991 -7.25 2.35 -19.21
CA ALA A 991 -7.42 0.90 -19.10
C ALA A 991 -8.82 0.51 -18.60
N ASN A 992 -9.29 1.17 -17.53
CA ASN A 992 -10.61 0.93 -16.96
C ASN A 992 -11.73 1.29 -17.94
N TYR A 993 -11.62 2.43 -18.65
CA TYR A 993 -12.57 2.80 -19.70
C TYR A 993 -12.68 1.71 -20.79
N MET A 994 -11.55 1.14 -21.22
CA MET A 994 -11.55 0.12 -22.25
C MET A 994 -12.14 -1.23 -21.81
N TYR A 995 -12.21 -1.54 -20.51
CA TYR A 995 -13.04 -2.66 -20.02
C TYR A 995 -14.53 -2.39 -20.24
N PHE A 996 -15.01 -1.15 -20.02
CA PHE A 996 -16.40 -0.75 -20.30
C PHE A 996 -16.70 -0.64 -21.81
N VAL A 997 -15.72 -0.31 -22.65
CA VAL A 997 -15.85 -0.40 -24.11
C VAL A 997 -15.99 -1.87 -24.55
N ALA A 998 -15.16 -2.78 -24.01
CA ALA A 998 -15.27 -4.22 -24.29
C ALA A 998 -16.63 -4.81 -23.85
N LEU A 999 -17.20 -4.33 -22.73
CA LEU A 999 -18.58 -4.57 -22.32
C LEU A 999 -19.58 -4.15 -23.39
N LYS A 1000 -19.54 -2.88 -23.80
CA LYS A 1000 -20.47 -2.33 -24.82
C LYS A 1000 -20.42 -3.15 -26.11
N SER A 1001 -19.22 -3.53 -26.57
CA SER A 1001 -19.03 -4.39 -27.74
C SER A 1001 -19.53 -5.83 -27.52
N CYS A 1002 -19.38 -6.40 -26.33
CA CYS A 1002 -19.91 -7.72 -25.99
C CYS A 1002 -21.46 -7.73 -25.96
N HIS A 1003 -22.08 -6.66 -25.46
CA HIS A 1003 -23.54 -6.47 -25.54
C HIS A 1003 -24.01 -6.36 -27.01
N ALA A 1004 -23.28 -5.61 -27.84
CA ALA A 1004 -23.57 -5.45 -29.27
C ALA A 1004 -23.44 -6.74 -30.11
N LEU A 1005 -22.90 -7.84 -29.56
CA LEU A 1005 -22.91 -9.15 -30.25
C LEU A 1005 -24.34 -9.70 -30.44
N GLY A 1006 -25.31 -9.28 -29.62
CA GLY A 1006 -26.74 -9.57 -29.80
C GLY A 1006 -27.22 -10.96 -29.38
N HIS A 1007 -26.35 -11.81 -28.81
CA HIS A 1007 -26.76 -13.10 -28.23
C HIS A 1007 -27.29 -12.89 -26.81
N PRO A 1008 -28.47 -13.42 -26.43
CA PRO A 1008 -29.06 -13.17 -25.11
C PRO A 1008 -28.15 -13.62 -23.96
N ASP A 1009 -27.47 -14.75 -24.14
CA ASP A 1009 -26.53 -15.25 -23.15
C ASP A 1009 -25.15 -14.58 -23.22
N ALA A 1010 -24.82 -13.76 -24.24
CA ALA A 1010 -23.58 -12.97 -24.21
C ALA A 1010 -23.60 -11.89 -23.12
N VAL A 1011 -24.79 -11.37 -22.78
CA VAL A 1011 -24.96 -10.40 -21.67
C VAL A 1011 -25.08 -11.11 -20.31
N LYS A 1012 -25.61 -12.35 -20.24
CA LYS A 1012 -25.57 -13.17 -19.02
C LYS A 1012 -24.14 -13.65 -18.70
N ILE A 1013 -23.43 -14.10 -19.74
CA ILE A 1013 -21.99 -14.32 -19.71
C ILE A 1013 -21.28 -13.00 -19.42
N PHE A 1014 -21.78 -11.83 -19.79
CA PHE A 1014 -21.20 -10.59 -19.28
C PHE A 1014 -21.37 -10.44 -17.76
N THR A 1015 -22.60 -10.57 -17.25
CA THR A 1015 -22.99 -10.12 -15.90
C THR A 1015 -22.88 -11.15 -14.79
N GLY A 1016 -22.64 -12.43 -15.09
CA GLY A 1016 -22.47 -13.48 -14.08
C GLY A 1016 -23.73 -14.27 -13.72
N MET A 1017 -24.89 -13.90 -14.26
CA MET A 1017 -26.11 -14.70 -14.09
C MET A 1017 -26.00 -16.04 -14.83
N ARG A 1018 -26.33 -17.15 -14.16
CA ARG A 1018 -26.44 -18.47 -14.77
C ARG A 1018 -27.46 -18.45 -15.91
N ALA A 1019 -27.05 -18.82 -17.12
CA ALA A 1019 -27.97 -18.99 -18.24
C ALA A 1019 -28.70 -20.33 -18.11
N SER A 1020 -29.99 -20.28 -17.72
CA SER A 1020 -30.88 -21.46 -17.60
C SER A 1020 -31.07 -22.26 -18.90
N SER A 1021 -30.61 -21.73 -20.03
CA SER A 1021 -30.58 -22.37 -21.35
C SER A 1021 -29.42 -23.37 -21.54
N ILE A 1022 -28.41 -23.40 -20.67
CA ILE A 1022 -27.15 -24.17 -20.89
C ILE A 1022 -26.91 -25.15 -19.72
N GLN A 1023 -27.84 -26.10 -19.53
CA GLN A 1023 -27.87 -26.99 -18.36
C GLN A 1023 -27.37 -28.44 -18.65
N SER A 1024 -26.84 -28.71 -19.85
CA SER A 1024 -26.52 -30.08 -20.29
C SER A 1024 -25.11 -30.33 -20.86
N LEU A 1025 -24.27 -29.30 -21.07
CA LEU A 1025 -22.89 -29.45 -21.58
C LEU A 1025 -21.89 -28.44 -20.99
N ALA A 1026 -21.56 -28.55 -19.68
CA ALA A 1026 -20.26 -28.14 -19.11
C ALA A 1026 -20.14 -28.54 -17.63
N SER A 1027 -19.02 -29.12 -17.24
CA SER A 1027 -18.63 -29.31 -15.82
C SER A 1027 -17.87 -28.09 -15.31
N GLU A 1028 -18.51 -27.27 -14.46
CA GLU A 1028 -17.92 -26.18 -13.63
C GLU A 1028 -17.18 -25.01 -14.31
N THR A 1029 -16.63 -25.16 -15.52
CA THR A 1029 -15.60 -24.25 -16.07
C THR A 1029 -16.10 -23.10 -16.94
N LEU A 1030 -17.30 -23.20 -17.54
CA LEU A 1030 -17.83 -22.24 -18.52
C LEU A 1030 -18.47 -21.01 -17.84
N SER A 1031 -17.70 -20.35 -16.97
CA SER A 1031 -18.16 -19.19 -16.20
C SER A 1031 -17.98 -17.86 -16.95
N SER A 1032 -18.76 -16.87 -16.52
CA SER A 1032 -18.99 -15.55 -17.14
C SER A 1032 -17.70 -14.76 -17.43
N PHE A 1033 -17.73 -13.85 -18.42
CA PHE A 1033 -16.73 -12.78 -18.62
C PHE A 1033 -16.37 -12.08 -17.31
N ALA A 1034 -17.36 -11.74 -16.48
CA ALA A 1034 -17.11 -11.13 -15.18
C ALA A 1034 -16.25 -12.04 -14.31
N GLU A 1035 -16.60 -13.32 -14.20
CA GLU A 1035 -15.80 -14.31 -13.50
C GLU A 1035 -14.43 -14.54 -14.18
N GLN A 1036 -14.30 -14.55 -15.51
CA GLN A 1036 -13.00 -14.68 -16.20
C GLN A 1036 -12.09 -13.47 -15.92
N MET A 1037 -12.65 -12.26 -15.83
CA MET A 1037 -11.92 -11.05 -15.40
C MET A 1037 -11.57 -11.11 -13.91
N MET A 1038 -12.47 -11.61 -13.05
CA MET A 1038 -12.20 -11.84 -11.63
C MET A 1038 -11.15 -12.94 -11.41
N GLN A 1039 -11.14 -14.00 -12.23
CA GLN A 1039 -10.10 -15.03 -12.21
C GLN A 1039 -8.76 -14.47 -12.72
N LEU A 1040 -8.76 -13.63 -13.77
CA LEU A 1040 -7.56 -12.91 -14.20
C LEU A 1040 -6.96 -12.10 -13.05
N HIS A 1041 -7.79 -11.33 -12.33
CA HIS A 1041 -7.35 -10.56 -11.16
C HIS A 1041 -7.00 -11.44 -9.94
N ARG A 1042 -7.66 -12.58 -9.70
CA ARG A 1042 -7.28 -13.55 -8.66
C ARG A 1042 -5.90 -14.17 -8.95
N GLY A 1043 -5.65 -14.57 -10.21
CA GLY A 1043 -4.34 -15.07 -10.64
C GLY A 1043 -3.24 -14.02 -10.55
N GLN A 1044 -3.53 -12.77 -10.95
CA GLN A 1044 -2.66 -11.62 -10.74
C GLN A 1044 -2.35 -11.40 -9.25
N GLY A 1045 -3.37 -11.48 -8.40
CA GLY A 1045 -3.25 -11.38 -6.94
C GLY A 1045 -2.41 -12.50 -6.32
N MET A 1046 -2.46 -13.73 -6.85
CA MET A 1046 -1.58 -14.82 -6.43
C MET A 1046 -0.11 -14.55 -6.77
N ASP A 1047 0.18 -14.11 -8.00
CA ASP A 1047 1.53 -13.74 -8.48
C ASP A 1047 2.13 -12.60 -7.62
N ILE A 1048 1.33 -11.55 -7.37
CA ILE A 1048 1.67 -10.41 -6.48
C ILE A 1048 1.86 -10.85 -5.02
N PHE A 1049 0.96 -11.67 -4.47
CA PHE A 1049 1.04 -12.13 -3.09
C PHE A 1049 2.30 -12.96 -2.84
N TRP A 1050 2.67 -13.86 -3.77
CA TRP A 1050 3.91 -14.64 -3.64
C TRP A 1050 5.16 -13.77 -3.72
N ARG A 1051 5.19 -12.82 -4.67
CA ARG A 1051 6.26 -11.81 -4.81
C ARG A 1051 6.45 -11.01 -3.51
N ASP A 1052 5.38 -10.43 -2.98
CA ASP A 1052 5.43 -9.46 -1.88
C ASP A 1052 5.51 -10.13 -0.48
N SER A 1053 5.00 -11.35 -0.32
CA SER A 1053 5.19 -12.17 0.91
C SER A 1053 6.45 -13.05 0.88
N VAL A 1054 7.16 -13.10 -0.25
CA VAL A 1054 8.31 -14.00 -0.51
C VAL A 1054 7.95 -15.50 -0.43
N THR A 1055 6.67 -15.84 -0.50
CA THR A 1055 6.18 -17.23 -0.38
C THR A 1055 6.27 -17.97 -1.71
N CYS A 1056 7.27 -18.83 -1.89
CA CYS A 1056 7.39 -19.66 -3.09
C CYS A 1056 6.20 -20.65 -3.21
N PRO A 1057 5.45 -20.66 -4.34
CA PRO A 1057 4.37 -21.62 -4.56
C PRO A 1057 4.89 -23.04 -4.87
N THR A 1058 3.99 -24.02 -4.85
CA THR A 1058 4.23 -25.35 -5.46
C THR A 1058 3.96 -25.30 -6.97
N GLU A 1059 4.38 -26.32 -7.72
CA GLU A 1059 4.13 -26.35 -9.18
C GLU A 1059 2.62 -26.39 -9.48
N GLU A 1060 1.82 -27.08 -8.66
CA GLU A 1060 0.36 -27.19 -8.80
C GLU A 1060 -0.31 -25.81 -8.59
N LYS A 1061 0.07 -25.09 -7.53
CA LYS A 1061 -0.44 -23.72 -7.28
C LYS A 1061 -0.03 -22.75 -8.38
N TYR A 1062 1.18 -22.89 -8.92
CA TYR A 1062 1.62 -22.09 -10.06
C TYR A 1062 0.80 -22.39 -11.34
N PHE A 1063 0.45 -23.66 -11.61
CA PHE A 1063 -0.47 -24.00 -12.70
C PHE A 1063 -1.88 -23.43 -12.46
N GLU A 1064 -2.40 -23.49 -11.23
CA GLU A 1064 -3.66 -22.86 -10.83
C GLU A 1064 -3.66 -21.35 -11.11
N MET A 1065 -2.58 -20.64 -10.72
CA MET A 1065 -2.39 -19.22 -11.03
C MET A 1065 -2.36 -18.96 -12.54
N ILE A 1066 -1.70 -19.80 -13.34
CA ILE A 1066 -1.69 -19.64 -14.81
C ILE A 1066 -3.09 -19.80 -15.40
N ILE A 1067 -3.84 -20.81 -14.98
CA ILE A 1067 -5.23 -21.03 -15.44
C ILE A 1067 -6.07 -19.79 -15.15
N LYS A 1068 -5.91 -19.20 -13.95
CA LYS A 1068 -6.62 -17.99 -13.54
C LYS A 1068 -6.16 -16.74 -14.31
N LYS A 1069 -4.85 -16.44 -14.33
CA LYS A 1069 -4.25 -15.23 -14.95
C LYS A 1069 -4.26 -15.25 -16.49
N THR A 1070 -3.65 -16.28 -17.09
CA THR A 1070 -3.43 -16.37 -18.55
C THR A 1070 -4.49 -17.25 -19.23
N GLY A 1071 -4.98 -18.28 -18.54
CA GLY A 1071 -6.03 -19.18 -19.04
C GLY A 1071 -7.37 -18.48 -19.22
N GLY A 1072 -7.83 -17.69 -18.24
CA GLY A 1072 -9.16 -17.04 -18.27
C GLY A 1072 -9.42 -16.22 -19.55
N LEU A 1073 -8.43 -15.48 -20.05
CA LEU A 1073 -8.59 -14.71 -21.29
C LEU A 1073 -8.52 -15.59 -22.57
N PHE A 1074 -7.88 -16.77 -22.53
CA PHE A 1074 -7.97 -17.75 -23.61
C PHE A 1074 -9.30 -18.53 -23.57
N LEU A 1075 -9.79 -18.89 -22.38
CA LEU A 1075 -11.09 -19.52 -22.16
C LEU A 1075 -12.21 -18.59 -22.64
N LEU A 1076 -12.17 -17.30 -22.28
CA LEU A 1076 -13.09 -16.28 -22.80
C LEU A 1076 -13.04 -16.16 -24.34
N SER A 1077 -11.85 -16.29 -24.94
CA SER A 1077 -11.69 -16.24 -26.41
C SER A 1077 -12.42 -17.39 -27.10
N VAL A 1078 -12.31 -18.61 -26.56
CA VAL A 1078 -12.97 -19.80 -27.12
C VAL A 1078 -14.46 -19.79 -26.79
N GLY A 1079 -14.84 -19.53 -25.54
CA GLY A 1079 -16.24 -19.49 -25.08
C GLY A 1079 -17.10 -18.47 -25.84
N LEU A 1080 -16.62 -17.24 -26.06
CA LEU A 1080 -17.31 -16.24 -26.89
C LEU A 1080 -17.50 -16.73 -28.33
N THR A 1081 -16.52 -17.46 -28.88
CA THR A 1081 -16.61 -18.05 -30.22
C THR A 1081 -17.60 -19.22 -30.23
N GLN A 1082 -17.66 -20.04 -29.18
CA GLN A 1082 -18.59 -21.18 -29.09
C GLN A 1082 -20.06 -20.78 -28.95
N LEU A 1083 -20.39 -19.56 -28.51
CA LEU A 1083 -21.78 -19.08 -28.52
C LEU A 1083 -22.37 -19.10 -29.93
N PHE A 1084 -21.63 -18.58 -30.91
CA PHE A 1084 -22.04 -18.47 -32.31
C PHE A 1084 -21.74 -19.71 -33.15
N SER A 1085 -21.35 -20.82 -32.51
CA SER A 1085 -21.02 -22.09 -33.15
C SER A 1085 -22.09 -23.16 -32.92
N ALA A 1086 -22.28 -24.05 -33.90
CA ALA A 1086 -23.00 -25.31 -33.68
C ALA A 1086 -22.19 -26.32 -32.85
N ASN A 1087 -20.86 -26.16 -32.77
CA ASN A 1087 -19.95 -27.07 -32.09
C ASN A 1087 -19.81 -26.71 -30.60
N LYS A 1088 -20.49 -27.47 -29.74
CA LYS A 1088 -20.51 -27.31 -28.27
C LYS A 1088 -19.55 -28.28 -27.54
N THR A 1089 -18.51 -28.78 -28.20
CA THR A 1089 -17.47 -29.61 -27.56
C THR A 1089 -16.77 -28.82 -26.46
N ASN A 1090 -16.52 -29.40 -25.29
CA ASN A 1090 -15.73 -28.74 -24.25
C ASN A 1090 -14.24 -28.75 -24.64
N TYR A 1091 -13.63 -27.56 -24.77
CA TYR A 1091 -12.21 -27.39 -25.09
C TYR A 1091 -11.36 -26.92 -23.89
N ASP A 1092 -11.94 -26.77 -22.71
CA ASP A 1092 -11.33 -26.06 -21.58
C ASP A 1092 -10.03 -26.73 -21.12
N GLU A 1093 -9.95 -28.07 -21.06
CA GLU A 1093 -8.73 -28.79 -20.72
C GLU A 1093 -7.59 -28.50 -21.71
N LEU A 1094 -7.89 -28.44 -23.02
CA LEU A 1094 -6.95 -28.12 -24.08
C LEU A 1094 -6.45 -26.67 -23.97
N VAL A 1095 -7.36 -25.74 -23.67
CA VAL A 1095 -7.06 -24.31 -23.49
C VAL A 1095 -6.27 -24.04 -22.21
N GLN A 1096 -6.59 -24.73 -21.10
CA GLN A 1096 -5.85 -24.65 -19.84
C GLN A 1096 -4.42 -25.18 -19.99
N LYS A 1097 -4.24 -26.34 -20.64
CA LYS A 1097 -2.90 -26.84 -21.00
C LYS A 1097 -2.15 -25.81 -21.83
N PHE A 1098 -2.79 -25.25 -22.87
CA PHE A 1098 -2.17 -24.23 -23.74
C PHE A 1098 -1.70 -23.01 -22.95
N ALA A 1099 -2.48 -22.53 -21.97
CA ALA A 1099 -2.07 -21.46 -21.07
C ALA A 1099 -0.82 -21.82 -20.26
N ILE A 1100 -0.77 -23.03 -19.68
CA ILE A 1100 0.35 -23.54 -18.88
C ILE A 1100 1.64 -23.60 -19.72
N TYR A 1101 1.59 -24.22 -20.91
CA TYR A 1101 2.76 -24.26 -21.81
C TYR A 1101 3.18 -22.86 -22.28
N PHE A 1102 2.22 -21.98 -22.59
CA PHE A 1102 2.50 -20.62 -23.05
C PHE A 1102 3.26 -19.80 -21.99
N GLN A 1103 2.83 -19.88 -20.72
CA GLN A 1103 3.47 -19.14 -19.62
C GLN A 1103 4.86 -19.69 -19.31
N ILE A 1104 5.00 -21.01 -19.07
CA ILE A 1104 6.29 -21.63 -18.74
C ILE A 1104 7.34 -21.34 -19.84
N ARG A 1105 6.91 -21.18 -21.09
CA ARG A 1105 7.79 -20.79 -22.20
C ARG A 1105 8.17 -19.30 -22.19
N ASP A 1106 7.29 -18.38 -21.77
CA ASP A 1106 7.68 -16.95 -21.62
C ASP A 1106 8.64 -16.77 -20.44
N ASP A 1107 8.37 -17.41 -19.30
CA ASP A 1107 9.24 -17.48 -18.11
C ASP A 1107 10.65 -18.02 -18.49
N TYR A 1108 10.70 -19.13 -19.24
CA TYR A 1108 11.96 -19.68 -19.75
C TYR A 1108 12.68 -18.74 -20.73
N ALA A 1109 11.94 -18.07 -21.62
CA ALA A 1109 12.51 -17.13 -22.60
C ALA A 1109 13.08 -15.87 -21.95
N ASN A 1110 12.40 -15.34 -20.92
CA ASN A 1110 12.83 -14.17 -20.13
C ASN A 1110 14.22 -14.41 -19.51
N LEU A 1111 14.43 -15.59 -18.93
CA LEU A 1111 15.65 -15.96 -18.23
C LEU A 1111 16.79 -16.51 -19.13
N THR A 1112 16.51 -16.86 -20.39
CA THR A 1112 17.52 -17.50 -21.27
C THR A 1112 17.87 -16.74 -22.55
N SER A 1113 16.99 -15.89 -23.10
CA SER A 1113 17.25 -15.22 -24.38
C SER A 1113 17.94 -13.86 -24.22
N GLN A 1114 19.27 -13.90 -24.12
CA GLN A 1114 20.14 -12.73 -23.87
C GLN A 1114 20.02 -11.60 -24.90
N GLU A 1115 19.66 -11.92 -26.15
CA GLU A 1115 19.64 -10.97 -27.26
C GLU A 1115 18.20 -10.55 -27.64
N VAL A 1116 17.24 -11.48 -27.67
CA VAL A 1116 15.92 -11.24 -28.29
C VAL A 1116 14.85 -10.72 -27.31
N TYR A 1117 14.83 -11.15 -26.04
CA TYR A 1117 13.92 -10.54 -25.05
C TYR A 1117 14.51 -9.28 -24.40
N ALA A 1118 15.85 -9.17 -24.31
CA ALA A 1118 16.50 -8.05 -23.66
C ALA A 1118 16.14 -6.69 -24.27
N ASP A 1119 16.06 -6.59 -25.60
CA ASP A 1119 15.65 -5.36 -26.31
C ASP A 1119 14.14 -5.09 -26.23
N LEU A 1120 13.32 -6.08 -25.83
CA LEU A 1120 11.84 -6.00 -25.84
C LEU A 1120 11.21 -5.77 -24.46
N LYS A 1121 11.81 -6.35 -23.40
CA LYS A 1121 11.35 -6.35 -21.99
C LYS A 1121 12.47 -5.98 -20.99
N SER A 1122 13.65 -5.53 -21.45
CA SER A 1122 14.89 -5.53 -20.64
C SER A 1122 15.41 -6.94 -20.30
N PHE A 1123 16.69 -7.03 -19.92
CA PHE A 1123 17.34 -8.31 -19.63
C PHE A 1123 16.83 -8.91 -18.32
N ALA A 1124 16.26 -10.12 -18.38
CA ALA A 1124 15.76 -10.90 -17.24
C ALA A 1124 14.83 -10.06 -16.34
N GLU A 1125 13.67 -9.65 -16.88
CA GLU A 1125 12.72 -8.76 -16.22
C GLU A 1125 12.12 -9.40 -14.95
N ASP A 1126 11.80 -10.71 -14.98
CA ASP A 1126 11.30 -11.49 -13.83
C ASP A 1126 12.19 -11.31 -12.56
N LEU A 1127 13.51 -11.26 -12.75
CA LEU A 1127 14.51 -11.09 -11.69
C LEU A 1127 14.55 -9.65 -11.12
N THR A 1128 14.07 -8.68 -11.89
CA THR A 1128 13.89 -7.27 -11.50
C THR A 1128 12.68 -7.15 -10.60
N GLU A 1129 11.58 -7.77 -11.03
CA GLU A 1129 10.27 -7.77 -10.38
C GLU A 1129 10.26 -8.58 -9.09
N GLY A 1130 11.11 -9.62 -9.00
CA GLY A 1130 11.13 -10.57 -7.88
C GLY A 1130 10.18 -11.76 -8.09
N LYS A 1131 9.75 -11.98 -9.34
CA LYS A 1131 8.69 -12.91 -9.73
C LYS A 1131 9.09 -14.37 -9.55
N PHE A 1132 8.19 -15.19 -9.02
CA PHE A 1132 8.38 -16.64 -8.92
C PHE A 1132 8.05 -17.32 -10.26
N SER A 1133 8.89 -17.13 -11.27
CA SER A 1133 8.74 -17.78 -12.58
C SER A 1133 9.14 -19.28 -12.53
N TYR A 1134 8.62 -20.13 -13.42
CA TYR A 1134 8.70 -21.60 -13.26
C TYR A 1134 10.11 -22.17 -13.01
N PRO A 1135 11.19 -21.72 -13.69
CA PRO A 1135 12.55 -22.18 -13.39
C PRO A 1135 13.03 -21.83 -11.97
N ILE A 1136 12.54 -20.72 -11.39
CA ILE A 1136 12.87 -20.26 -10.04
C ILE A 1136 12.13 -21.11 -9.01
N ILE A 1137 10.84 -21.40 -9.24
CA ILE A 1137 10.04 -22.31 -8.40
C ILE A 1137 10.74 -23.68 -8.30
N HIS A 1138 11.07 -24.30 -9.44
CA HIS A 1138 11.81 -25.57 -9.41
C HIS A 1138 13.15 -25.44 -8.66
N ALA A 1139 13.89 -24.35 -8.84
CA ALA A 1139 15.17 -24.15 -8.16
C ALA A 1139 15.02 -24.05 -6.63
N VAL A 1140 14.02 -23.32 -6.12
CA VAL A 1140 13.75 -23.19 -4.68
C VAL A 1140 13.22 -24.51 -4.10
N LEU A 1141 12.32 -25.20 -4.81
CA LEU A 1141 11.72 -26.45 -4.32
C LEU A 1141 12.71 -27.62 -4.36
N ASN A 1142 13.47 -27.81 -5.44
CA ASN A 1142 14.20 -29.05 -5.72
C ASN A 1142 15.73 -28.98 -5.59
N SER A 1143 16.33 -27.80 -5.35
CA SER A 1143 17.79 -27.73 -5.14
C SER A 1143 18.23 -28.34 -3.81
N ALA A 1144 19.35 -29.07 -3.84
CA ALA A 1144 20.02 -29.56 -2.63
C ALA A 1144 20.59 -28.43 -1.76
N ASP A 1145 20.71 -27.24 -2.35
CA ASP A 1145 21.13 -25.98 -1.72
C ASP A 1145 19.93 -25.04 -1.55
N ARG A 1146 18.72 -25.55 -1.25
CA ARG A 1146 17.49 -24.73 -1.04
C ARG A 1146 17.74 -23.47 -0.23
N ASP A 1147 18.50 -23.59 0.86
CA ASP A 1147 18.83 -22.50 1.78
C ASP A 1147 19.77 -21.46 1.13
N GLU A 1148 20.66 -21.86 0.21
CA GLU A 1148 21.52 -20.95 -0.55
C GLU A 1148 20.76 -20.31 -1.73
N VAL A 1149 19.89 -21.06 -2.41
CA VAL A 1149 19.09 -20.56 -3.54
C VAL A 1149 18.04 -19.57 -3.03
N LEU A 1150 17.21 -19.98 -2.06
CA LEU A 1150 16.24 -19.08 -1.40
C LEU A 1150 16.97 -17.96 -0.65
N GLY A 1151 18.10 -18.25 0.00
CA GLY A 1151 18.88 -17.24 0.72
C GLY A 1151 19.43 -16.15 -0.21
N LYS A 1152 19.97 -16.53 -1.37
CA LYS A 1152 20.41 -15.57 -2.39
C LYS A 1152 19.22 -14.90 -3.07
N TRP A 1153 18.09 -15.59 -3.25
CA TRP A 1153 16.82 -14.99 -3.67
C TRP A 1153 16.36 -13.88 -2.71
N THR A 1154 16.42 -14.11 -1.39
CA THR A 1154 16.14 -13.06 -0.39
C THR A 1154 17.21 -11.97 -0.37
N ALA A 1155 18.48 -12.25 -0.66
CA ALA A 1155 19.52 -11.22 -0.77
C ALA A 1155 19.38 -10.33 -2.02
N ILE A 1156 18.82 -10.89 -3.11
CA ILE A 1156 18.39 -10.18 -4.32
C ILE A 1156 17.21 -9.26 -3.97
N LEU A 1157 16.19 -9.76 -3.25
CA LEU A 1157 15.00 -8.98 -2.88
C LEU A 1157 15.23 -7.94 -1.77
N PHE A 1158 16.13 -8.19 -0.82
CA PHE A 1158 16.29 -7.41 0.43
C PHE A 1158 17.72 -6.93 0.70
N HIS A 1159 18.42 -6.42 -0.32
CA HIS A 1159 19.80 -5.94 -0.12
C HIS A 1159 19.85 -4.69 0.79
N ARG A 1160 20.32 -4.89 2.03
CA ARG A 1160 20.32 -3.89 3.12
C ARG A 1160 20.96 -2.54 2.76
N CYS A 1161 20.33 -1.48 3.26
CA CYS A 1161 20.99 -0.32 3.86
C CYS A 1161 20.30 -0.05 5.20
N THR A 1162 21.08 0.25 6.24
CA THR A 1162 20.63 0.38 7.63
C THR A 1162 20.47 1.84 8.05
N LEU A 1163 19.93 2.00 9.27
CA LEU A 1163 19.75 3.24 10.06
C LEU A 1163 18.43 4.02 9.84
N ASP A 1164 17.61 3.93 10.89
CA ASP A 1164 16.53 4.84 11.33
C ASP A 1164 15.21 4.97 10.55
N ALA A 1165 14.16 5.25 11.33
CA ALA A 1165 12.74 5.50 11.00
C ALA A 1165 11.87 4.29 10.54
N PRO A 1166 10.59 4.22 10.98
CA PRO A 1166 9.67 3.14 10.62
C PRO A 1166 9.19 3.30 9.17
N CYS A 1167 9.67 2.45 8.27
CA CYS A 1167 9.47 2.63 6.83
C CYS A 1167 9.12 1.34 6.07
N ALA A 1168 7.84 0.97 6.11
CA ALA A 1168 7.21 0.13 5.07
C ALA A 1168 7.38 0.74 3.65
N ALA A 1169 7.72 2.03 3.56
CA ALA A 1169 8.01 2.76 2.33
C ALA A 1169 9.28 2.32 1.55
N ILE A 1170 10.05 1.34 2.01
CA ILE A 1170 11.29 0.87 1.33
C ILE A 1170 11.20 -0.61 0.85
N LEU A 1171 10.02 -1.24 0.93
CA LEU A 1171 9.76 -2.63 0.49
C LEU A 1171 9.78 -2.86 -1.05
N ARG A 1172 10.49 -2.03 -1.85
CA ARG A 1172 10.29 -1.95 -3.33
C ARG A 1172 11.53 -1.81 -4.21
N ARG A 1173 12.77 -2.01 -3.70
CA ARG A 1173 14.00 -1.77 -4.50
C ARG A 1173 14.49 -2.96 -5.33
N ARG A 1174 13.67 -3.26 -6.34
CA ARG A 1174 13.90 -4.09 -7.54
C ARG A 1174 15.35 -4.10 -8.07
N VAL A 1175 15.86 -5.28 -8.46
CA VAL A 1175 17.29 -5.45 -8.83
C VAL A 1175 17.59 -5.01 -10.25
N THR A 1176 18.30 -3.89 -10.39
CA THR A 1176 18.74 -3.32 -11.68
C THR A 1176 20.12 -3.82 -12.15
N SER A 1177 20.90 -4.49 -11.29
CA SER A 1177 22.26 -4.96 -11.66
C SER A 1177 22.21 -6.17 -12.61
N ILE A 1178 22.81 -6.00 -13.79
CA ILE A 1178 22.97 -7.06 -14.80
C ILE A 1178 23.87 -8.19 -14.26
N GLU A 1179 24.89 -7.87 -13.46
CA GLU A 1179 25.83 -8.85 -12.88
C GLU A 1179 25.10 -9.78 -11.90
N LEU A 1180 24.25 -9.23 -11.03
CA LEU A 1180 23.43 -10.02 -10.11
C LEU A 1180 22.46 -10.92 -10.90
N LYS A 1181 21.77 -10.37 -11.90
CA LYS A 1181 20.88 -11.14 -12.79
C LYS A 1181 21.59 -12.31 -13.48
N GLN A 1182 22.80 -12.08 -14.01
CA GLN A 1182 23.62 -13.14 -14.59
C GLN A 1182 23.99 -14.21 -13.56
N HIS A 1183 24.34 -13.82 -12.32
CA HIS A 1183 24.59 -14.77 -11.23
C HIS A 1183 23.36 -15.63 -10.90
N CYS A 1184 22.15 -15.05 -10.89
CA CYS A 1184 20.90 -15.81 -10.72
C CYS A 1184 20.75 -16.88 -11.80
N ILE A 1185 20.89 -16.51 -13.07
CA ILE A 1185 20.75 -17.42 -14.21
C ILE A 1185 21.79 -18.54 -14.15
N ASP A 1186 23.00 -18.24 -13.65
CA ASP A 1186 24.03 -19.24 -13.39
C ASP A 1186 23.63 -20.23 -12.28
N LEU A 1187 22.98 -19.79 -11.20
CA LEU A 1187 22.42 -20.67 -10.16
C LEU A 1187 21.24 -21.51 -10.69
N LEU A 1188 20.37 -20.94 -11.53
CA LEU A 1188 19.29 -21.68 -12.20
C LEU A 1188 19.82 -22.73 -13.19
N ARG A 1189 20.96 -22.47 -13.83
CA ARG A 1189 21.66 -23.44 -14.68
C ARG A 1189 22.34 -24.54 -13.85
N ARG A 1190 23.03 -24.18 -12.77
CA ARG A 1190 23.74 -25.12 -11.86
C ARG A 1190 22.82 -26.01 -11.02
N SER A 1191 21.58 -25.56 -10.75
CA SER A 1191 20.53 -26.37 -10.11
C SER A 1191 19.83 -27.33 -11.09
N GLY A 1192 20.12 -27.23 -12.40
CA GLY A 1192 19.46 -28.01 -13.46
C GLY A 1192 18.06 -27.51 -13.82
N SER A 1193 17.58 -26.44 -13.19
CA SER A 1193 16.18 -25.98 -13.28
C SER A 1193 15.79 -25.48 -14.67
N LEU A 1194 16.72 -24.86 -15.41
CA LEU A 1194 16.49 -24.52 -16.82
C LEU A 1194 16.26 -25.76 -17.70
N GLU A 1195 17.04 -26.83 -17.50
CA GLU A 1195 16.90 -28.08 -18.26
C GLU A 1195 15.67 -28.89 -17.80
N TYR A 1196 15.28 -28.80 -16.52
CA TYR A 1196 13.98 -29.31 -16.05
C TYR A 1196 12.82 -28.60 -16.74
N THR A 1197 12.82 -27.26 -16.77
CA THR A 1197 11.80 -26.48 -17.49
C THR A 1197 11.74 -26.86 -18.96
N ARG A 1198 12.89 -27.02 -19.63
CA ARG A 1198 12.97 -27.46 -21.04
C ARG A 1198 12.38 -28.86 -21.25
N ARG A 1199 12.50 -29.76 -20.27
CA ARG A 1199 11.86 -31.09 -20.26
C ARG A 1199 10.36 -31.03 -19.98
N ARG A 1200 9.89 -30.23 -19.00
CA ARG A 1200 8.44 -30.07 -18.77
C ARG A 1200 7.75 -29.45 -19.98
N LEU A 1201 8.38 -28.47 -20.65
CA LEU A 1201 7.90 -27.94 -21.93
C LEU A 1201 7.84 -29.01 -23.02
N SER A 1202 8.79 -29.95 -23.05
CA SER A 1202 8.75 -31.08 -24.01
C SER A 1202 7.62 -32.06 -23.67
N LEU A 1203 7.46 -32.44 -22.40
CA LEU A 1203 6.38 -33.31 -21.94
C LEU A 1203 4.99 -32.70 -22.18
N LEU A 1204 4.82 -31.41 -21.85
CA LEU A 1204 3.59 -30.68 -22.17
C LEU A 1204 3.33 -30.63 -23.67
N ALA A 1205 4.37 -30.47 -24.51
CA ALA A 1205 4.21 -30.54 -25.96
C ALA A 1205 3.72 -31.93 -26.42
N ASP A 1206 4.29 -33.00 -25.86
CA ASP A 1206 3.90 -34.39 -26.13
C ASP A 1206 2.47 -34.71 -25.62
N GLU A 1207 2.05 -34.11 -24.49
CA GLU A 1207 0.70 -34.24 -23.91
C GLU A 1207 -0.42 -33.71 -24.83
N TYR A 1208 -0.18 -32.69 -25.68
CA TYR A 1208 -1.15 -32.28 -26.71
C TYR A 1208 -1.31 -33.34 -27.80
N PHE A 1209 -0.18 -33.85 -28.33
CA PHE A 1209 -0.20 -34.84 -29.41
C PHE A 1209 -0.94 -36.12 -29.00
N PHE A 1210 -0.89 -36.50 -27.72
CA PHE A 1210 -1.61 -37.66 -27.21
C PHE A 1210 -3.12 -37.42 -27.05
N PHE A 1211 -3.55 -36.18 -26.78
CA PHE A 1211 -4.97 -35.85 -26.61
C PHE A 1211 -5.76 -35.95 -27.93
N ASP A 1212 -5.20 -35.43 -29.02
CA ASP A 1212 -5.77 -35.53 -30.38
C ASP A 1212 -5.93 -37.00 -30.84
N PHE A 1213 -4.99 -37.87 -30.47
CA PHE A 1213 -4.93 -39.27 -30.90
C PHE A 1213 -6.01 -40.16 -30.26
N VAL A 1214 -6.49 -39.83 -29.07
CA VAL A 1214 -7.47 -40.63 -28.33
C VAL A 1214 -8.92 -40.26 -28.68
N HIS A 1215 -9.18 -38.98 -28.99
CA HIS A 1215 -10.55 -38.45 -29.13
C HIS A 1215 -11.02 -38.19 -30.58
N SER A 1216 -10.17 -38.39 -31.61
CA SER A 1216 -10.60 -38.27 -33.01
C SER A 1216 -10.45 -39.59 -33.78
N ARG A 1217 -11.58 -40.12 -34.30
CA ARG A 1217 -11.61 -41.32 -35.18
C ARG A 1217 -11.51 -40.99 -36.68
N GLU A 1218 -11.42 -39.72 -37.05
CA GLU A 1218 -11.35 -39.25 -38.44
C GLU A 1218 -10.03 -38.51 -38.69
N LEU A 1219 -9.12 -39.16 -39.42
CA LEU A 1219 -7.68 -38.86 -39.38
C LEU A 1219 -7.21 -37.65 -40.22
N SER A 1220 -8.10 -37.05 -41.02
CA SER A 1220 -7.72 -36.09 -42.07
C SER A 1220 -7.78 -34.62 -41.67
N PHE A 1221 -8.68 -34.24 -40.75
CA PHE A 1221 -8.97 -32.82 -40.46
C PHE A 1221 -8.30 -32.30 -39.18
N SER A 1222 -8.19 -33.13 -38.13
CA SER A 1222 -7.46 -32.83 -36.89
C SER A 1222 -5.97 -32.59 -37.14
N THR A 1223 -5.35 -33.41 -37.99
CA THR A 1223 -3.94 -33.29 -38.42
C THR A 1223 -3.61 -31.91 -39.02
N LEU A 1224 -4.56 -31.28 -39.73
CA LEU A 1224 -4.41 -29.92 -40.27
C LEU A 1224 -4.54 -28.83 -39.20
N PHE A 1225 -5.41 -29.01 -38.19
CA PHE A 1225 -5.51 -28.11 -37.04
C PHE A 1225 -4.23 -28.15 -36.20
N ALA A 1226 -3.73 -29.34 -35.86
CA ALA A 1226 -2.45 -29.53 -35.20
C ALA A 1226 -1.34 -28.82 -36.00
N CYS A 1227 -1.23 -29.04 -37.31
CA CYS A 1227 -0.26 -28.34 -38.15
C CYS A 1227 -0.44 -26.80 -38.15
N ARG A 1228 -1.65 -26.25 -38.05
CA ARG A 1228 -1.90 -24.79 -37.98
C ARG A 1228 -1.54 -24.18 -36.62
N ILE A 1229 -1.93 -24.82 -35.51
CA ILE A 1229 -1.54 -24.38 -34.16
C ILE A 1229 -0.02 -24.54 -33.97
N ILE A 1230 0.56 -25.66 -34.40
CA ILE A 1230 1.99 -25.92 -34.27
C ILE A 1230 2.82 -25.01 -35.20
N SER A 1231 2.35 -24.70 -36.41
CA SER A 1231 2.96 -23.66 -37.27
C SER A 1231 2.89 -22.27 -36.62
N THR A 1232 1.76 -21.93 -36.00
CA THR A 1232 1.60 -20.70 -35.21
C THR A 1232 2.59 -20.66 -34.04
N ILE A 1233 2.71 -21.73 -33.26
CA ILE A 1233 3.67 -21.87 -32.16
C ILE A 1233 5.12 -21.77 -32.67
N SER A 1234 5.44 -22.43 -33.78
CA SER A 1234 6.75 -22.43 -34.43
C SER A 1234 7.17 -21.03 -34.88
N SER A 1235 6.23 -20.21 -35.38
CA SER A 1235 6.49 -18.82 -35.78
C SER A 1235 6.89 -17.89 -34.63
N PHE A 1236 6.80 -18.35 -33.38
CA PHE A 1236 7.30 -17.62 -32.20
C PHE A 1236 8.74 -17.99 -31.80
N GLY A 1237 9.38 -18.91 -32.54
CA GLY A 1237 10.81 -19.20 -32.50
C GLY A 1237 11.26 -20.29 -31.51
N GLY A 1238 12.43 -20.88 -31.78
CA GLY A 1238 13.25 -21.57 -30.76
C GLY A 1238 13.33 -23.11 -30.78
N ASN A 1239 12.64 -23.84 -31.67
CA ASN A 1239 12.72 -25.31 -31.70
C ASN A 1239 12.87 -25.88 -33.11
N GLU A 1240 14.13 -26.08 -33.54
CA GLU A 1240 14.46 -26.71 -34.82
C GLU A 1240 13.84 -28.10 -35.01
N LYS A 1241 13.68 -28.90 -33.96
CA LYS A 1241 13.15 -30.27 -34.07
C LYS A 1241 11.68 -30.23 -34.52
N LEU A 1242 10.93 -29.26 -33.99
CA LEU A 1242 9.56 -28.94 -34.38
C LEU A 1242 9.48 -28.36 -35.79
N VAL A 1243 10.40 -27.45 -36.17
CA VAL A 1243 10.48 -26.90 -37.54
C VAL A 1243 10.77 -28.00 -38.57
N ARG A 1244 11.69 -28.93 -38.26
CA ARG A 1244 12.00 -30.07 -39.14
C ARG A 1244 10.80 -31.00 -39.28
N MET A 1245 10.09 -31.34 -38.19
CA MET A 1245 8.85 -32.13 -38.25
C MET A 1245 7.75 -31.44 -39.08
N LEU A 1246 7.53 -30.13 -38.91
CA LEU A 1246 6.59 -29.35 -39.70
C LEU A 1246 6.93 -29.38 -41.20
N ASN A 1247 8.21 -29.26 -41.56
CA ASN A 1247 8.65 -29.36 -42.94
C ASN A 1247 8.42 -30.78 -43.50
N THR A 1248 8.79 -31.84 -42.76
CA THR A 1248 8.54 -33.22 -43.20
C THR A 1248 7.05 -33.52 -43.41
N LEU A 1249 6.16 -33.03 -42.52
CA LEU A 1249 4.71 -33.17 -42.68
C LEU A 1249 4.18 -32.37 -43.88
N ARG A 1250 4.74 -31.19 -44.16
CA ARG A 1250 4.44 -30.38 -45.34
C ARG A 1250 4.90 -31.04 -46.65
N ASP A 1251 6.05 -31.70 -46.64
CA ASP A 1251 6.61 -32.43 -47.79
C ASP A 1251 5.81 -33.73 -48.08
N VAL A 1252 5.23 -34.35 -47.04
CA VAL A 1252 4.29 -35.49 -47.20
C VAL A 1252 2.95 -35.03 -47.79
N HIS A 1253 2.38 -33.91 -47.33
CA HIS A 1253 1.08 -33.41 -47.80
C HIS A 1253 1.12 -32.61 -49.12
N SER A 1254 2.28 -32.42 -49.75
CA SER A 1254 2.41 -31.69 -51.02
C SER A 1254 2.45 -32.59 -52.28
N LYS A 1255 2.11 -33.89 -52.14
CA LYS A 1255 1.86 -34.80 -53.27
C LYS A 1255 0.36 -34.82 -53.67
N PRO A 1256 -0.02 -34.40 -54.88
CA PRO A 1256 -1.43 -34.15 -55.24
C PRO A 1256 -2.14 -35.36 -55.87
N GLU A 1257 -2.21 -36.52 -55.19
CA GLU A 1257 -2.72 -37.77 -55.78
C GLU A 1257 -3.76 -38.55 -54.95
N LEU A 1258 -4.18 -38.09 -53.76
CA LEU A 1258 -4.99 -38.92 -52.83
C LEU A 1258 -6.17 -38.19 -52.14
N SER A 1259 -7.11 -37.61 -52.91
CA SER A 1259 -8.44 -37.25 -52.38
C SER A 1259 -9.50 -36.94 -53.47
N ASN A 1260 -9.75 -37.88 -54.38
CA ASN A 1260 -10.71 -37.68 -55.49
C ASN A 1260 -11.61 -38.91 -55.74
N GLU A 1261 -12.26 -39.45 -54.70
CA GLU A 1261 -13.27 -40.53 -54.82
C GLU A 1261 -14.07 -40.71 -53.51
N ALA A 1262 -15.29 -40.14 -53.42
CA ALA A 1262 -16.18 -40.36 -52.26
C ALA A 1262 -17.70 -40.06 -52.50
N HIS A 1263 -18.15 -39.78 -53.73
CA HIS A 1263 -19.57 -39.42 -53.99
C HIS A 1263 -20.18 -40.13 -55.22
N SER A 1264 -20.36 -41.45 -55.12
CA SER A 1264 -21.23 -42.30 -55.99
C SER A 1264 -20.82 -42.42 -57.48
N PRO A 1265 -21.37 -43.34 -58.30
CA PRO A 1265 -22.42 -44.34 -58.02
C PRO A 1265 -22.12 -45.80 -58.48
N VAL A 1266 -23.02 -46.72 -58.10
CA VAL A 1266 -23.49 -47.90 -58.89
C VAL A 1266 -22.47 -48.86 -59.56
N SER A 1267 -22.22 -49.98 -58.86
CA SER A 1267 -22.17 -51.38 -59.35
C SER A 1267 -21.09 -51.93 -60.33
N SER A 1268 -20.91 -53.26 -60.20
CA SER A 1268 -20.40 -54.25 -61.19
C SER A 1268 -18.89 -54.42 -61.46
N SER A 1269 -18.34 -55.44 -60.80
CA SER A 1269 -17.43 -56.50 -61.31
C SER A 1269 -16.15 -56.13 -62.08
N GLY A 1270 -15.02 -56.43 -61.44
CA GLY A 1270 -13.67 -56.57 -62.02
C GLY A 1270 -12.76 -57.29 -61.04
#